data_AF-A0A8D3C4P9-F1
#
_entry.id   AF-A0A8D3C4P9-F1
#
_cell.length_a   1.000
_cell.length_b   1.000
_cell.length_c   1.000
_cell.angle_alpha   90.00
_cell.angle_beta   90.00
_cell.angle_gamma   90.00
#
_symmetry.space_group_name_H-M   'P 1'
#
loop_
_entity.id
_entity.type
_entity.pdbx_description
1 polymer ?
#
loop_
_entity_poly.entity_id
_entity_poly.type
_entity_poly.pdbx_seq_one_letter_code
_entity_poly.pdbx_strand_id
1 'polypeptide(L)'
;CTCCPVSSCSPQLGDLMLGRAAQLSASSTCGLDGPHNYCIIGYLEEEKKCFTCDSRLSYNHYNNQNSHRIENIITTFDPERKTKWWQSENGVHQVSIQLDLETVFQFSHLVLSFKSFRPAAMLVERSKDFGRTWKVFRYFAEDCSLHFPSASNEPADSVDDIICDSRYSGSEPSTDGEVVLKALDPVFEIQNPYAPNIQDLITLTNIRVNFTRLFTLGDTLSRRRRNPQNKYYYALYNMVVRGSCFCNGHASRCTPVARRQGEVHGRCVCQHNTAGDNCERCQDFHHDAPWRPGGGDAVVVCRRCNCHGHSDSCHFDAVRFQATGGVSGGVCDSCRHDRMGPQCELCRPFLYRDPQKVTDDPHACRPCDCDAAGSHGGGLCDAQTGQCHCKENVEGRRCDRCKRGFFGLRVDDPAGCHVCRCHVMGSVGSCDQLTGSCECDNLASGPLCDRCLVGFWGLGNSMIRCSPCDCDIGGAHSNMCSPDDGHCHCLPNMIGQRCSDPAPGYFLPSLDYFLYEAELAIIPRQRTHDRPITWTGLGLVRVLEGAGLRFTVDNLPSSSDYQLVIRYETEVMRTLRTQSEMCICLFVFRARVLDSAVCLNTGGRYFVDVIFNKQSESDGSFVLIDSMGLIPRVESIHSFCSQTDLESFQRFGCVGLAAELDTQDSLPQLCEGLIKSTSARIHNGAVLCRCNVVGSLGPSCTKLGGFCECKQNVIGRCCDTCAPMTFGFGPDGCKPCGCDPGGSVSELCDQVRGQCVCRSEVTGRRCDRCQAGLWGFPWCRPCDCGGLSDVCDQESGVCLDCRDHAAGRRCDRCLEGYYGNPVSRQPCQPCMCPDVKGRGRFFATSCQHDPQSLSVTCHCRDGHSGPRCDRCSPGFYGDLTLPGASCAECPCNNNIDPDDRDACDSLTGECLRCRHDTIGPGCQSCRPGYYGNALVQNCKECSCDRRGTEVTRCPLGSSCFCDARTGQCPCRTGVVGVLCDDCEDGYWNLDGPSGCQPCSCDPVTGQCQCRPEFGGRQCDECGENHFGNPDLQCISCDCNLEGTERPSCDPETGECLCRTGVSGIFCDECSLGYSSAFPACEDCHPCTAVWAESVTDVQRAAQTMRTFIPRHGDDLRPGVDRYRQRLSQMHSDWTRGKNFVSGLGKSFFLLRHIHTLKRCCLLSPSASNIKHIYKVTSLSLSPLEVRTHSLQNIKPHNYRKLKEAIDPNMILIDPSPLLNTEIDNIRLEFKKLLDSLKEKMIEDPYDEDDDEEEENMEGTEMC
;
A
#
# COMPACT_ATOMS: atom_id res chain seq x y z
N CYS A 1 6.15 51.46 20.29
CA CYS A 1 7.43 51.72 19.57
C CYS A 1 7.89 50.41 18.92
N THR A 2 8.40 50.45 17.68
CA THR A 2 8.75 49.24 16.90
C THR A 2 10.19 48.78 17.10
N CYS A 3 10.52 48.37 18.33
CA CYS A 3 11.70 47.53 18.55
C CYS A 3 11.55 46.19 17.83
N CYS A 4 12.65 45.57 17.45
CA CYS A 4 12.63 44.16 17.09
C CYS A 4 12.28 43.31 18.34
N PRO A 5 11.55 42.19 18.18
CA PRO A 5 11.47 41.16 19.22
C PRO A 5 12.85 40.50 19.40
N VAL A 6 12.93 39.50 20.27
CA VAL A 6 14.19 38.75 20.53
C VAL A 6 14.59 37.85 19.33
N SER A 7 13.69 37.66 18.37
CA SER A 7 13.86 36.95 17.10
C SER A 7 14.08 37.90 15.90
N SER A 8 14.24 37.35 14.69
CA SER A 8 14.55 38.11 13.47
C SER A 8 13.53 39.19 13.09
N CYS A 9 13.99 40.34 12.59
CA CYS A 9 13.15 41.45 12.13
C CYS A 9 13.59 42.03 10.78
N SER A 10 12.63 42.36 9.91
CA SER A 10 12.87 42.94 8.59
C SER A 10 12.06 44.23 8.35
N PRO A 11 12.52 45.16 7.50
CA PRO A 11 11.75 46.35 7.12
C PRO A 11 10.56 46.03 6.22
N GLN A 12 9.57 46.92 6.17
CA GLN A 12 8.38 46.78 5.32
C GLN A 12 8.71 46.88 3.81
N LEU A 13 7.94 46.15 2.99
CA LEU A 13 7.99 46.20 1.53
C LEU A 13 7.32 47.47 0.98
N GLY A 14 7.99 48.16 0.04
CA GLY A 14 7.46 49.31 -0.69
C GLY A 14 7.87 49.29 -2.17
N ASP A 15 7.67 50.40 -2.88
CA ASP A 15 8.15 50.61 -4.25
C ASP A 15 9.48 51.40 -4.20
N LEU A 16 10.57 50.76 -4.64
CA LEU A 16 11.91 51.33 -4.64
C LEU A 16 12.05 52.50 -5.61
N MET A 17 11.11 52.68 -6.56
CA MET A 17 11.09 53.82 -7.50
C MET A 17 10.75 55.16 -6.81
N LEU A 18 10.05 55.12 -5.67
CA LEU A 18 9.58 56.31 -4.96
C LEU A 18 10.76 57.13 -4.42
N GLY A 19 10.78 58.43 -4.74
CA GLY A 19 11.87 59.34 -4.41
C GLY A 19 13.04 59.33 -5.41
N ARG A 20 13.16 58.30 -6.26
CA ARG A 20 14.39 57.98 -7.02
C ARG A 20 14.43 58.51 -8.45
N ALA A 21 13.71 59.60 -8.73
CA ALA A 21 13.62 60.20 -10.07
C ALA A 21 14.98 60.59 -10.69
N ALA A 22 15.97 60.99 -9.88
CA ALA A 22 17.32 61.32 -10.34
C ALA A 22 18.25 60.10 -10.51
N GLN A 23 17.82 58.92 -10.03
CA GLN A 23 18.53 57.63 -10.12
C GLN A 23 17.97 56.75 -11.26
N LEU A 24 17.01 57.28 -12.03
CA LEU A 24 16.30 56.58 -13.10
C LEU A 24 16.71 57.18 -14.44
N SER A 25 17.11 56.33 -15.39
CA SER A 25 17.58 56.75 -16.72
C SER A 25 16.98 55.89 -17.83
N ALA A 26 16.93 56.43 -19.05
CA ALA A 26 16.56 55.71 -20.26
C ALA A 26 17.45 56.12 -21.44
N SER A 27 17.81 55.17 -22.30
CA SER A 27 18.76 55.39 -23.41
C SER A 27 18.19 56.15 -24.62
N SER A 28 16.86 56.28 -24.71
CA SER A 28 16.15 57.06 -25.73
C SER A 28 14.88 57.63 -25.12
N THR A 29 14.49 58.85 -25.51
CA THR A 29 13.27 59.54 -25.05
C THR A 29 12.86 60.54 -26.12
N CYS A 30 11.60 60.53 -26.54
CA CYS A 30 11.13 61.46 -27.58
C CYS A 30 11.23 62.91 -27.12
N GLY A 31 11.46 63.83 -28.07
CA GLY A 31 11.28 65.26 -27.84
C GLY A 31 12.38 65.96 -27.03
N LEU A 32 13.56 65.35 -26.82
CA LEU A 32 14.63 65.97 -26.02
C LEU A 32 15.38 67.10 -26.75
N ASP A 33 15.75 66.92 -28.02
CA ASP A 33 16.47 67.96 -28.79
C ASP A 33 15.51 68.90 -29.55
N GLY A 34 14.27 68.47 -29.79
CA GLY A 34 13.22 69.26 -30.43
C GLY A 34 11.91 68.48 -30.58
N PRO A 35 10.78 69.14 -30.90
CA PRO A 35 9.47 68.48 -30.91
C PRO A 35 9.34 67.37 -31.96
N HIS A 36 8.99 66.15 -31.53
CA HIS A 36 8.88 64.96 -32.38
C HIS A 36 7.41 64.50 -32.50
N ASN A 37 6.91 64.28 -33.72
CA ASN A 37 5.54 63.80 -33.94
C ASN A 37 5.43 62.28 -33.85
N TYR A 38 4.46 61.77 -33.09
CA TYR A 38 4.15 60.35 -32.93
C TYR A 38 2.65 60.09 -33.16
N CYS A 39 2.25 58.85 -33.44
CA CYS A 39 0.86 58.49 -33.71
C CYS A 39 0.44 57.25 -32.90
N ILE A 40 -0.67 57.36 -32.18
CA ILE A 40 -1.23 56.22 -31.42
C ILE A 40 -2.07 55.37 -32.40
N ILE A 41 -1.86 54.06 -32.39
CA ILE A 41 -2.68 53.10 -33.15
C ILE A 41 -3.83 52.63 -32.25
N GLY A 42 -5.06 53.06 -32.55
CA GLY A 42 -6.27 52.49 -31.96
C GLY A 42 -6.77 51.27 -32.76
N TYR A 43 -7.62 50.43 -32.14
CA TYR A 43 -8.34 49.38 -32.85
C TYR A 43 -9.36 49.99 -33.82
N LEU A 44 -9.21 49.68 -35.12
CA LEU A 44 -10.28 49.58 -36.13
C LEU A 44 -11.21 50.78 -36.41
N GLU A 45 -10.95 51.98 -35.92
CA GLU A 45 -11.60 53.22 -36.39
C GLU A 45 -10.62 54.12 -37.17
N GLU A 46 -11.10 54.78 -38.23
CA GLU A 46 -10.25 55.15 -39.38
C GLU A 46 -9.30 56.36 -39.19
N GLU A 47 -9.38 57.09 -38.08
CA GLU A 47 -8.57 58.30 -37.83
C GLU A 47 -7.31 58.05 -37.00
N LYS A 48 -6.14 58.12 -37.65
CA LYS A 48 -4.82 58.13 -37.00
C LYS A 48 -4.58 59.44 -36.25
N LYS A 49 -4.92 59.46 -34.96
CA LYS A 49 -4.64 60.58 -34.06
C LYS A 49 -3.13 60.65 -33.78
N CYS A 50 -2.48 61.63 -34.39
CA CYS A 50 -1.07 61.93 -34.21
C CYS A 50 -0.91 63.18 -33.33
N PHE A 51 0.13 63.17 -32.50
CA PHE A 51 0.43 64.14 -31.46
C PHE A 51 1.91 64.53 -31.53
N THR A 52 2.30 65.56 -30.77
CA THR A 52 3.69 66.04 -30.71
C THR A 52 4.24 65.79 -29.30
N CYS A 53 5.42 65.18 -29.21
CA CYS A 53 6.19 65.00 -27.99
C CYS A 53 7.26 66.11 -27.89
N ASP A 54 7.29 66.85 -26.79
CA ASP A 54 8.28 67.89 -26.49
C ASP A 54 8.73 67.75 -25.03
N SER A 55 9.76 66.93 -24.84
CA SER A 55 10.36 66.60 -23.54
C SER A 55 11.47 67.58 -23.14
N ARG A 56 11.62 68.75 -23.78
CA ARG A 56 12.67 69.72 -23.41
C ARG A 56 12.51 70.26 -21.99
N LEU A 57 11.27 70.36 -21.51
CA LEU A 57 10.92 70.65 -20.11
C LEU A 57 10.22 69.44 -19.48
N SER A 58 10.08 69.42 -18.16
CA SER A 58 9.33 68.38 -17.43
C SER A 58 7.82 68.42 -17.72
N TYR A 59 7.12 67.31 -17.52
CA TYR A 59 5.65 67.25 -17.60
C TYR A 59 4.99 68.18 -16.57
N ASN A 60 3.91 68.85 -16.99
CA ASN A 60 3.03 69.62 -16.12
C ASN A 60 1.65 69.77 -16.79
N HIS A 61 0.60 69.35 -16.08
CA HIS A 61 -0.79 69.33 -16.57
C HIS A 61 -1.26 70.65 -17.20
N TYR A 62 -0.80 71.81 -16.71
CA TYR A 62 -1.31 73.12 -17.15
C TYR A 62 -0.50 73.81 -18.24
N ASN A 63 0.78 73.48 -18.41
CA ASN A 63 1.66 74.21 -19.34
C ASN A 63 2.57 73.32 -20.21
N ASN A 64 2.69 72.02 -19.92
CA ASN A 64 3.50 71.10 -20.71
C ASN A 64 2.99 69.64 -20.62
N GLN A 65 1.83 69.37 -21.23
CA GLN A 65 1.22 68.04 -21.29
C GLN A 65 1.95 67.06 -22.23
N ASN A 66 2.86 67.57 -23.07
CA ASN A 66 3.48 66.83 -24.19
C ASN A 66 4.88 66.26 -23.86
N SER A 67 5.30 66.32 -22.59
CA SER A 67 6.62 65.84 -22.15
C SER A 67 6.55 64.44 -21.57
N HIS A 68 7.30 63.52 -22.18
CA HIS A 68 7.23 62.08 -21.94
C HIS A 68 8.56 61.54 -21.40
N ARG A 69 9.15 62.27 -20.45
CA ARG A 69 10.43 61.93 -19.79
C ARG A 69 10.33 60.71 -18.88
N ILE A 70 11.48 60.13 -18.52
CA ILE A 70 11.54 58.87 -17.78
C ILE A 70 10.98 58.95 -16.36
N GLU A 71 11.15 60.09 -15.68
CA GLU A 71 10.61 60.33 -14.33
C GLU A 71 9.07 60.24 -14.24
N ASN A 72 8.36 60.32 -15.38
CA ASN A 72 6.90 60.18 -15.41
C ASN A 72 6.41 58.80 -14.95
N ILE A 73 7.20 57.73 -15.13
CA ILE A 73 6.78 56.35 -14.83
C ILE A 73 6.72 56.03 -13.33
N ILE A 74 7.26 56.92 -12.49
CA ILE A 74 7.26 56.72 -11.04
C ILE A 74 5.83 56.85 -10.53
N THR A 75 5.36 55.81 -9.83
CA THR A 75 4.00 55.79 -9.31
C THR A 75 3.79 56.91 -8.30
N THR A 76 2.62 57.53 -8.35
CA THR A 76 2.17 58.54 -7.39
C THR A 76 0.73 58.22 -7.03
N PHE A 77 0.31 58.55 -5.80
CA PHE A 77 -1.08 58.39 -5.32
C PHE A 77 -2.05 59.43 -5.95
N ASP A 78 -1.79 59.79 -7.20
CA ASP A 78 -2.47 60.82 -7.96
C ASP A 78 -3.63 60.17 -8.76
N PRO A 79 -4.88 60.67 -8.66
CA PRO A 79 -6.00 60.13 -9.43
C PRO A 79 -5.77 60.20 -10.95
N GLU A 80 -4.95 61.12 -11.46
CA GLU A 80 -4.66 61.26 -12.89
C GLU A 80 -3.52 60.36 -13.41
N ARG A 81 -3.09 59.32 -12.69
CA ARG A 81 -1.89 58.49 -13.01
C ARG A 81 -1.70 57.97 -14.46
N LYS A 82 -2.70 58.03 -15.34
CA LYS A 82 -2.60 57.70 -16.79
C LYS A 82 -2.38 58.90 -17.73
N THR A 83 -2.36 60.15 -17.22
CA THR A 83 -2.14 61.36 -18.04
C THR A 83 -0.67 61.61 -18.37
N LYS A 84 0.25 61.12 -17.52
CA LYS A 84 1.71 61.09 -17.73
C LYS A 84 2.19 59.69 -18.16
N TRP A 85 3.27 59.62 -18.92
CA TRP A 85 3.99 58.38 -19.27
C TRP A 85 5.42 58.71 -19.73
N TRP A 86 6.31 57.71 -19.81
CA TRP A 86 7.57 57.83 -20.56
C TRP A 86 7.41 57.31 -21.98
N GLN A 87 8.09 57.91 -22.95
CA GLN A 87 8.10 57.45 -24.33
C GLN A 87 9.48 57.58 -24.99
N SER A 88 9.97 56.47 -25.54
CA SER A 88 11.16 56.39 -26.40
C SER A 88 10.97 57.09 -27.75
N GLU A 89 12.05 57.23 -28.53
CA GLU A 89 11.97 57.74 -29.90
C GLU A 89 11.36 56.73 -30.88
N ASN A 90 10.80 57.29 -31.96
CA ASN A 90 10.13 56.54 -33.02
C ASN A 90 11.12 55.62 -33.78
N GLY A 91 10.83 54.32 -33.81
CA GLY A 91 11.56 53.31 -34.58
C GLY A 91 12.81 52.74 -33.91
N VAL A 92 13.14 53.14 -32.68
CA VAL A 92 14.33 52.65 -31.97
C VAL A 92 14.04 51.29 -31.33
N HIS A 93 14.66 50.22 -31.87
CA HIS A 93 14.45 48.85 -31.39
C HIS A 93 15.21 48.51 -30.10
N GLN A 94 16.35 49.15 -29.84
CA GLN A 94 17.19 48.89 -28.67
C GLN A 94 17.08 50.06 -27.70
N VAL A 95 16.34 49.87 -26.60
CA VAL A 95 16.12 50.91 -25.59
C VAL A 95 16.20 50.28 -24.20
N SER A 96 17.04 50.84 -23.33
CA SER A 96 17.21 50.38 -21.95
C SER A 96 16.65 51.41 -20.95
N ILE A 97 15.91 50.95 -19.95
CA ILE A 97 15.62 51.71 -18.72
C ILE A 97 16.52 51.16 -17.60
N GLN A 98 17.17 52.01 -16.82
CA GLN A 98 18.03 51.62 -15.70
C GLN A 98 17.69 52.41 -14.43
N LEU A 99 17.57 51.71 -13.31
CA LEU A 99 17.44 52.27 -11.96
C LEU A 99 18.69 51.93 -11.14
N ASP A 100 19.34 52.95 -10.56
CA ASP A 100 20.60 52.84 -9.81
C ASP A 100 20.39 53.18 -8.32
N LEU A 101 20.37 52.17 -7.45
CA LEU A 101 20.14 52.33 -6.01
C LEU A 101 21.45 52.69 -5.28
N GLU A 102 21.33 53.44 -4.18
CA GLU A 102 22.48 53.92 -3.39
C GLU A 102 23.14 52.83 -2.53
N THR A 103 22.49 51.66 -2.39
CA THR A 103 22.94 50.52 -1.59
C THR A 103 22.22 49.25 -2.06
N VAL A 104 22.48 48.13 -1.39
CA VAL A 104 21.81 46.85 -1.63
C VAL A 104 20.38 46.90 -1.08
N PHE A 105 19.40 46.61 -1.94
CA PHE A 105 18.01 46.39 -1.54
C PHE A 105 17.59 44.95 -1.79
N GLN A 106 16.60 44.50 -1.01
CA GLN A 106 15.94 43.23 -1.21
C GLN A 106 14.84 43.39 -2.25
N PHE A 107 14.96 42.70 -3.39
CA PHE A 107 14.01 42.71 -4.49
C PHE A 107 12.96 41.61 -4.31
N SER A 108 11.69 41.95 -4.56
CA SER A 108 10.55 41.02 -4.52
C SER A 108 9.95 40.80 -5.89
N HIS A 109 9.62 41.87 -6.62
CA HIS A 109 9.07 41.78 -7.98
C HIS A 109 9.13 43.13 -8.73
N LEU A 110 9.14 43.04 -10.05
CA LEU A 110 9.04 44.15 -11.00
C LEU A 110 7.70 44.04 -11.75
N VAL A 111 7.00 45.17 -11.91
CA VAL A 111 5.85 45.31 -12.80
C VAL A 111 6.09 46.47 -13.76
N LEU A 112 5.76 46.27 -15.03
CA LEU A 112 5.85 47.26 -16.11
C LEU A 112 4.49 47.34 -16.81
N SER A 113 3.77 48.46 -16.70
CA SER A 113 2.47 48.67 -17.38
C SER A 113 2.64 49.56 -18.61
N PHE A 114 2.46 49.01 -19.81
CA PHE A 114 2.73 49.70 -21.08
C PHE A 114 1.56 50.56 -21.58
N LYS A 115 1.89 51.67 -22.23
CA LYS A 115 0.97 52.53 -23.00
C LYS A 115 0.99 52.21 -24.49
N SER A 116 2.15 51.77 -25.00
CA SER A 116 2.27 51.12 -26.30
C SER A 116 1.88 49.64 -26.20
N PHE A 117 1.94 48.93 -27.33
CA PHE A 117 2.19 47.49 -27.30
C PHE A 117 3.43 47.17 -26.44
N ARG A 118 3.44 45.99 -25.82
CA ARG A 118 4.61 45.44 -25.14
C ARG A 118 5.73 45.13 -26.16
N PRO A 119 6.99 45.00 -25.73
CA PRO A 119 8.08 44.60 -26.63
C PRO A 119 7.86 43.20 -27.20
N ALA A 120 8.17 43.00 -28.49
CA ALA A 120 8.19 41.66 -29.09
C ALA A 120 9.37 40.82 -28.56
N ALA A 121 10.42 41.48 -28.07
CA ALA A 121 11.48 40.87 -27.29
C ALA A 121 12.14 41.88 -26.34
N MET A 122 12.37 41.46 -25.10
CA MET A 122 13.06 42.20 -24.04
C MET A 122 13.72 41.24 -23.04
N LEU A 123 14.61 41.76 -22.21
CA LEU A 123 15.18 41.04 -21.07
C LEU A 123 15.37 41.96 -19.87
N VAL A 124 15.43 41.40 -18.68
CA VAL A 124 15.71 42.15 -17.44
C VAL A 124 17.04 41.67 -16.87
N GLU A 125 17.93 42.61 -16.57
CA GLU A 125 19.23 42.39 -15.93
C GLU A 125 19.23 42.98 -14.51
N ARG A 126 20.03 42.37 -13.62
CA ARG A 126 20.35 42.91 -12.29
C ARG A 126 21.85 43.00 -12.06
N SER A 127 22.24 43.95 -11.22
CA SER A 127 23.59 44.10 -10.68
C SER A 127 23.54 44.06 -9.16
N LYS A 128 24.56 43.46 -8.54
CA LYS A 128 24.76 43.40 -7.07
C LYS A 128 26.01 44.18 -6.62
N ASP A 129 26.74 44.79 -7.56
CA ASP A 129 28.05 45.42 -7.36
C ASP A 129 28.14 46.86 -7.89
N PHE A 130 27.00 47.56 -7.91
CA PHE A 130 26.85 48.95 -8.38
C PHE A 130 27.13 49.14 -9.88
N GLY A 131 26.83 48.12 -10.68
CA GLY A 131 26.71 48.19 -12.14
C GLY A 131 27.92 47.65 -12.89
N ARG A 132 28.85 46.97 -12.19
CA ARG A 132 30.10 46.45 -12.77
C ARG A 132 29.88 45.10 -13.44
N THR A 133 29.06 44.23 -12.85
CA THR A 133 28.62 42.97 -13.46
C THR A 133 27.10 42.89 -13.53
N TRP A 134 26.61 42.30 -14.62
CA TRP A 134 25.18 42.18 -14.91
C TRP A 134 24.85 40.70 -15.10
N LYS A 135 23.84 40.23 -14.38
CA LYS A 135 23.24 38.90 -14.54
C LYS A 135 21.84 39.07 -15.12
N VAL A 136 21.48 38.30 -16.13
CA VAL A 136 20.10 38.24 -16.64
C VAL A 136 19.21 37.59 -15.58
N PHE A 137 18.04 38.17 -15.37
CA PHE A 137 17.01 37.67 -14.45
C PHE A 137 16.01 36.78 -15.20
N ARG A 138 15.47 37.27 -16.32
CA ARG A 138 14.55 36.54 -17.20
C ARG A 138 14.53 37.18 -18.59
N TYR A 139 14.33 36.38 -19.62
CA TYR A 139 14.06 36.84 -20.99
C TYR A 139 12.53 36.85 -21.24
N PHE A 140 12.05 37.69 -22.14
CA PHE A 140 10.66 37.72 -22.58
C PHE A 140 10.61 37.98 -24.09
N ALA A 141 10.04 37.07 -24.88
CA ALA A 141 9.84 37.29 -26.31
C ALA A 141 8.60 36.57 -26.84
N GLU A 142 8.02 37.08 -27.93
CA GLU A 142 6.90 36.43 -28.64
C GLU A 142 7.34 35.08 -29.23
N ASP A 143 8.52 35.07 -29.86
CA ASP A 143 9.27 33.87 -30.22
C ASP A 143 10.64 33.92 -29.52
N CYS A 144 10.75 33.15 -28.43
CA CYS A 144 11.98 33.01 -27.65
C CYS A 144 13.08 32.28 -28.42
N SER A 145 12.76 31.32 -29.29
CA SER A 145 13.76 30.61 -30.10
C SER A 145 14.37 31.50 -31.19
N LEU A 146 13.59 32.42 -31.75
CA LEU A 146 14.05 33.41 -32.73
C LEU A 146 14.88 34.54 -32.11
N HIS A 147 14.48 35.03 -30.93
CA HIS A 147 15.08 36.22 -30.31
C HIS A 147 16.14 35.93 -29.25
N PHE A 148 16.02 34.83 -28.50
CA PHE A 148 16.94 34.42 -27.44
C PHE A 148 17.26 32.92 -27.53
N PRO A 149 17.87 32.43 -28.64
CA PRO A 149 18.13 30.99 -28.89
C PRO A 149 19.05 30.28 -27.89
N SER A 150 19.62 31.02 -26.92
CA SER A 150 20.44 30.50 -25.82
C SER A 150 19.69 30.43 -24.47
N ALA A 151 18.42 30.80 -24.43
CA ALA A 151 17.55 30.70 -23.25
C ALA A 151 16.62 29.48 -23.37
N SER A 152 16.25 28.86 -22.25
CA SER A 152 15.27 27.76 -22.26
C SER A 152 13.84 28.30 -22.43
N ASN A 153 13.04 27.58 -23.21
CA ASN A 153 11.59 27.80 -23.33
C ASN A 153 10.78 26.85 -22.42
N GLU A 154 11.44 25.86 -21.82
CA GLU A 154 10.82 24.92 -20.90
C GLU A 154 10.53 25.61 -19.54
N PRO A 155 9.65 25.03 -18.70
CA PRO A 155 9.54 25.42 -17.29
C PRO A 155 10.92 25.38 -16.60
N ALA A 156 11.08 26.22 -15.57
CA ALA A 156 12.26 26.17 -14.71
C ALA A 156 12.21 24.90 -13.82
N ASP A 157 13.34 24.21 -13.68
CA ASP A 157 13.52 23.10 -12.73
C ASP A 157 13.99 23.63 -11.36
N SER A 158 14.66 24.78 -11.34
CA SER A 158 15.19 25.47 -10.15
C SER A 158 14.86 26.97 -10.13
N VAL A 159 14.88 27.55 -8.93
CA VAL A 159 14.63 28.98 -8.65
C VAL A 159 15.61 29.93 -9.36
N ASP A 160 16.82 29.46 -9.69
CA ASP A 160 17.90 30.19 -10.36
C ASP A 160 18.03 29.95 -11.88
N ASP A 161 17.11 29.20 -12.50
CA ASP A 161 17.11 28.97 -13.96
C ASP A 161 16.71 30.21 -14.78
N ILE A 162 17.50 30.51 -15.81
CA ILE A 162 17.30 31.68 -16.68
C ILE A 162 16.48 31.29 -17.92
N ILE A 163 15.16 31.24 -17.75
CA ILE A 163 14.18 30.93 -18.81
C ILE A 163 13.77 32.15 -19.65
N CYS A 164 13.08 31.89 -20.77
CA CYS A 164 12.38 32.88 -21.59
C CYS A 164 10.85 32.72 -21.49
N ASP A 165 10.15 33.79 -21.13
CA ASP A 165 8.72 33.79 -20.83
C ASP A 165 7.91 34.55 -21.90
N SER A 166 7.21 33.81 -22.75
CA SER A 166 6.43 34.37 -23.87
C SER A 166 5.07 34.96 -23.46
N ARG A 167 4.56 34.62 -22.27
CA ARG A 167 3.20 34.97 -21.79
C ARG A 167 2.95 36.48 -21.73
N TYR A 168 4.02 37.25 -21.54
CA TYR A 168 3.98 38.72 -21.43
C TYR A 168 4.35 39.45 -22.73
N SER A 169 4.60 38.74 -23.83
CA SER A 169 5.13 39.32 -25.08
C SER A 169 4.12 39.39 -26.23
N GLY A 170 2.93 38.80 -26.06
CA GLY A 170 1.89 38.77 -27.09
C GLY A 170 1.24 40.14 -27.37
N SER A 171 0.60 40.25 -28.54
CA SER A 171 0.06 41.49 -29.12
C SER A 171 -1.08 42.15 -28.35
N GLU A 172 -1.80 41.42 -27.49
CA GLU A 172 -2.96 41.93 -26.75
C GLU A 172 -2.70 42.01 -25.24
N PRO A 173 -3.11 43.10 -24.56
CA PRO A 173 -3.77 44.29 -25.09
C PRO A 173 -2.77 45.31 -25.69
N SER A 174 -3.27 46.22 -26.53
CA SER A 174 -2.48 47.28 -27.20
C SER A 174 -2.06 48.46 -26.32
N THR A 175 -2.67 48.57 -25.14
CA THR A 175 -2.41 49.54 -24.07
C THR A 175 -2.81 48.89 -22.75
N ASP A 176 -2.23 49.31 -21.63
CA ASP A 176 -2.35 48.68 -20.30
C ASP A 176 -1.88 47.22 -20.28
N GLY A 177 -1.06 46.81 -21.26
CA GLY A 177 -0.42 45.50 -21.28
C GLY A 177 0.71 45.45 -20.26
N GLU A 178 0.66 44.48 -19.35
CA GLU A 178 1.67 44.35 -18.29
C GLU A 178 2.72 43.28 -18.59
N VAL A 179 3.91 43.47 -18.01
CA VAL A 179 4.99 42.48 -17.90
C VAL A 179 5.35 42.37 -16.41
N VAL A 180 5.39 41.15 -15.87
CA VAL A 180 5.66 40.89 -14.44
C VAL A 180 6.84 39.94 -14.28
N LEU A 181 7.77 40.29 -13.39
CA LEU A 181 8.90 39.47 -13.00
C LEU A 181 8.91 39.33 -11.48
N LYS A 182 8.87 38.11 -10.95
CA LYS A 182 9.06 37.83 -9.52
C LYS A 182 10.51 37.43 -9.26
N ALA A 183 11.05 37.82 -8.11
CA ALA A 183 12.42 37.46 -7.70
C ALA A 183 12.55 35.98 -7.35
N LEU A 184 11.47 35.40 -6.84
CA LEU A 184 11.30 34.01 -6.46
C LEU A 184 9.94 33.56 -7.01
N ASP A 185 9.90 32.46 -7.75
CA ASP A 185 8.64 31.94 -8.30
C ASP A 185 7.94 31.08 -7.23
N PRO A 186 6.67 31.36 -6.84
CA PRO A 186 6.01 30.70 -5.72
C PRO A 186 5.64 29.22 -5.97
N VAL A 187 6.12 28.62 -7.05
CA VAL A 187 6.04 27.19 -7.34
C VAL A 187 7.09 26.39 -6.54
N PHE A 188 8.16 27.05 -6.07
CA PHE A 188 9.27 26.42 -5.36
C PHE A 188 9.27 26.72 -3.87
N GLU A 189 9.55 25.70 -3.04
CA GLU A 189 9.76 25.84 -1.60
C GLU A 189 11.21 26.26 -1.28
N ILE A 190 11.38 27.19 -0.33
CA ILE A 190 12.69 27.78 0.00
C ILE A 190 13.03 27.50 1.45
N GLN A 191 13.84 26.47 1.68
CA GLN A 191 14.25 26.02 3.02
C GLN A 191 15.18 26.99 3.74
N ASN A 192 15.98 27.77 3.02
CA ASN A 192 16.92 28.74 3.59
C ASN A 192 16.97 30.03 2.75
N PRO A 193 16.35 31.14 3.21
CA PRO A 193 16.36 32.41 2.48
C PRO A 193 17.74 33.09 2.47
N TYR A 194 18.69 32.65 3.30
CA TYR A 194 20.07 33.14 3.36
C TYR A 194 21.06 32.28 2.55
N ALA A 195 20.58 31.27 1.81
CA ALA A 195 21.42 30.50 0.89
C ALA A 195 22.03 31.40 -0.21
N PRO A 196 23.30 31.21 -0.63
CA PRO A 196 23.98 32.14 -1.54
C PRO A 196 23.29 32.37 -2.89
N ASN A 197 22.67 31.34 -3.47
CA ASN A 197 21.93 31.45 -4.73
C ASN A 197 20.62 32.26 -4.57
N ILE A 198 19.83 31.97 -3.52
CA ILE A 198 18.62 32.72 -3.16
C ILE A 198 18.95 34.18 -2.86
N GLN A 199 19.98 34.41 -2.04
CA GLN A 199 20.50 35.74 -1.73
C GLN A 199 20.99 36.48 -2.97
N ASP A 200 21.50 35.80 -4.00
CA ASP A 200 21.86 36.45 -5.25
C ASP A 200 20.64 36.91 -6.04
N LEU A 201 19.55 36.15 -6.06
CA LEU A 201 18.31 36.53 -6.76
C LEU A 201 17.57 37.68 -6.07
N ILE A 202 17.48 37.65 -4.73
CA ILE A 202 16.70 38.62 -3.98
C ILE A 202 17.48 39.88 -3.56
N THR A 203 18.77 40.02 -3.87
CA THR A 203 19.52 41.27 -3.58
C THR A 203 20.04 41.93 -4.84
N LEU A 204 19.81 43.25 -4.97
CA LEU A 204 20.32 44.05 -6.07
C LEU A 204 20.67 45.48 -5.65
N THR A 205 21.52 46.09 -6.47
CA THR A 205 21.98 47.50 -6.41
C THR A 205 21.54 48.27 -7.66
N ASN A 206 21.35 47.59 -8.79
CA ASN A 206 20.79 48.18 -10.00
C ASN A 206 19.88 47.16 -10.69
N ILE A 207 18.86 47.64 -11.39
CA ILE A 207 18.01 46.86 -12.28
C ILE A 207 17.92 47.56 -13.63
N ARG A 208 18.11 46.80 -14.72
CA ARG A 208 18.04 47.31 -16.09
C ARG A 208 17.03 46.49 -16.89
N VAL A 209 16.13 47.18 -17.57
CA VAL A 209 15.14 46.59 -18.49
C VAL A 209 15.58 46.92 -19.91
N ASN A 210 16.02 45.92 -20.67
CA ASN A 210 16.50 46.07 -22.04
C ASN A 210 15.41 45.63 -23.03
N PHE A 211 14.78 46.59 -23.70
CA PHE A 211 13.94 46.33 -24.85
C PHE A 211 14.82 46.12 -26.10
N THR A 212 14.57 45.05 -26.86
CA THR A 212 15.43 44.64 -27.99
C THR A 212 14.67 44.58 -29.32
N ARG A 213 13.34 44.40 -29.30
CA ARG A 213 12.49 44.37 -30.48
C ARG A 213 11.16 45.10 -30.25
N LEU A 214 10.87 46.10 -31.07
CA LEU A 214 9.55 46.73 -31.16
C LEU A 214 8.55 45.75 -31.77
N PHE A 215 7.31 45.73 -31.25
CA PHE A 215 6.21 45.00 -31.87
C PHE A 215 5.71 45.72 -33.12
N THR A 216 5.55 45.01 -34.24
CA THR A 216 5.22 45.61 -35.55
C THR A 216 4.14 44.81 -36.28
N LEU A 217 3.03 45.45 -36.62
CA LEU A 217 1.84 44.88 -37.29
C LEU A 217 2.06 44.56 -38.80
N GLY A 218 3.16 43.90 -39.16
CA GLY A 218 3.45 43.47 -40.55
C GLY A 218 3.87 44.58 -41.54
N ASP A 219 3.94 45.83 -41.09
CA ASP A 219 4.19 47.05 -41.88
C ASP A 219 5.59 47.13 -42.55
N THR A 220 6.42 46.08 -42.44
CA THR A 220 7.79 45.99 -42.96
C THR A 220 7.87 45.64 -44.45
N LEU A 221 6.76 45.27 -45.10
CA LEU A 221 6.71 44.95 -46.53
C LEU A 221 6.42 46.18 -47.41
N SER A 222 7.50 46.76 -47.95
CA SER A 222 7.59 47.86 -48.91
C SER A 222 6.38 48.14 -49.83
N ARG A 223 5.60 49.21 -49.56
CA ARG A 223 5.07 50.13 -50.61
C ARG A 223 4.48 51.46 -50.11
N ARG A 224 5.09 52.58 -50.56
CA ARG A 224 4.54 53.94 -50.73
C ARG A 224 3.32 54.39 -49.88
N ARG A 225 3.56 54.87 -48.65
CA ARG A 225 2.82 55.98 -47.98
C ARG A 225 3.66 56.55 -46.82
N ARG A 226 3.26 57.69 -46.24
CA ARG A 226 4.06 58.53 -45.28
C ARG A 226 4.72 57.74 -44.14
N ASN A 227 5.94 58.14 -43.75
CA ASN A 227 6.81 57.58 -42.69
C ASN A 227 6.16 56.55 -41.73
N PRO A 228 6.49 55.25 -41.87
CA PRO A 228 5.96 54.22 -40.97
C PRO A 228 6.56 54.28 -39.55
N GLN A 229 7.76 54.84 -39.38
CA GLN A 229 8.48 54.88 -38.09
C GLN A 229 7.70 55.64 -37.00
N ASN A 230 6.97 56.70 -37.34
CA ASN A 230 6.25 57.56 -36.39
C ASN A 230 5.11 56.87 -35.60
N LYS A 231 4.86 55.57 -35.81
CA LYS A 231 3.86 54.77 -35.07
C LYS A 231 4.46 53.82 -34.03
N TYR A 232 5.76 53.49 -34.13
CA TYR A 232 6.38 52.40 -33.39
C TYR A 232 7.38 52.97 -32.39
N TYR A 233 7.06 52.87 -31.12
CA TYR A 233 7.86 53.35 -30.00
C TYR A 233 7.47 52.56 -28.75
N TYR A 234 8.37 52.42 -27.79
CA TYR A 234 8.03 52.02 -26.44
C TYR A 234 7.44 53.21 -25.69
N ALA A 235 6.30 53.00 -25.03
CA ALA A 235 5.75 53.94 -24.06
C ALA A 235 5.23 53.19 -22.83
N LEU A 236 5.53 53.71 -21.64
CA LEU A 236 5.27 53.05 -20.35
C LEU A 236 4.52 53.99 -19.41
N TYR A 237 3.37 53.58 -18.89
CA TYR A 237 2.61 54.35 -17.89
C TYR A 237 3.32 54.35 -16.54
N ASN A 238 3.76 53.17 -16.08
CA ASN A 238 4.50 53.06 -14.84
C ASN A 238 5.48 51.87 -14.82
N MET A 239 6.47 51.98 -13.94
CA MET A 239 7.36 50.91 -13.52
C MET A 239 7.32 50.86 -11.99
N VAL A 240 7.09 49.68 -11.43
CA VAL A 240 7.04 49.43 -9.98
C VAL A 240 8.11 48.40 -9.64
N VAL A 241 9.05 48.77 -8.79
CA VAL A 241 10.13 47.88 -8.33
C VAL A 241 9.88 47.58 -6.87
N ARG A 242 9.15 46.52 -6.57
CA ARG A 242 8.76 46.14 -5.21
C ARG A 242 9.93 45.50 -4.47
N GLY A 243 10.21 46.02 -3.29
CA GLY A 243 11.32 45.55 -2.44
C GLY A 243 11.34 46.18 -1.06
N SER A 244 12.34 45.78 -0.27
CA SER A 244 12.60 46.22 1.09
C SER A 244 14.08 46.60 1.26
N CYS A 245 14.37 47.38 2.29
CA CYS A 245 15.73 47.65 2.74
C CYS A 245 16.36 46.36 3.32
N PHE A 246 17.58 46.00 2.95
CA PHE A 246 18.18 44.70 3.26
C PHE A 246 19.03 44.74 4.53
N CYS A 247 18.51 44.20 5.64
CA CYS A 247 19.12 44.35 6.98
C CYS A 247 19.52 43.04 7.68
N ASN A 248 19.71 41.94 6.93
CA ASN A 248 20.12 40.61 7.45
C ASN A 248 19.29 40.09 8.65
N GLY A 249 18.03 40.51 8.81
CA GLY A 249 17.18 40.13 9.94
C GLY A 249 17.40 40.92 11.25
N HIS A 250 18.16 42.03 11.23
CA HIS A 250 18.54 42.82 12.42
C HIS A 250 18.00 44.26 12.45
N ALA A 251 17.04 44.63 11.59
CA ALA A 251 16.39 45.93 11.68
C ALA A 251 14.94 45.93 11.21
N SER A 252 14.05 46.49 12.04
CA SER A 252 12.63 46.73 11.74
C SER A 252 12.36 47.97 10.87
N ARG A 253 13.39 48.81 10.62
CA ARG A 253 13.26 50.12 9.94
C ARG A 253 14.58 50.60 9.35
N CYS A 254 14.48 51.46 8.34
CA CYS A 254 15.61 52.15 7.70
C CYS A 254 15.44 53.68 7.76
N THR A 255 16.56 54.43 7.73
CA THR A 255 16.56 55.87 8.01
C THR A 255 16.46 56.74 6.76
N PRO A 256 15.63 57.81 6.76
CA PRO A 256 15.65 58.82 5.72
C PRO A 256 16.95 59.62 5.76
N VAL A 257 17.55 59.87 4.59
CA VAL A 257 18.56 60.93 4.43
C VAL A 257 17.89 62.32 4.40
N ALA A 258 16.61 62.39 4.00
CA ALA A 258 15.74 63.56 4.14
C ALA A 258 14.27 63.15 4.40
N ARG A 259 13.50 63.97 5.13
CA ARG A 259 12.10 63.67 5.48
C ARG A 259 11.14 63.80 4.29
N ARG A 260 10.77 62.66 3.67
CA ARG A 260 9.57 62.49 2.83
C ARG A 260 8.85 61.19 3.23
N GLN A 261 7.52 61.15 3.04
CA GLN A 261 6.71 59.97 3.34
C GLN A 261 6.59 59.06 2.10
N GLY A 262 6.61 57.74 2.31
CA GLY A 262 6.38 56.73 1.27
C GLY A 262 7.63 56.22 0.53
N GLU A 263 8.80 56.78 0.80
CA GLU A 263 10.09 56.36 0.21
C GLU A 263 10.68 55.14 0.94
N VAL A 264 11.25 54.18 0.20
CA VAL A 264 11.99 53.04 0.79
C VAL A 264 13.48 53.42 0.89
N HIS A 265 13.90 53.87 2.06
CA HIS A 265 15.29 54.26 2.33
C HIS A 265 16.18 53.02 2.53
N GLY A 266 17.43 53.06 2.06
CA GLY A 266 18.31 51.89 2.04
C GLY A 266 19.20 51.65 3.27
N ARG A 267 19.26 52.57 4.25
CA ARG A 267 20.18 52.45 5.39
C ARG A 267 19.52 51.91 6.65
N CYS A 268 19.93 50.72 7.09
CA CYS A 268 19.34 50.03 8.23
C CYS A 268 19.56 50.73 9.57
N VAL A 269 18.54 50.70 10.43
CA VAL A 269 18.68 51.08 11.86
C VAL A 269 18.91 49.81 12.66
N CYS A 270 20.17 49.35 12.62
CA CYS A 270 20.61 48.09 13.20
C CYS A 270 20.31 47.99 14.70
N GLN A 271 19.84 46.81 15.09
CA GLN A 271 19.58 46.38 16.46
C GLN A 271 20.43 45.12 16.73
N HIS A 272 20.17 44.38 17.81
CA HIS A 272 20.89 43.12 18.12
C HIS A 272 22.42 43.31 18.25
N ASN A 273 22.85 44.52 18.62
CA ASN A 273 24.24 45.00 18.64
C ASN A 273 25.00 44.77 17.31
N THR A 274 24.30 44.83 16.19
CA THR A 274 24.90 44.81 14.84
C THR A 274 25.18 46.22 14.33
N ALA A 275 26.09 46.34 13.38
CA ALA A 275 26.48 47.57 12.71
C ALA A 275 26.81 47.31 11.23
N GLY A 276 27.12 48.38 10.51
CA GLY A 276 27.13 48.35 9.05
C GLY A 276 25.89 49.03 8.46
N ASP A 277 25.84 49.18 7.14
CA ASP A 277 24.72 49.83 6.47
C ASP A 277 23.56 48.85 6.21
N ASN A 278 23.88 47.54 6.16
CA ASN A 278 22.96 46.40 6.02
C ASN A 278 22.95 45.50 7.27
N CYS A 279 23.53 45.97 8.39
CA CYS A 279 23.73 45.21 9.63
C CYS A 279 24.61 43.96 9.49
N GLU A 280 25.54 43.99 8.53
CA GLU A 280 26.38 42.86 8.08
C GLU A 280 27.56 42.50 8.99
N ARG A 281 27.72 43.18 10.13
CA ARG A 281 28.77 42.93 11.13
C ARG A 281 28.26 43.22 12.55
N CYS A 282 29.03 42.81 13.55
CA CYS A 282 28.80 43.28 14.92
C CYS A 282 29.19 44.75 15.08
N GLN A 283 28.58 45.41 16.07
CA GLN A 283 28.99 46.71 16.55
C GLN A 283 30.36 46.61 17.24
N ASP A 284 31.14 47.70 17.21
CA ASP A 284 32.42 47.77 17.91
C ASP A 284 32.26 47.36 19.39
N PHE A 285 33.26 46.65 19.90
CA PHE A 285 33.26 46.03 21.24
C PHE A 285 32.22 44.89 21.45
N HIS A 286 31.54 44.40 20.39
CA HIS A 286 30.58 43.29 20.44
C HIS A 286 31.04 42.05 19.66
N HIS A 287 32.33 41.74 19.77
CA HIS A 287 33.01 40.64 19.09
C HIS A 287 33.21 39.38 19.97
N ASP A 288 32.37 39.13 20.97
CA ASP A 288 32.48 37.93 21.81
C ASP A 288 31.93 36.65 21.14
N ALA A 289 31.13 36.80 20.09
CA ALA A 289 30.54 35.73 19.30
C ALA A 289 30.63 36.05 17.80
N PRO A 290 30.65 35.05 16.90
CA PRO A 290 30.67 35.30 15.47
C PRO A 290 29.31 35.85 15.01
N TRP A 291 29.35 36.85 14.12
CA TRP A 291 28.13 37.39 13.47
C TRP A 291 27.42 36.31 12.65
N ARG A 292 26.08 36.34 12.66
CA ARG A 292 25.18 35.50 11.87
C ARG A 292 23.93 36.32 11.54
N PRO A 293 23.24 36.08 10.40
CA PRO A 293 21.97 36.73 10.10
C PRO A 293 20.83 36.24 11.03
N GLY A 294 19.81 37.06 11.22
CA GLY A 294 18.61 36.70 11.98
C GLY A 294 17.64 35.82 11.18
N GLY A 295 17.39 34.61 11.65
CA GLY A 295 16.33 33.71 11.16
C GLY A 295 16.23 32.42 12.00
N GLY A 296 15.01 31.91 12.18
CA GLY A 296 14.70 30.83 13.12
C GLY A 296 14.55 31.31 14.57
N ASP A 297 14.18 30.40 15.48
CA ASP A 297 13.83 30.72 16.88
C ASP A 297 15.02 31.04 17.78
N ALA A 298 16.25 30.88 17.27
CA ALA A 298 17.47 31.17 18.02
C ALA A 298 17.72 32.68 18.17
N VAL A 299 18.10 33.11 19.38
CA VAL A 299 18.43 34.51 19.69
C VAL A 299 19.78 34.91 19.10
N VAL A 300 19.77 35.41 17.85
CA VAL A 300 20.99 35.85 17.15
C VAL A 300 21.28 37.33 17.44
N VAL A 301 22.16 37.55 18.42
CA VAL A 301 22.59 38.88 18.92
C VAL A 301 24.11 38.91 19.08
N CYS A 302 24.77 39.98 18.62
CA CYS A 302 26.21 40.19 18.83
C CYS A 302 26.50 40.46 20.31
N ARG A 303 27.40 39.67 20.91
CA ARG A 303 27.66 39.69 22.35
C ARG A 303 28.84 40.61 22.69
N ARG A 304 28.65 41.44 23.73
CA ARG A 304 29.63 42.42 24.19
C ARG A 304 30.85 41.73 24.79
N CYS A 305 32.05 42.16 24.41
CA CYS A 305 33.29 41.72 25.04
C CYS A 305 33.35 42.15 26.51
N ASN A 306 33.85 41.28 27.37
CA ASN A 306 34.23 41.64 28.73
C ASN A 306 35.74 41.96 28.78
N CYS A 307 36.08 43.20 29.09
CA CYS A 307 37.47 43.66 29.26
C CYS A 307 37.71 44.36 30.62
N HIS A 308 36.84 44.17 31.61
CA HIS A 308 36.99 44.71 32.98
C HIS A 308 37.27 46.24 33.05
N GLY A 309 36.74 47.02 32.11
CA GLY A 309 37.01 48.46 31.98
C GLY A 309 38.44 48.83 31.56
N HIS A 310 39.31 47.84 31.32
CA HIS A 310 40.73 48.03 31.02
C HIS A 310 41.06 48.07 29.53
N SER A 311 40.10 47.70 28.68
CA SER A 311 40.08 48.06 27.27
C SER A 311 38.68 48.50 26.80
N ASP A 312 38.67 49.29 25.74
CA ASP A 312 37.52 49.77 24.96
C ASP A 312 37.50 49.15 23.53
N SER A 313 38.43 48.24 23.23
CA SER A 313 38.54 47.54 21.94
C SER A 313 38.69 46.03 22.13
N CYS A 314 38.11 45.25 21.21
CA CYS A 314 38.25 43.80 21.16
C CYS A 314 38.01 43.26 19.74
N HIS A 315 38.58 42.09 19.47
CA HIS A 315 38.30 41.27 18.28
C HIS A 315 37.78 39.88 18.65
N PHE A 316 37.30 39.14 17.66
CA PHE A 316 36.83 37.76 17.81
C PHE A 316 37.94 36.76 17.45
N ASP A 317 38.23 35.83 18.35
CA ASP A 317 39.12 34.68 18.11
C ASP A 317 38.29 33.39 18.04
N ALA A 318 38.31 32.74 16.87
CA ALA A 318 37.57 31.51 16.62
C ALA A 318 38.12 30.28 17.38
N VAL A 319 39.43 30.24 17.64
CA VAL A 319 40.08 29.18 18.41
C VAL A 319 39.70 29.31 19.88
N ARG A 320 39.70 30.54 20.42
CA ARG A 320 39.18 30.85 21.76
C ARG A 320 37.69 30.48 21.89
N PHE A 321 36.88 30.85 20.90
CA PHE A 321 35.45 30.51 20.88
C PHE A 321 35.22 28.99 20.89
N GLN A 322 36.01 28.21 20.14
CA GLN A 322 35.93 26.75 20.16
C GLN A 322 36.44 26.16 21.49
N ALA A 323 37.53 26.69 22.04
CA ALA A 323 38.12 26.24 23.31
C ALA A 323 37.20 26.49 24.52
N THR A 324 36.32 27.51 24.45
CA THR A 324 35.27 27.76 25.46
C THR A 324 33.96 27.04 25.16
N GLY A 325 33.93 26.07 24.23
CA GLY A 325 32.71 25.33 23.89
C GLY A 325 31.62 26.16 23.21
N GLY A 326 31.99 27.28 22.56
CA GLY A 326 31.06 28.25 21.97
C GLY A 326 30.59 29.35 22.93
N VAL A 327 31.14 29.42 24.16
CA VAL A 327 30.67 30.36 25.18
C VAL A 327 31.27 31.76 25.01
N SER A 328 32.56 31.93 24.72
CA SER A 328 33.21 33.25 24.57
C SER A 328 34.43 33.21 23.64
N GLY A 329 34.44 34.09 22.64
CA GLY A 329 35.53 34.26 21.68
C GLY A 329 36.20 35.63 21.72
N GLY A 330 35.69 36.56 22.55
CA GLY A 330 36.22 37.93 22.60
C GLY A 330 37.62 37.98 23.19
N VAL A 331 38.51 38.72 22.52
CA VAL A 331 39.88 39.03 22.96
C VAL A 331 40.05 40.55 22.99
N CYS A 332 40.42 41.08 24.15
CA CYS A 332 40.56 42.51 24.40
C CYS A 332 41.91 43.05 23.92
N ASP A 333 41.88 44.15 23.18
CA ASP A 333 43.07 44.76 22.60
C ASP A 333 43.71 45.77 23.56
N SER A 334 45.04 45.90 23.57
CA SER A 334 45.78 46.99 24.24
C SER A 334 45.42 47.25 25.73
N CYS A 335 45.33 46.20 26.54
CA CYS A 335 45.01 46.28 27.98
C CYS A 335 45.80 47.38 28.74
N ARG A 336 45.07 48.28 29.39
CA ARG A 336 45.59 49.37 30.23
C ARG A 336 45.89 48.87 31.66
N HIS A 337 46.38 49.79 32.52
CA HIS A 337 46.54 49.56 33.98
C HIS A 337 47.46 48.38 34.35
N ASP A 338 48.54 48.19 33.57
CA ASP A 338 49.49 47.08 33.69
C ASP A 338 48.84 45.68 33.74
N ARG A 339 47.70 45.54 33.08
CA ARG A 339 47.03 44.27 32.83
C ARG A 339 47.55 43.57 31.57
N MET A 340 47.21 42.29 31.47
CA MET A 340 47.31 41.44 30.28
C MET A 340 46.20 40.38 30.31
N GLY A 341 46.21 39.47 29.33
CA GLY A 341 45.22 38.40 29.19
C GLY A 341 44.07 38.80 28.25
N PRO A 342 43.33 37.81 27.71
CA PRO A 342 42.30 38.03 26.70
C PRO A 342 41.10 38.85 27.20
N GLN A 343 40.94 39.06 28.52
CA GLN A 343 39.92 39.93 29.11
C GLN A 343 40.53 41.04 30.00
N CYS A 344 41.83 41.30 29.87
CA CYS A 344 42.61 42.21 30.72
C CYS A 344 42.52 41.85 32.22
N GLU A 345 42.36 40.56 32.51
CA GLU A 345 42.03 39.98 33.80
C GLU A 345 43.28 39.68 34.67
N LEU A 346 44.46 39.57 34.06
CA LEU A 346 45.74 39.27 34.75
C LEU A 346 46.63 40.51 34.88
N CYS A 347 47.56 40.51 35.83
CA CYS A 347 48.63 41.50 35.91
C CYS A 347 49.85 41.14 35.04
N ARG A 348 50.66 42.15 34.67
CA ARG A 348 51.95 41.96 33.99
C ARG A 348 52.97 41.19 34.85
N PRO A 349 54.00 40.56 34.25
CA PRO A 349 54.94 39.72 34.98
C PRO A 349 55.72 40.53 36.03
N PHE A 350 56.11 39.89 37.12
CA PHE A 350 56.65 40.52 38.34
C PHE A 350 55.66 41.42 39.10
N LEU A 351 54.38 41.46 38.70
CA LEU A 351 53.29 42.05 39.48
C LEU A 351 52.17 41.03 39.74
N TYR A 352 51.55 41.14 40.91
CA TYR A 352 50.38 40.38 41.33
C TYR A 352 49.19 41.29 41.65
N ARG A 353 47.98 40.77 41.55
CA ARG A 353 46.74 41.47 41.91
C ARG A 353 46.59 41.56 43.42
N ASP A 354 46.33 42.77 43.93
CA ASP A 354 45.93 43.00 45.31
C ASP A 354 44.52 42.42 45.58
N PRO A 355 44.36 41.42 46.48
CA PRO A 355 43.07 40.80 46.73
C PRO A 355 42.04 41.74 47.37
N GLN A 356 42.46 42.89 47.92
CA GLN A 356 41.55 43.89 48.49
C GLN A 356 40.89 44.78 47.43
N LYS A 357 41.15 44.55 46.13
CA LYS A 357 40.67 45.38 45.04
C LYS A 357 39.82 44.62 44.03
N VAL A 358 38.73 45.27 43.60
CA VAL A 358 37.82 44.78 42.57
C VAL A 358 38.53 44.64 41.22
N THR A 359 38.03 43.76 40.35
CA THR A 359 38.72 43.39 39.10
C THR A 359 38.93 44.59 38.18
N ASP A 360 38.06 45.59 38.26
CA ASP A 360 38.04 46.76 37.39
C ASP A 360 38.85 47.95 37.97
N ASP A 361 39.55 47.78 39.09
CA ASP A 361 40.38 48.83 39.73
C ASP A 361 41.68 49.11 38.93
N PRO A 362 41.93 50.37 38.49
CA PRO A 362 43.13 50.77 37.73
C PRO A 362 44.48 50.61 38.44
N HIS A 363 44.47 50.31 39.74
CA HIS A 363 45.63 50.22 40.62
C HIS A 363 45.60 48.92 41.43
N ALA A 364 45.15 47.82 40.82
CA ALA A 364 45.14 46.50 41.44
C ALA A 364 46.49 45.76 41.39
N CYS A 365 47.38 46.05 40.43
CA CYS A 365 48.64 45.31 40.28
C CYS A 365 49.78 45.88 41.15
N ARG A 366 50.54 45.00 41.83
CA ARG A 366 51.60 45.35 42.81
C ARG A 366 52.84 44.43 42.66
N PRO A 367 54.08 44.87 42.96
CA PRO A 367 55.28 44.06 42.73
C PRO A 367 55.48 42.82 43.65
N CYS A 368 56.19 41.81 43.16
CA CYS A 368 56.60 40.59 43.87
C CYS A 368 57.68 40.80 44.96
N ASP A 369 57.81 39.85 45.90
CA ASP A 369 58.88 39.79 46.92
C ASP A 369 59.35 38.33 47.19
N CYS A 370 60.44 37.91 46.55
CA CYS A 370 60.83 36.49 46.44
C CYS A 370 62.32 36.24 46.65
N ASP A 371 62.70 35.09 47.24
CA ASP A 371 64.10 34.69 47.43
C ASP A 371 64.69 34.08 46.15
N ALA A 372 65.80 34.61 45.66
CA ALA A 372 66.43 34.19 44.41
C ALA A 372 67.16 32.82 44.48
N ALA A 373 67.47 32.30 45.67
CA ALA A 373 68.09 30.99 45.82
C ALA A 373 67.07 29.86 45.59
N GLY A 374 65.85 30.05 46.11
CA GLY A 374 64.76 29.09 46.07
C GLY A 374 63.66 29.38 45.06
N SER A 375 63.64 30.54 44.38
CA SER A 375 62.65 30.87 43.34
C SER A 375 63.19 30.71 41.92
N HIS A 376 62.32 30.33 40.98
CA HIS A 376 62.62 30.37 39.55
C HIS A 376 62.69 31.82 39.01
N GLY A 377 63.40 32.01 37.89
CA GLY A 377 63.42 33.26 37.12
C GLY A 377 64.00 34.48 37.83
N GLY A 378 64.68 34.31 38.98
CA GLY A 378 65.20 35.43 39.78
C GLY A 378 64.16 36.12 40.67
N GLY A 379 63.02 35.48 40.94
CA GLY A 379 62.00 36.00 41.86
C GLY A 379 60.65 36.34 41.22
N LEU A 380 60.23 35.60 40.19
CA LEU A 380 58.88 35.71 39.63
C LEU A 380 57.83 35.19 40.63
N CYS A 381 56.71 35.88 40.77
CA CYS A 381 55.57 35.45 41.60
C CYS A 381 54.27 35.36 40.80
N ASP A 382 53.34 34.59 41.34
CA ASP A 382 51.99 34.38 40.82
C ASP A 382 51.21 35.70 40.75
N ALA A 383 50.59 35.93 39.59
CA ALA A 383 49.96 37.20 39.23
C ALA A 383 48.62 37.47 39.96
N GLN A 384 48.13 36.56 40.82
CA GLN A 384 46.87 36.73 41.58
C GLN A 384 47.08 36.76 43.10
N THR A 385 48.12 36.10 43.62
CA THR A 385 48.33 35.87 45.06
C THR A 385 49.63 36.49 45.61
N GLY A 386 50.56 36.85 44.72
CA GLY A 386 51.91 37.26 45.10
C GLY A 386 52.77 36.10 45.66
N GLN A 387 52.35 34.85 45.47
CA GLN A 387 53.10 33.67 45.89
C GLN A 387 54.29 33.44 44.95
N CYS A 388 55.49 33.32 45.50
CA CYS A 388 56.70 33.12 44.71
C CYS A 388 56.73 31.74 44.03
N HIS A 389 57.21 31.70 42.78
CA HIS A 389 57.35 30.46 42.03
C HIS A 389 58.60 29.71 42.46
N CYS A 390 58.45 28.88 43.49
CA CYS A 390 59.54 28.12 44.06
C CYS A 390 60.09 27.09 43.09
N LYS A 391 61.41 26.87 43.16
CA LYS A 391 62.08 25.72 42.56
C LYS A 391 61.38 24.43 42.97
N GLU A 392 61.47 23.44 42.08
CA GLU A 392 60.70 22.18 42.11
C GLU A 392 60.54 21.59 43.51
N ASN A 393 61.62 21.54 44.30
CA ASN A 393 61.68 20.84 45.58
C ASN A 393 61.74 21.80 46.80
N VAL A 394 61.31 23.06 46.61
CA VAL A 394 61.37 24.17 47.58
C VAL A 394 59.98 24.73 47.86
N GLU A 395 59.70 25.17 49.09
CA GLU A 395 58.43 25.73 49.55
C GLU A 395 58.62 27.00 50.42
N GLY A 396 57.51 27.52 50.97
CA GLY A 396 57.45 28.77 51.72
C GLY A 396 56.99 29.95 50.84
N ARG A 397 56.42 31.00 51.45
CA ARG A 397 55.82 32.11 50.67
C ARG A 397 56.83 32.82 49.76
N ARG A 398 58.08 32.91 50.22
CA ARG A 398 59.23 33.52 49.52
C ARG A 398 60.19 32.48 48.95
N CYS A 399 59.87 31.19 49.04
CA CYS A 399 60.68 30.05 48.62
C CYS A 399 62.00 29.89 49.38
N ASP A 400 61.90 29.61 50.68
CA ASP A 400 63.00 29.70 51.66
C ASP A 400 63.39 28.37 52.34
N ARG A 401 62.72 27.25 52.03
CA ARG A 401 62.96 25.94 52.67
C ARG A 401 62.67 24.76 51.74
N CYS A 402 63.23 23.57 51.99
CA CYS A 402 62.87 22.36 51.22
C CYS A 402 61.44 21.89 51.48
N LYS A 403 60.80 21.34 50.46
CA LYS A 403 59.51 20.65 50.56
C LYS A 403 59.58 19.41 51.45
N ARG A 404 58.45 19.01 52.03
CA ARG A 404 58.32 17.63 52.59
C ARG A 404 58.57 16.61 51.48
N GLY A 405 59.30 15.55 51.79
CA GLY A 405 59.81 14.59 50.80
C GLY A 405 61.15 14.99 50.15
N PHE A 406 61.76 16.12 50.53
CA PHE A 406 62.99 16.64 49.93
C PHE A 406 63.96 17.23 50.97
N PHE A 407 65.25 17.26 50.66
CA PHE A 407 66.32 17.68 51.58
C PHE A 407 67.46 18.47 50.89
N GLY A 408 68.09 19.40 51.62
CA GLY A 408 69.30 20.14 51.22
C GLY A 408 69.13 21.28 50.18
N LEU A 409 68.71 22.47 50.61
CA LEU A 409 68.46 23.64 49.74
C LEU A 409 69.74 24.32 49.21
N ARG A 410 69.83 24.57 47.89
CA ARG A 410 70.97 25.23 47.22
C ARG A 410 70.59 26.19 46.08
N VAL A 411 71.39 27.24 45.89
CA VAL A 411 71.31 28.17 44.74
C VAL A 411 71.61 27.45 43.42
N ASP A 412 72.69 26.65 43.42
CA ASP A 412 73.25 25.96 42.26
C ASP A 412 72.44 24.73 41.81
N ASP A 413 71.53 24.22 42.66
CA ASP A 413 70.60 23.16 42.29
C ASP A 413 69.40 23.75 41.52
N PRO A 414 69.10 23.33 40.28
CA PRO A 414 67.95 23.82 39.51
C PRO A 414 66.59 23.41 40.12
N ALA A 415 66.51 22.26 40.78
CA ALA A 415 65.34 21.79 41.54
C ALA A 415 65.35 22.31 42.99
N GLY A 416 66.50 22.81 43.46
CA GLY A 416 66.71 23.48 44.74
C GLY A 416 67.04 22.53 45.88
N CYS A 417 66.33 21.40 46.01
CA CYS A 417 66.57 20.33 47.00
C CYS A 417 66.53 18.95 46.33
N HIS A 418 67.06 17.91 46.98
CA HIS A 418 67.07 16.54 46.47
C HIS A 418 65.89 15.70 47.00
N VAL A 419 65.42 14.72 46.22
CA VAL A 419 64.21 13.92 46.50
C VAL A 419 64.47 12.67 47.36
N CYS A 420 63.57 12.41 48.31
CA CYS A 420 63.50 11.17 49.07
C CYS A 420 62.68 10.10 48.35
N ARG A 421 63.07 8.83 48.48
CA ARG A 421 62.50 7.71 47.70
C ARG A 421 61.51 6.87 48.49
N CYS A 422 60.60 7.51 49.22
CA CYS A 422 59.53 6.85 49.96
C CYS A 422 58.30 6.64 49.07
N HIS A 423 57.66 5.47 49.13
CA HIS A 423 56.50 5.16 48.29
C HIS A 423 55.22 5.79 48.86
N VAL A 424 54.64 6.71 48.09
CA VAL A 424 53.72 7.76 48.57
C VAL A 424 52.41 7.28 49.22
N MET A 425 51.94 6.07 48.92
CA MET A 425 50.72 5.51 49.51
C MET A 425 50.96 4.31 50.43
N GLY A 426 52.21 3.87 50.56
CA GLY A 426 52.63 2.88 51.54
C GLY A 426 53.39 3.48 52.73
N SER A 427 53.75 4.77 52.68
CA SER A 427 54.43 5.47 53.76
C SER A 427 53.44 6.26 54.61
N VAL A 428 53.60 6.26 55.95
CA VAL A 428 52.78 7.09 56.87
C VAL A 428 53.21 8.56 56.81
N GLY A 429 54.50 8.80 56.55
CA GLY A 429 55.11 10.13 56.63
C GLY A 429 56.09 10.44 55.50
N SER A 430 56.53 11.71 55.49
CA SER A 430 57.69 12.17 54.73
C SER A 430 58.97 11.53 55.28
N CYS A 431 60.00 11.49 54.45
CA CYS A 431 61.36 11.36 54.95
C CYS A 431 61.76 12.52 55.90
N ASP A 432 62.82 12.28 56.66
CA ASP A 432 63.56 13.34 57.34
C ASP A 432 64.22 14.31 56.33
N GLN A 433 64.04 15.62 56.56
CA GLN A 433 64.46 16.70 55.65
C GLN A 433 65.97 17.02 55.68
N LEU A 434 66.78 16.23 56.38
CA LEU A 434 68.25 16.29 56.36
C LEU A 434 68.91 14.99 55.89
N THR A 435 68.27 13.83 56.06
CA THR A 435 68.89 12.49 55.92
C THR A 435 68.12 11.48 55.05
N GLY A 436 66.80 11.63 54.85
CA GLY A 436 66.08 10.95 53.76
C GLY A 436 65.45 9.56 54.01
N SER A 437 65.34 9.05 55.24
CA SER A 437 64.76 7.72 55.56
C SER A 437 63.24 7.67 55.70
N CYS A 438 62.59 6.53 55.40
CA CYS A 438 61.12 6.36 55.28
C CYS A 438 60.44 5.53 56.41
N GLU A 439 59.12 5.64 56.55
CA GLU A 439 58.28 4.96 57.57
C GLU A 439 56.95 4.45 56.96
N CYS A 440 56.56 3.18 57.20
CA CYS A 440 55.52 2.46 56.44
C CYS A 440 54.15 2.32 57.14
N ASP A 441 53.09 2.26 56.34
CA ASP A 441 51.67 2.18 56.72
C ASP A 441 51.18 0.73 56.96
N ASN A 442 50.12 0.57 57.76
CA ASN A 442 49.70 -0.71 58.34
C ASN A 442 49.32 -1.82 57.33
N LEU A 443 49.04 -1.48 56.08
CA LEU A 443 48.71 -2.42 55.00
C LEU A 443 49.80 -2.52 53.92
N ALA A 444 50.94 -1.82 54.11
CA ALA A 444 52.04 -1.74 53.16
C ALA A 444 53.37 -2.25 53.76
N SER A 445 54.33 -2.58 52.90
CA SER A 445 55.58 -3.26 53.27
C SER A 445 56.71 -2.98 52.27
N GLY A 446 57.95 -3.23 52.70
CA GLY A 446 59.17 -2.99 51.92
C GLY A 446 60.03 -1.84 52.48
N PRO A 447 61.33 -1.77 52.14
CA PRO A 447 62.23 -0.74 52.66
C PRO A 447 61.94 0.67 52.11
N LEU A 448 61.17 0.75 51.01
CA LEU A 448 60.62 1.99 50.47
C LEU A 448 59.09 2.06 50.68
N CYS A 449 58.49 1.08 51.37
CA CYS A 449 57.05 0.89 51.55
C CYS A 449 56.28 0.62 50.22
N ASP A 450 56.91 -0.11 49.30
CA ASP A 450 56.50 -0.28 47.90
C ASP A 450 55.39 -1.32 47.63
N ARG A 451 54.90 -2.09 48.61
CA ARG A 451 54.05 -3.29 48.35
C ARG A 451 52.92 -3.48 49.35
N CYS A 452 51.72 -3.86 48.88
CA CYS A 452 50.62 -4.26 49.75
C CYS A 452 50.86 -5.61 50.45
N LEU A 453 50.19 -5.80 51.59
CA LEU A 453 49.98 -7.12 52.20
C LEU A 453 49.07 -7.99 51.31
N VAL A 454 49.23 -9.32 51.43
CA VAL A 454 48.49 -10.31 50.64
C VAL A 454 46.97 -10.20 50.91
N GLY A 455 46.16 -10.19 49.84
CA GLY A 455 44.71 -9.96 49.91
C GLY A 455 44.29 -8.49 49.71
N PHE A 456 45.26 -7.59 49.52
CA PHE A 456 45.03 -6.18 49.21
C PHE A 456 45.79 -5.77 47.94
N TRP A 457 45.26 -4.78 47.22
CA TRP A 457 45.76 -4.32 45.92
C TRP A 457 45.73 -2.79 45.79
N GLY A 458 46.32 -2.26 44.72
CA GLY A 458 46.17 -0.86 44.29
C GLY A 458 47.38 0.05 44.48
N LEU A 459 48.43 -0.40 45.18
CA LEU A 459 49.73 0.32 45.25
C LEU A 459 50.49 0.18 43.92
N GLY A 460 50.04 0.95 42.94
CA GLY A 460 50.56 1.00 41.58
C GLY A 460 49.81 1.99 40.68
N ASN A 461 48.59 2.39 41.07
CA ASN A 461 47.78 3.37 40.32
C ASN A 461 47.28 4.52 41.21
N SER A 462 47.16 5.72 40.64
CA SER A 462 47.67 6.95 41.28
C SER A 462 46.83 7.60 42.42
N MET A 463 45.86 6.91 43.04
CA MET A 463 45.05 7.48 44.15
C MET A 463 44.65 6.51 45.28
N ILE A 464 44.94 5.21 45.19
CA ILE A 464 44.35 4.19 46.10
C ILE A 464 45.42 3.59 47.03
N ARG A 465 45.23 3.71 48.36
CA ARG A 465 45.93 2.88 49.36
C ARG A 465 45.45 1.43 49.27
N CYS A 466 46.26 0.48 49.74
CA CYS A 466 45.97 -0.95 49.76
C CYS A 466 44.52 -1.26 50.15
N SER A 467 43.72 -1.59 49.14
CA SER A 467 42.29 -1.86 49.26
C SER A 467 42.05 -3.36 49.19
N PRO A 468 41.08 -3.90 49.93
CA PRO A 468 40.83 -5.34 49.93
C PRO A 468 40.42 -5.83 48.53
N CYS A 469 40.77 -7.07 48.21
CA CYS A 469 40.16 -7.76 47.08
C CYS A 469 38.65 -7.90 47.31
N ASP A 470 37.86 -7.64 46.27
CA ASP A 470 36.39 -7.61 46.30
C ASP A 470 35.82 -8.60 45.26
N CYS A 471 36.30 -9.84 45.30
CA CYS A 471 35.93 -10.88 44.36
C CYS A 471 34.57 -11.49 44.69
N ASP A 472 33.78 -11.80 43.67
CA ASP A 472 32.52 -12.54 43.82
C ASP A 472 32.80 -13.92 44.41
N ILE A 473 32.16 -14.21 45.55
CA ILE A 473 32.42 -15.38 46.40
C ILE A 473 32.08 -16.72 45.71
N GLY A 474 31.21 -16.67 44.69
CA GLY A 474 30.84 -17.79 43.83
C GLY A 474 31.49 -17.78 42.45
N GLY A 475 31.70 -16.59 41.87
CA GLY A 475 32.27 -16.39 40.54
C GLY A 475 33.80 -16.45 40.44
N ALA A 476 34.51 -16.35 41.57
CA ALA A 476 35.97 -16.45 41.63
C ALA A 476 36.46 -17.73 42.34
N HIS A 477 37.71 -18.13 42.05
CA HIS A 477 38.38 -19.25 42.72
C HIS A 477 38.68 -18.96 44.20
N SER A 478 38.93 -17.69 44.56
CA SER A 478 39.18 -17.22 45.93
C SER A 478 39.05 -15.69 45.98
N ASN A 479 38.97 -15.09 47.17
CA ASN A 479 39.10 -13.64 47.33
C ASN A 479 40.58 -13.16 47.30
N MET A 480 41.38 -13.75 46.40
CA MET A 480 42.72 -13.27 46.05
C MET A 480 42.66 -12.70 44.64
N CYS A 481 43.10 -11.45 44.53
CA CYS A 481 43.18 -10.69 43.30
C CYS A 481 44.63 -10.29 43.01
N SER A 482 44.89 -9.90 41.77
CA SER A 482 46.16 -9.33 41.35
C SER A 482 46.47 -8.04 42.14
N PRO A 483 47.71 -7.86 42.67
CA PRO A 483 48.05 -6.74 43.55
C PRO A 483 48.10 -5.38 42.83
N ASP A 484 48.29 -5.39 41.51
CA ASP A 484 48.53 -4.18 40.71
C ASP A 484 47.23 -3.56 40.17
N ASP A 485 46.27 -4.40 39.76
CA ASP A 485 45.02 -3.99 39.07
C ASP A 485 43.73 -4.55 39.72
N GLY A 486 43.85 -5.35 40.78
CA GLY A 486 42.71 -5.89 41.51
C GLY A 486 41.91 -6.94 40.75
N HIS A 487 42.42 -7.49 39.63
CA HIS A 487 41.70 -8.48 38.86
C HIS A 487 41.61 -9.82 39.61
N CYS A 488 40.39 -10.31 39.83
CA CYS A 488 40.14 -11.57 40.53
C CYS A 488 40.32 -12.79 39.61
N HIS A 489 40.71 -13.93 40.20
CA HIS A 489 40.85 -15.18 39.44
C HIS A 489 39.49 -15.85 39.21
N CYS A 490 38.84 -15.50 38.10
CA CYS A 490 37.50 -15.95 37.74
C CYS A 490 37.40 -17.46 37.46
N LEU A 491 36.25 -18.05 37.80
CA LEU A 491 35.85 -19.39 37.39
C LEU A 491 35.60 -19.46 35.86
N PRO A 492 35.58 -20.65 35.24
CA PRO A 492 35.34 -20.82 33.81
C PRO A 492 34.13 -20.03 33.28
N ASN A 493 34.36 -19.23 32.24
CA ASN A 493 33.37 -18.39 31.57
C ASN A 493 32.72 -17.30 32.45
N MET A 494 33.27 -17.00 33.63
CA MET A 494 32.97 -15.79 34.40
C MET A 494 33.90 -14.65 33.98
N ILE A 495 33.42 -13.41 33.99
CA ILE A 495 34.15 -12.21 33.52
C ILE A 495 33.91 -10.98 34.41
N GLY A 496 34.68 -9.92 34.14
CA GLY A 496 34.69 -8.67 34.92
C GLY A 496 35.72 -8.71 36.05
N GLN A 497 36.13 -7.54 36.56
CA GLN A 497 37.18 -7.43 37.58
C GLN A 497 36.87 -8.23 38.86
N ARG A 498 35.58 -8.30 39.24
CA ARG A 498 35.05 -9.05 40.38
C ARG A 498 34.57 -10.47 40.03
N CYS A 499 34.57 -10.87 38.76
CA CYS A 499 34.03 -12.16 38.28
C CYS A 499 32.51 -12.37 38.49
N SER A 500 31.71 -11.30 38.53
CA SER A 500 30.26 -11.34 38.81
C SER A 500 29.36 -11.72 37.62
N ASP A 501 29.87 -11.61 36.39
CA ASP A 501 29.07 -11.73 35.17
C ASP A 501 29.46 -12.93 34.31
N PRO A 502 28.50 -13.59 33.62
CA PRO A 502 28.81 -14.61 32.64
C PRO A 502 29.36 -13.99 31.34
N ALA A 503 30.25 -14.73 30.67
CA ALA A 503 30.78 -14.37 29.35
C ALA A 503 29.69 -14.32 28.27
N PRO A 504 29.87 -13.55 27.17
CA PRO A 504 28.93 -13.54 26.05
C PRO A 504 28.69 -14.94 25.48
N GLY A 505 27.42 -15.33 25.35
CA GLY A 505 27.03 -16.70 24.96
C GLY A 505 26.97 -17.70 26.12
N TYR A 506 27.15 -17.25 27.37
CA TYR A 506 26.98 -18.03 28.59
C TYR A 506 25.96 -17.37 29.52
N PHE A 507 25.42 -18.14 30.45
CA PHE A 507 24.45 -17.71 31.45
C PHE A 507 24.71 -18.37 32.80
N LEU A 508 24.08 -17.83 33.84
CA LEU A 508 24.00 -18.42 35.17
C LEU A 508 22.62 -19.08 35.33
N PRO A 509 22.53 -20.41 35.51
CA PRO A 509 21.30 -21.09 35.87
C PRO A 509 20.56 -20.44 37.05
N SER A 510 19.23 -20.46 37.02
CA SER A 510 18.42 -20.13 38.20
C SER A 510 18.50 -21.26 39.24
N LEU A 511 18.11 -21.00 40.48
CA LEU A 511 18.13 -22.02 41.55
C LEU A 511 17.17 -23.19 41.27
N ASP A 512 16.11 -22.95 40.50
CA ASP A 512 15.10 -23.93 40.08
C ASP A 512 15.44 -24.66 38.77
N TYR A 513 16.65 -24.51 38.22
CA TYR A 513 17.04 -25.00 36.89
C TYR A 513 16.81 -26.51 36.64
N PHE A 514 16.72 -27.33 37.70
CA PHE A 514 16.42 -28.75 37.61
C PHE A 514 14.92 -29.01 37.81
N LEU A 515 14.16 -28.83 36.73
CA LEU A 515 12.74 -29.13 36.65
C LEU A 515 12.49 -30.53 36.07
N TYR A 516 11.53 -31.23 36.65
CA TYR A 516 11.05 -32.55 36.25
C TYR A 516 9.54 -32.44 36.01
N GLU A 517 9.12 -32.44 34.75
CA GLU A 517 7.72 -32.31 34.33
C GLU A 517 6.89 -33.52 34.83
N ALA A 518 5.62 -33.32 35.19
CA ALA A 518 4.75 -34.41 35.69
C ALA A 518 4.20 -35.38 34.60
N GLU A 519 4.69 -35.26 33.36
CA GLU A 519 3.93 -35.47 32.12
C GLU A 519 3.57 -36.93 31.71
N LEU A 520 2.72 -37.59 32.50
CA LEU A 520 2.07 -38.87 32.12
C LEU A 520 0.53 -38.82 31.99
N ALA A 521 -0.12 -37.69 32.30
CA ALA A 521 -1.57 -37.50 32.09
C ALA A 521 -1.93 -36.03 31.79
N ILE A 522 -1.77 -35.61 30.53
CA ILE A 522 -1.73 -34.20 30.10
C ILE A 522 -3.12 -33.54 30.05
N ILE A 523 -3.28 -32.41 30.73
CA ILE A 523 -4.27 -31.36 30.42
C ILE A 523 -3.54 -30.24 29.65
N PRO A 524 -3.71 -30.13 28.32
CA PRO A 524 -3.15 -29.03 27.55
C PRO A 524 -3.96 -27.75 27.81
N ARG A 525 -3.28 -26.60 27.96
CA ARG A 525 -3.92 -25.28 28.00
C ARG A 525 -3.61 -24.47 26.73
N GLN A 526 -4.58 -23.66 26.34
CA GLN A 526 -4.53 -22.73 25.21
C GLN A 526 -3.73 -21.48 25.58
N ARG A 527 -2.73 -21.10 24.77
CA ARG A 527 -2.00 -19.83 24.94
C ARG A 527 -2.81 -18.67 24.34
N THR A 528 -3.57 -17.97 25.17
CA THR A 528 -4.05 -16.61 24.84
C THR A 528 -2.86 -15.64 24.77
N HIS A 529 -2.96 -14.53 24.03
CA HIS A 529 -1.87 -13.55 23.99
C HIS A 529 -1.80 -12.68 25.26
N ASP A 530 -2.94 -12.48 25.93
CA ASP A 530 -3.07 -11.55 27.08
C ASP A 530 -2.90 -12.21 28.46
N ARG A 531 -2.16 -13.34 28.54
CA ARG A 531 -1.81 -13.99 29.82
C ARG A 531 -0.36 -14.50 29.80
N PRO A 532 0.39 -14.35 30.91
CA PRO A 532 1.68 -15.02 31.06
C PRO A 532 1.50 -16.55 31.07
N ILE A 533 2.54 -17.27 30.66
CA ILE A 533 2.52 -18.74 30.60
C ILE A 533 2.91 -19.26 31.99
N THR A 534 1.98 -19.98 32.64
CA THR A 534 2.10 -20.35 34.06
C THR A 534 2.51 -21.80 34.30
N TRP A 535 2.96 -22.50 33.24
CA TRP A 535 3.28 -23.93 33.23
C TRP A 535 4.44 -24.25 32.26
N THR A 536 5.16 -25.35 32.50
CA THR A 536 6.24 -25.88 31.67
C THR A 536 5.79 -27.13 30.88
N GLY A 537 6.72 -27.78 30.17
CA GLY A 537 6.46 -29.00 29.40
C GLY A 537 5.25 -28.96 28.44
N LEU A 538 4.48 -30.06 28.44
CA LEU A 538 3.29 -30.26 27.60
C LEU A 538 1.98 -29.73 28.21
N GLY A 539 1.96 -29.37 29.49
CA GLY A 539 0.75 -28.97 30.23
C GLY A 539 0.64 -29.59 31.62
N LEU A 540 -0.44 -29.26 32.32
CA LEU A 540 -0.67 -29.63 33.72
C LEU A 540 -1.20 -31.06 33.86
N VAL A 541 -0.94 -31.70 34.99
CA VAL A 541 -1.46 -33.03 35.36
C VAL A 541 -2.46 -32.91 36.50
N ARG A 542 -3.70 -33.37 36.29
CA ARG A 542 -4.74 -33.39 37.32
C ARG A 542 -4.56 -34.59 38.25
N VAL A 543 -4.29 -34.33 39.53
CA VAL A 543 -4.13 -35.35 40.56
C VAL A 543 -5.39 -35.43 41.43
N LEU A 544 -5.84 -36.67 41.67
CA LEU A 544 -6.98 -36.99 42.53
C LEU A 544 -6.52 -37.31 43.96
N GLU A 545 -7.45 -37.25 44.91
CA GLU A 545 -7.21 -37.58 46.31
C GLU A 545 -6.63 -38.99 46.49
N GLY A 546 -5.50 -39.10 47.21
CA GLY A 546 -4.78 -40.36 47.43
C GLY A 546 -3.95 -40.86 46.24
N ALA A 547 -4.00 -40.20 45.08
CA ALA A 547 -3.11 -40.50 43.96
C ALA A 547 -1.71 -39.90 44.19
N GLY A 548 -0.70 -40.55 43.59
CA GLY A 548 0.68 -40.10 43.66
C GLY A 548 1.33 -39.92 42.29
N LEU A 549 2.19 -38.92 42.16
CA LEU A 549 3.05 -38.69 40.99
C LEU A 549 4.45 -39.21 41.27
N ARG A 550 5.05 -39.89 40.28
CA ARG A 550 6.41 -40.43 40.36
C ARG A 550 7.34 -39.71 39.41
N PHE A 551 8.20 -38.85 39.94
CA PHE A 551 9.26 -38.20 39.18
C PHE A 551 10.52 -39.08 39.17
N THR A 552 11.32 -39.00 38.10
CA THR A 552 12.63 -39.68 38.00
C THR A 552 13.74 -38.65 37.88
N VAL A 553 14.77 -38.80 38.69
CA VAL A 553 15.87 -37.84 38.86
C VAL A 553 17.20 -38.57 38.64
N ASP A 554 17.92 -38.27 37.56
CA ASP A 554 19.19 -38.93 37.22
C ASP A 554 20.30 -38.01 36.65
N ASN A 555 20.09 -36.69 36.65
CA ASN A 555 20.95 -35.67 36.03
C ASN A 555 21.47 -34.59 37.03
N LEU A 556 21.61 -34.92 38.31
CA LEU A 556 22.05 -34.01 39.37
C LEU A 556 23.50 -33.51 39.18
N PRO A 557 23.78 -32.19 39.38
CA PRO A 557 25.09 -31.59 39.11
C PRO A 557 26.11 -31.81 40.23
N SER A 558 25.65 -31.84 41.49
CA SER A 558 26.47 -31.93 42.71
C SER A 558 25.77 -32.81 43.75
N SER A 559 26.55 -33.42 44.65
CA SER A 559 26.02 -34.12 45.82
C SER A 559 25.73 -33.08 46.90
N SER A 560 24.45 -32.93 47.28
CA SER A 560 23.97 -31.85 48.17
C SER A 560 22.66 -32.23 48.84
N ASP A 561 22.25 -31.44 49.82
CA ASP A 561 20.87 -31.46 50.33
C ASP A 561 19.98 -30.61 49.42
N TYR A 562 18.98 -31.21 48.79
CA TYR A 562 18.04 -30.53 47.91
C TYR A 562 16.70 -30.30 48.62
N GLN A 563 16.17 -29.08 48.53
CA GLN A 563 14.76 -28.79 48.78
C GLN A 563 13.93 -29.15 47.56
N LEU A 564 12.81 -29.83 47.81
CA LEU A 564 11.86 -30.21 46.78
C LEU A 564 10.83 -29.08 46.61
N VAL A 565 10.57 -28.65 45.39
CA VAL A 565 9.56 -27.63 45.06
C VAL A 565 8.50 -28.25 44.17
N ILE A 566 7.22 -28.10 44.54
CA ILE A 566 6.11 -28.53 43.68
C ILE A 566 5.45 -27.29 43.09
N ARG A 567 5.40 -27.19 41.76
CA ARG A 567 4.64 -26.17 41.02
C ARG A 567 3.23 -26.68 40.74
N TYR A 568 2.22 -25.86 41.01
CA TYR A 568 0.81 -26.25 40.92
C TYR A 568 -0.13 -25.05 40.70
N GLU A 569 -1.32 -25.33 40.19
CA GLU A 569 -2.41 -24.37 40.05
C GLU A 569 -3.68 -24.86 40.78
N THR A 570 -4.43 -23.91 41.36
CA THR A 570 -5.71 -24.14 42.05
C THR A 570 -6.86 -23.52 41.25
N GLU A 571 -7.90 -24.29 40.97
CA GLU A 571 -8.93 -23.94 39.98
C GLU A 571 -10.10 -23.10 40.56
N VAL A 572 -9.86 -22.26 41.59
CA VAL A 572 -10.92 -21.55 42.34
C VAL A 572 -10.64 -20.06 42.52
N MET A 573 -11.20 -19.23 41.63
CA MET A 573 -11.49 -17.82 41.93
C MET A 573 -12.92 -17.68 42.47
N ARG A 574 -13.07 -17.12 43.67
CA ARG A 574 -14.37 -16.62 44.17
C ARG A 574 -14.27 -15.16 44.56
N THR A 575 -14.74 -14.27 43.69
CA THR A 575 -14.91 -12.84 43.99
C THR A 575 -16.03 -12.65 45.02
N LEU A 576 -15.67 -12.23 46.23
CA LEU A 576 -16.61 -11.72 47.23
C LEU A 576 -16.56 -10.19 47.21
N ARG A 577 -17.72 -9.55 47.05
CA ARG A 577 -17.87 -8.08 46.95
C ARG A 577 -18.64 -7.57 48.18
N THR A 578 -17.96 -6.84 49.05
CA THR A 578 -18.55 -6.04 50.14
C THR A 578 -17.77 -4.73 50.28
N GLN A 579 -18.39 -3.72 50.90
CA GLN A 579 -17.91 -2.33 50.90
C GLN A 579 -16.89 -2.03 52.01
N SER A 580 -16.17 -0.91 51.82
CA SER A 580 -15.22 -0.22 52.72
C SER A 580 -13.99 -0.99 53.21
N GLU A 581 -12.83 -0.49 52.75
CA GLU A 581 -11.48 -0.53 53.33
C GLU A 581 -10.75 -1.87 53.51
N MET A 582 -9.56 -1.92 52.87
CA MET A 582 -8.40 -2.74 53.19
C MET A 582 -8.62 -4.26 53.40
N CYS A 583 -8.94 -4.97 52.32
CA CYS A 583 -8.72 -6.42 52.25
C CYS A 583 -7.74 -6.74 51.11
N ILE A 584 -6.49 -7.06 51.46
CA ILE A 584 -5.43 -7.41 50.52
C ILE A 584 -5.80 -8.75 49.86
N CYS A 585 -5.93 -8.77 48.53
CA CYS A 585 -6.07 -10.04 47.80
C CYS A 585 -4.77 -10.85 47.94
N LEU A 586 -4.85 -11.94 48.70
CA LEU A 586 -3.71 -12.82 48.97
C LEU A 586 -3.12 -13.39 47.67
N PHE A 587 -1.79 -13.44 47.64
CA PHE A 587 -1.00 -14.00 46.54
C PHE A 587 -1.45 -15.42 46.19
N VAL A 588 -1.65 -15.67 44.89
CA VAL A 588 -1.90 -17.02 44.37
C VAL A 588 -0.56 -17.73 44.27
N PHE A 589 -0.09 -18.31 45.38
CA PHE A 589 1.13 -19.13 45.42
C PHE A 589 1.02 -20.28 44.42
N ARG A 590 1.80 -20.21 43.32
CA ARG A 590 1.86 -21.24 42.25
C ARG A 590 2.98 -22.26 42.45
N ALA A 591 3.77 -22.09 43.50
CA ALA A 591 4.83 -23.01 43.89
C ALA A 591 4.84 -23.20 45.41
N ARG A 592 5.22 -24.38 45.88
CA ARG A 592 5.47 -24.64 47.30
C ARG A 592 6.76 -25.41 47.47
N VAL A 593 7.69 -24.81 48.20
CA VAL A 593 8.89 -25.48 48.74
C VAL A 593 8.45 -26.40 49.86
N LEU A 594 9.02 -27.60 49.92
CA LEU A 594 8.84 -28.55 51.02
C LEU A 594 9.96 -28.36 52.05
N ASP A 595 9.58 -28.28 53.33
CA ASP A 595 10.49 -27.91 54.42
C ASP A 595 11.64 -28.92 54.62
N SER A 596 11.34 -30.21 54.40
CA SER A 596 12.29 -31.32 54.47
C SER A 596 13.23 -31.34 53.27
N ALA A 597 14.53 -31.22 53.52
CA ALA A 597 15.56 -31.47 52.52
C ALA A 597 15.78 -32.98 52.31
N VAL A 598 16.28 -33.34 51.12
CA VAL A 598 16.71 -34.71 50.80
C VAL A 598 18.15 -34.68 50.28
N CYS A 599 19.04 -35.44 50.92
CA CYS A 599 20.42 -35.59 50.47
C CYS A 599 20.47 -36.48 49.22
N LEU A 600 20.94 -35.94 48.09
CA LEU A 600 21.02 -36.65 46.81
C LEU A 600 22.43 -36.55 46.23
N ASN A 601 22.92 -37.63 45.61
CA ASN A 601 24.29 -37.72 45.08
C ASN A 601 24.35 -37.62 43.55
N THR A 602 25.44 -37.05 43.02
CA THR A 602 25.76 -37.08 41.58
C THR A 602 25.76 -38.51 41.02
N GLY A 603 25.17 -38.70 39.84
CA GLY A 603 25.13 -40.00 39.16
C GLY A 603 24.22 -41.04 39.83
N GLY A 604 23.55 -40.71 40.94
CA GLY A 604 22.48 -41.52 41.50
C GLY A 604 21.19 -41.36 40.70
N ARG A 605 20.46 -42.46 40.49
CA ARG A 605 19.11 -42.46 39.90
C ARG A 605 18.07 -42.64 41.00
N TYR A 606 17.29 -41.59 41.22
CA TYR A 606 16.29 -41.49 42.27
C TYR A 606 14.87 -41.50 41.67
N PHE A 607 13.92 -41.95 42.48
CA PHE A 607 12.49 -41.85 42.19
C PHE A 607 11.83 -41.12 43.35
N VAL A 608 11.05 -40.07 43.02
CA VAL A 608 10.37 -39.23 44.01
C VAL A 608 8.87 -39.45 43.83
N ASP A 609 8.27 -40.22 44.74
CA ASP A 609 6.83 -40.49 44.78
C ASP A 609 6.14 -39.44 45.68
N VAL A 610 5.34 -38.54 45.09
CA VAL A 610 4.65 -37.43 45.78
C VAL A 610 3.15 -37.74 45.85
N ILE A 611 2.60 -37.91 47.05
CA ILE A 611 1.20 -38.33 47.30
C ILE A 611 0.36 -37.17 47.82
N PHE A 612 -0.84 -36.96 47.26
CA PHE A 612 -1.69 -35.81 47.55
C PHE A 612 -2.91 -36.20 48.40
N ASN A 613 -2.89 -35.81 49.68
CA ASN A 613 -3.95 -36.07 50.66
C ASN A 613 -4.71 -34.80 51.05
N LYS A 614 -5.98 -34.95 51.42
CA LYS A 614 -6.94 -33.88 51.71
C LYS A 614 -7.20 -33.74 53.21
N GLN A 615 -7.73 -32.60 53.64
CA GLN A 615 -8.03 -32.29 55.06
C GLN A 615 -9.50 -31.98 55.37
N SER A 616 -10.43 -32.04 54.39
CA SER A 616 -11.83 -31.66 54.59
C SER A 616 -12.78 -32.35 53.60
N GLU A 617 -14.02 -32.64 54.04
CA GLU A 617 -15.05 -33.40 53.31
C GLU A 617 -15.74 -32.64 52.16
N SER A 618 -15.07 -31.67 51.53
CA SER A 618 -15.57 -31.00 50.31
C SER A 618 -15.33 -31.89 49.09
N ASP A 619 -16.36 -32.54 48.57
CA ASP A 619 -16.22 -33.48 47.46
C ASP A 619 -15.71 -32.82 46.15
N GLY A 620 -14.99 -33.59 45.33
CA GLY A 620 -14.57 -33.21 43.98
C GLY A 620 -13.35 -32.30 43.78
N SER A 621 -12.66 -31.81 44.81
CA SER A 621 -11.49 -30.93 44.64
C SER A 621 -10.21 -31.68 44.18
N PHE A 622 -9.66 -31.28 43.04
CA PHE A 622 -8.40 -31.78 42.48
C PHE A 622 -7.34 -30.68 42.41
N VAL A 623 -6.07 -31.06 42.32
CA VAL A 623 -4.94 -30.13 42.13
C VAL A 623 -4.33 -30.36 40.75
N LEU A 624 -3.95 -29.28 40.08
CA LEU A 624 -3.21 -29.32 38.82
C LEU A 624 -1.72 -29.17 39.12
N ILE A 625 -0.93 -30.22 38.88
CA ILE A 625 0.53 -30.21 39.09
C ILE A 625 1.23 -29.93 37.77
N ASP A 626 2.23 -29.05 37.81
CA ASP A 626 3.06 -28.65 36.68
C ASP A 626 4.34 -29.51 36.66
N SER A 627 5.32 -29.06 37.43
CA SER A 627 6.66 -29.61 37.52
C SER A 627 7.10 -29.77 38.98
N MET A 628 8.04 -30.67 39.21
CA MET A 628 8.80 -30.74 40.46
C MET A 628 10.19 -30.16 40.23
N GLY A 629 10.59 -29.17 41.02
CA GLY A 629 11.91 -28.56 40.99
C GLY A 629 12.80 -29.06 42.13
N LEU A 630 14.09 -29.18 41.88
CA LEU A 630 15.11 -29.45 42.92
C LEU A 630 16.02 -28.24 43.10
N ILE A 631 15.88 -27.55 44.24
CA ILE A 631 16.74 -26.43 44.62
C ILE A 631 17.80 -26.93 45.62
N PRO A 632 19.12 -26.85 45.34
CA PRO A 632 20.14 -27.17 46.33
C PRO A 632 20.12 -26.15 47.48
N ARG A 633 20.15 -26.64 48.73
CA ARG A 633 20.23 -25.76 49.90
C ARG A 633 21.56 -25.02 49.93
N VAL A 634 21.49 -23.70 50.01
CA VAL A 634 22.66 -22.82 50.09
C VAL A 634 23.50 -23.10 51.34
N GLU A 635 22.87 -23.55 52.44
CA GLU A 635 23.58 -23.98 53.66
C GLU A 635 24.49 -25.21 53.43
N SER A 636 24.21 -26.06 52.43
CA SER A 636 25.01 -27.25 52.10
C SER A 636 26.19 -26.95 51.15
N ILE A 637 26.26 -25.74 50.60
CA ILE A 637 27.33 -25.34 49.68
C ILE A 637 28.53 -24.85 50.50
N HIS A 638 29.51 -25.73 50.71
CA HIS A 638 30.70 -25.43 51.50
C HIS A 638 31.41 -24.14 51.06
N SER A 639 31.70 -23.28 52.05
CA SER A 639 32.48 -22.03 51.91
C SER A 639 31.86 -20.94 51.04
N PHE A 640 30.55 -20.96 50.80
CA PHE A 640 29.91 -20.07 49.83
C PHE A 640 29.39 -18.71 50.35
N CYS A 641 28.99 -18.57 51.60
CA CYS A 641 28.46 -17.30 52.16
C CYS A 641 29.22 -16.85 53.41
N SER A 642 29.23 -15.53 53.69
CA SER A 642 29.37 -15.08 55.08
C SER A 642 28.06 -15.34 55.84
N GLN A 643 28.12 -15.37 57.17
CA GLN A 643 26.92 -15.61 57.98
C GLN A 643 25.85 -14.52 57.77
N THR A 644 26.29 -13.27 57.55
CA THR A 644 25.43 -12.12 57.20
C THR A 644 24.78 -12.22 55.82
N ASP A 645 25.43 -12.82 54.82
CA ASP A 645 24.83 -13.03 53.49
C ASP A 645 23.76 -14.12 53.55
N LEU A 646 24.03 -15.18 54.32
CA LEU A 646 23.14 -16.32 54.50
C LEU A 646 21.88 -15.91 55.29
N GLU A 647 22.06 -15.12 56.36
CA GLU A 647 20.95 -14.47 57.09
C GLU A 647 20.14 -13.54 56.16
N SER A 648 20.79 -12.78 55.27
CA SER A 648 20.11 -11.91 54.31
C SER A 648 19.31 -12.70 53.25
N PHE A 649 19.91 -13.74 52.68
CA PHE A 649 19.30 -14.62 51.69
C PHE A 649 18.03 -15.32 52.23
N GLN A 650 18.07 -15.75 53.49
CA GLN A 650 16.91 -16.28 54.21
C GLN A 650 15.88 -15.18 54.54
N ARG A 651 16.32 -14.03 55.07
CA ARG A 651 15.46 -12.90 55.49
C ARG A 651 14.63 -12.30 54.36
N PHE A 652 15.18 -12.22 53.15
CA PHE A 652 14.46 -11.74 51.95
C PHE A 652 13.73 -12.86 51.19
N GLY A 653 13.78 -14.11 51.68
CA GLY A 653 13.05 -15.23 51.09
C GLY A 653 13.45 -15.55 49.65
N CYS A 654 14.71 -15.30 49.26
CA CYS A 654 15.15 -15.34 47.86
C CYS A 654 14.87 -16.70 47.16
N VAL A 655 14.84 -17.81 47.90
CA VAL A 655 14.47 -19.14 47.37
C VAL A 655 13.00 -19.21 46.95
N GLY A 656 12.09 -18.59 47.72
CA GLY A 656 10.67 -18.51 47.37
C GLY A 656 10.44 -17.61 46.16
N LEU A 657 11.07 -16.43 46.17
CA LEU A 657 11.00 -15.49 45.03
C LEU A 657 11.58 -16.09 43.74
N ALA A 658 12.63 -16.91 43.82
CA ALA A 658 13.19 -17.62 42.66
C ALA A 658 12.34 -18.82 42.20
N ALA A 659 11.35 -19.27 42.99
CA ALA A 659 10.48 -20.39 42.64
C ALA A 659 9.20 -19.96 41.91
N GLU A 660 8.81 -18.68 41.97
CA GLU A 660 7.59 -18.16 41.35
C GLU A 660 7.85 -17.61 39.93
N LEU A 661 7.26 -18.25 38.91
CA LEU A 661 7.59 -18.04 37.49
C LEU A 661 7.11 -16.72 36.86
N ASP A 662 6.29 -15.92 37.54
CA ASP A 662 5.52 -14.82 36.92
C ASP A 662 6.25 -13.46 36.90
N THR A 663 7.40 -13.33 37.56
CA THR A 663 8.04 -12.04 37.87
C THR A 663 9.57 -12.03 37.71
N GLN A 664 10.06 -12.57 36.59
CA GLN A 664 11.49 -12.47 36.25
C GLN A 664 11.98 -11.01 36.07
N ASP A 665 11.04 -10.07 35.86
CA ASP A 665 11.26 -8.62 35.81
C ASP A 665 11.22 -7.92 37.20
N SER A 666 11.04 -8.63 38.32
CA SER A 666 10.93 -7.99 39.66
C SER A 666 11.66 -8.69 40.82
N LEU A 667 12.75 -9.42 40.55
CA LEU A 667 13.67 -9.88 41.61
C LEU A 667 14.42 -8.68 42.23
N PRO A 668 14.47 -8.53 43.57
CA PRO A 668 15.31 -7.52 44.21
C PRO A 668 16.80 -7.74 43.87
N GLN A 669 17.51 -6.67 43.54
CA GLN A 669 18.93 -6.71 43.10
C GLN A 669 19.84 -7.51 44.05
N LEU A 670 19.56 -7.47 45.37
CA LEU A 670 20.26 -8.26 46.38
C LEU A 670 20.06 -9.77 46.19
N CYS A 671 18.81 -10.24 45.98
CA CYS A 671 18.54 -11.63 45.65
C CYS A 671 19.14 -12.00 44.29
N GLU A 672 19.05 -11.13 43.29
CA GLU A 672 19.60 -11.39 41.95
C GLU A 672 21.13 -11.64 41.99
N GLY A 673 21.87 -10.81 42.73
CA GLY A 673 23.31 -10.97 42.93
C GLY A 673 23.67 -12.26 43.69
N LEU A 674 22.99 -12.54 44.80
CA LEU A 674 23.21 -13.76 45.59
C LEU A 674 22.88 -15.03 44.79
N ILE A 675 21.80 -15.02 44.00
CA ILE A 675 21.42 -16.14 43.10
C ILE A 675 22.49 -16.37 42.03
N LYS A 676 22.97 -15.31 41.35
CA LYS A 676 24.06 -15.39 40.35
C LYS A 676 25.31 -16.03 40.94
N SER A 677 25.75 -15.55 42.11
CA SER A 677 26.94 -16.06 42.80
C SER A 677 26.76 -17.54 43.21
N THR A 678 25.59 -17.90 43.77
CA THR A 678 25.26 -19.29 44.15
C THR A 678 25.33 -20.22 42.94
N SER A 679 24.76 -19.79 41.83
CA SER A 679 24.74 -20.51 40.56
C SER A 679 26.15 -20.73 40.00
N ALA A 680 26.98 -19.69 39.97
CA ALA A 680 28.37 -19.78 39.53
C ALA A 680 29.16 -20.81 40.36
N ARG A 681 28.89 -20.91 41.67
CA ARG A 681 29.52 -21.91 42.54
C ARG A 681 29.02 -23.33 42.30
N ILE A 682 27.70 -23.54 42.16
CA ILE A 682 27.10 -24.86 41.87
C ILE A 682 27.59 -25.43 40.54
N HIS A 683 27.72 -24.58 39.52
CA HIS A 683 28.05 -24.98 38.15
C HIS A 683 29.55 -24.85 37.80
N ASN A 684 30.39 -24.43 38.75
CA ASN A 684 31.82 -24.18 38.57
C ASN A 684 32.10 -23.22 37.39
N GLY A 685 31.45 -22.06 37.42
CA GLY A 685 31.46 -21.03 36.38
C GLY A 685 30.14 -20.90 35.63
N ALA A 686 30.14 -20.14 34.53
CA ALA A 686 28.93 -19.92 33.72
C ALA A 686 28.71 -21.04 32.68
N VAL A 687 27.44 -21.33 32.40
CA VAL A 687 26.98 -22.42 31.52
C VAL A 687 26.69 -21.89 30.11
N LEU A 688 27.09 -22.62 29.08
CA LEU A 688 26.92 -22.22 27.68
C LEU A 688 25.44 -22.12 27.27
N CYS A 689 25.03 -21.04 26.60
CA CYS A 689 23.72 -20.92 25.94
C CYS A 689 23.60 -22.01 24.85
N ARG A 690 22.48 -22.77 24.86
CA ARG A 690 22.22 -23.86 23.90
C ARG A 690 21.01 -23.58 23.01
N CYS A 691 20.88 -22.34 22.54
CA CYS A 691 19.77 -21.91 21.70
C CYS A 691 19.77 -22.69 20.37
N ASN A 692 18.64 -23.34 20.07
CA ASN A 692 18.48 -24.13 18.87
C ASN A 692 18.40 -23.20 17.64
N VAL A 693 19.41 -23.26 16.78
CA VAL A 693 19.57 -22.38 15.60
C VAL A 693 18.41 -22.41 14.59
N VAL A 694 17.51 -23.39 14.68
CA VAL A 694 16.30 -23.48 13.86
C VAL A 694 15.12 -22.79 14.54
N GLY A 695 14.94 -22.99 15.84
CA GLY A 695 13.75 -22.55 16.60
C GLY A 695 13.90 -21.26 17.42
N SER A 696 15.13 -20.79 17.66
CA SER A 696 15.43 -19.48 18.26
C SER A 696 15.67 -18.40 17.20
N LEU A 697 15.58 -17.13 17.60
CA LEU A 697 15.91 -15.97 16.77
C LEU A 697 17.42 -15.66 16.75
N GLY A 698 18.18 -16.13 17.74
CA GLY A 698 19.64 -15.98 17.81
C GLY A 698 20.31 -16.95 18.80
N PRO A 699 21.65 -16.96 18.86
CA PRO A 699 22.42 -17.85 19.74
C PRO A 699 22.50 -17.38 21.20
N SER A 700 22.11 -16.13 21.48
CA SER A 700 22.17 -15.50 22.79
C SER A 700 21.01 -15.92 23.70
N CYS A 701 21.26 -15.98 25.01
CA CYS A 701 20.25 -16.26 26.03
C CYS A 701 20.37 -15.30 27.23
N THR A 702 19.35 -15.21 28.09
CA THR A 702 19.33 -14.30 29.24
C THR A 702 20.46 -14.59 30.24
N LYS A 703 21.13 -13.56 30.77
CA LYS A 703 22.27 -13.69 31.71
C LYS A 703 21.95 -14.57 32.92
N LEU A 704 20.72 -14.47 33.45
CA LEU A 704 20.18 -15.31 34.52
C LEU A 704 19.07 -16.19 33.92
N GLY A 705 19.02 -17.46 34.33
CA GLY A 705 18.05 -18.45 33.84
C GLY A 705 18.37 -19.04 32.47
N GLY A 706 18.98 -18.27 31.55
CA GLY A 706 19.45 -18.76 30.25
C GLY A 706 18.36 -19.02 29.23
N PHE A 707 17.29 -18.24 29.21
CA PHE A 707 16.21 -18.37 28.25
C PHE A 707 16.62 -17.81 26.88
N CYS A 708 16.40 -18.59 25.83
CA CYS A 708 16.61 -18.18 24.45
C CYS A 708 15.34 -17.52 23.88
N GLU A 709 15.50 -16.59 22.94
CA GLU A 709 14.36 -15.93 22.29
C GLU A 709 13.76 -16.84 21.20
N CYS A 710 12.54 -17.35 21.44
CA CYS A 710 11.92 -18.40 20.60
C CYS A 710 11.02 -17.86 19.48
N LYS A 711 11.05 -18.54 18.32
CA LYS A 711 10.15 -18.29 17.19
C LYS A 711 8.70 -18.69 17.50
N GLN A 712 7.77 -18.25 16.65
CA GLN A 712 6.35 -18.44 16.89
C GLN A 712 5.97 -19.92 17.08
N ASN A 713 5.25 -20.19 18.18
CA ASN A 713 4.86 -21.53 18.64
C ASN A 713 6.01 -22.48 18.99
N VAL A 714 7.25 -21.99 19.13
CA VAL A 714 8.37 -22.74 19.72
C VAL A 714 8.46 -22.37 21.20
N ILE A 715 8.76 -23.36 22.05
CA ILE A 715 8.89 -23.22 23.52
C ILE A 715 10.10 -24.00 24.03
N GLY A 716 10.27 -24.00 25.36
CA GLY A 716 11.40 -24.59 26.06
C GLY A 716 12.59 -23.63 26.10
N ARG A 717 13.40 -23.71 27.15
CA ARG A 717 14.53 -22.78 27.40
C ARG A 717 15.48 -22.63 26.20
N CYS A 718 15.67 -23.72 25.44
CA CYS A 718 16.55 -23.80 24.28
C CYS A 718 15.84 -23.57 22.93
N CYS A 719 14.54 -23.31 22.91
CA CYS A 719 13.71 -23.18 21.70
C CYS A 719 13.79 -24.38 20.75
N ASP A 720 13.74 -25.60 21.28
CA ASP A 720 13.87 -26.86 20.54
C ASP A 720 12.55 -27.62 20.36
N THR A 721 11.49 -27.22 21.07
CA THR A 721 10.26 -27.98 21.23
C THR A 721 9.04 -27.19 20.74
N CYS A 722 8.08 -27.85 20.08
CA CYS A 722 6.84 -27.21 19.66
C CYS A 722 5.87 -27.02 20.83
N ALA A 723 5.23 -25.86 20.89
CA ALA A 723 4.17 -25.57 21.86
C ALA A 723 3.04 -26.63 21.80
N PRO A 724 2.36 -26.91 22.94
CA PRO A 724 1.16 -27.74 22.96
C PRO A 724 0.18 -27.39 21.85
N MET A 725 -0.45 -28.42 21.27
CA MET A 725 -1.34 -28.28 20.11
C MET A 725 -0.63 -27.72 18.86
N THR A 726 0.70 -27.83 18.74
CA THR A 726 1.46 -27.48 17.52
C THR A 726 2.50 -28.53 17.12
N PHE A 727 2.87 -28.53 15.82
CA PHE A 727 3.75 -29.55 15.24
C PHE A 727 4.63 -29.02 14.11
N GLY A 728 5.59 -29.84 13.68
CA GLY A 728 6.41 -29.60 12.50
C GLY A 728 7.45 -28.52 12.72
N PHE A 729 8.30 -28.73 13.73
CA PHE A 729 9.44 -27.88 14.07
C PHE A 729 10.30 -27.58 12.84
N GLY A 730 10.59 -26.30 12.59
CA GLY A 730 11.29 -25.86 11.39
C GLY A 730 11.66 -24.37 11.43
N PRO A 731 12.23 -23.82 10.35
CA PRO A 731 12.80 -22.46 10.35
C PRO A 731 11.76 -21.36 10.58
N ASP A 732 10.48 -21.63 10.26
CA ASP A 732 9.33 -20.75 10.48
C ASP A 732 8.74 -20.85 11.92
N GLY A 733 9.37 -21.62 12.82
CA GLY A 733 8.76 -22.08 14.06
C GLY A 733 7.79 -23.26 13.86
N CYS A 734 6.84 -23.44 14.77
CA CYS A 734 5.90 -24.58 14.74
C CYS A 734 4.50 -24.20 14.22
N LYS A 735 3.82 -25.16 13.61
CA LYS A 735 2.55 -24.96 12.89
C LYS A 735 1.40 -25.65 13.65
N PRO A 736 0.46 -24.92 14.30
CA PRO A 736 -0.58 -25.55 15.12
C PRO A 736 -1.37 -26.71 14.47
N CYS A 737 -1.65 -27.74 15.27
CA CYS A 737 -2.33 -28.99 14.94
C CYS A 737 -3.62 -28.73 14.17
N GLY A 738 -4.55 -28.04 14.84
CA GLY A 738 -5.91 -27.86 14.40
C GLY A 738 -6.61 -29.20 14.25
N CYS A 739 -6.85 -29.88 15.36
CA CYS A 739 -7.72 -31.06 15.42
C CYS A 739 -9.18 -30.63 15.46
N ASP A 740 -10.10 -31.47 14.98
CA ASP A 740 -11.53 -31.20 15.03
C ASP A 740 -12.16 -31.87 16.27
N PRO A 741 -12.60 -31.14 17.31
CA PRO A 741 -13.14 -31.75 18.53
C PRO A 741 -14.43 -32.57 18.35
N GLY A 742 -15.10 -32.49 17.19
CA GLY A 742 -16.18 -33.41 16.83
C GLY A 742 -15.69 -34.81 16.43
N GLY A 743 -14.47 -34.90 15.89
CA GLY A 743 -13.88 -36.13 15.36
C GLY A 743 -12.61 -36.62 16.07
N SER A 744 -11.92 -35.77 16.83
CA SER A 744 -10.74 -36.12 17.62
C SER A 744 -11.07 -36.46 19.07
N VAL A 745 -10.15 -37.18 19.73
CA VAL A 745 -10.23 -37.53 21.16
C VAL A 745 -9.67 -36.39 22.03
N SER A 746 -8.72 -35.61 21.52
CA SER A 746 -8.24 -34.37 22.12
C SER A 746 -7.74 -33.40 21.04
N GLU A 747 -7.31 -32.20 21.44
CA GLU A 747 -6.75 -31.18 20.53
C GLU A 747 -5.22 -31.30 20.34
N LEU A 748 -4.59 -32.24 21.04
CA LEU A 748 -3.18 -32.61 20.87
C LEU A 748 -2.98 -33.46 19.60
N CYS A 749 -1.81 -33.32 18.99
CA CYS A 749 -1.40 -34.10 17.84
C CYS A 749 0.10 -34.47 17.94
N ASP A 750 0.52 -35.48 17.18
CA ASP A 750 1.94 -35.85 16.97
C ASP A 750 2.76 -34.58 16.62
N GLN A 751 3.71 -34.17 17.47
CA GLN A 751 4.49 -32.94 17.30
C GLN A 751 5.40 -32.93 16.04
N VAL A 752 5.60 -34.07 15.38
CA VAL A 752 6.39 -34.18 14.14
C VAL A 752 5.47 -34.18 12.92
N ARG A 753 4.48 -35.08 12.88
CA ARG A 753 3.60 -35.34 11.72
C ARG A 753 2.33 -34.50 11.72
N GLY A 754 1.95 -33.99 12.88
CA GLY A 754 0.72 -33.26 13.11
C GLY A 754 -0.54 -34.12 13.19
N GLN A 755 -0.43 -35.44 13.32
CA GLN A 755 -1.59 -36.34 13.32
C GLN A 755 -2.35 -36.27 14.65
N CYS A 756 -3.61 -35.85 14.61
CA CYS A 756 -4.52 -35.85 15.74
C CYS A 756 -4.99 -37.28 16.06
N VAL A 757 -5.32 -37.56 17.34
CA VAL A 757 -5.92 -38.84 17.74
C VAL A 757 -7.41 -38.83 17.39
N CYS A 758 -7.84 -39.71 16.48
CA CYS A 758 -9.22 -39.73 15.99
C CYS A 758 -10.12 -40.69 16.79
N ARG A 759 -11.41 -40.36 16.87
CA ARG A 759 -12.46 -41.25 17.37
C ARG A 759 -12.65 -42.44 16.42
N SER A 760 -13.37 -43.48 16.86
CA SER A 760 -13.78 -44.60 15.99
C SER A 760 -14.44 -44.07 14.73
N GLU A 761 -14.23 -44.76 13.61
CA GLU A 761 -14.81 -44.44 12.29
C GLU A 761 -14.46 -43.06 11.71
N VAL A 762 -13.61 -42.26 12.37
CA VAL A 762 -13.09 -40.96 11.91
C VAL A 762 -11.62 -41.09 11.46
N THR A 763 -11.18 -40.25 10.52
CA THR A 763 -9.79 -40.23 10.00
C THR A 763 -9.37 -38.85 9.47
N GLY A 764 -8.18 -38.78 8.87
CA GLY A 764 -7.54 -37.58 8.37
C GLY A 764 -6.64 -36.91 9.42
N ARG A 765 -5.72 -36.06 8.99
CA ARG A 765 -4.71 -35.45 9.89
C ARG A 765 -5.33 -34.64 11.03
N ARG A 766 -6.50 -34.04 10.79
CA ARG A 766 -7.28 -33.27 11.77
C ARG A 766 -8.40 -34.08 12.45
N CYS A 767 -8.63 -35.32 12.04
CA CYS A 767 -9.86 -36.06 12.35
C CYS A 767 -11.12 -35.35 11.80
N ASP A 768 -11.04 -34.91 10.54
CA ASP A 768 -11.99 -34.01 9.86
C ASP A 768 -12.90 -34.72 8.84
N ARG A 769 -12.87 -36.06 8.75
CA ARG A 769 -13.70 -36.85 7.83
C ARG A 769 -13.90 -38.28 8.32
N CYS A 770 -14.88 -38.98 7.75
CA CYS A 770 -15.11 -40.39 8.05
C CYS A 770 -14.04 -41.33 7.43
N GLN A 771 -13.88 -42.52 8.01
CA GLN A 771 -13.09 -43.60 7.41
C GLN A 771 -13.71 -44.08 6.10
N ALA A 772 -12.92 -44.71 5.24
CA ALA A 772 -13.40 -45.24 3.97
C ALA A 772 -14.50 -46.29 4.22
N GLY A 773 -15.63 -46.17 3.52
CA GLY A 773 -16.83 -46.96 3.77
C GLY A 773 -17.83 -46.34 4.76
N LEU A 774 -17.55 -45.14 5.30
CA LEU A 774 -18.50 -44.35 6.08
C LEU A 774 -18.61 -42.88 5.61
N TRP A 775 -19.74 -42.24 5.91
CA TRP A 775 -20.10 -40.87 5.52
C TRP A 775 -20.87 -40.12 6.61
N GLY A 776 -20.99 -38.79 6.51
CA GLY A 776 -21.83 -37.98 7.41
C GLY A 776 -21.11 -37.48 8.68
N PHE A 777 -19.87 -36.98 8.53
CA PHE A 777 -19.09 -36.41 9.63
C PHE A 777 -19.86 -35.31 10.41
N PRO A 778 -19.79 -35.25 11.76
CA PRO A 778 -18.96 -36.07 12.66
C PRO A 778 -19.55 -37.45 13.01
N TRP A 779 -20.83 -37.69 12.74
CA TRP A 779 -21.55 -38.91 13.11
C TRP A 779 -21.53 -39.92 11.97
N CYS A 780 -20.34 -40.47 11.68
CA CYS A 780 -20.08 -41.37 10.58
C CYS A 780 -21.04 -42.59 10.55
N ARG A 781 -21.59 -42.88 9.36
CA ARG A 781 -22.52 -43.99 9.11
C ARG A 781 -22.02 -44.85 7.95
N PRO A 782 -22.21 -46.18 7.98
CA PRO A 782 -21.82 -47.04 6.86
C PRO A 782 -22.49 -46.66 5.53
N CYS A 783 -21.78 -46.90 4.43
CA CYS A 783 -22.27 -46.72 3.07
C CYS A 783 -23.36 -47.76 2.71
N ASP A 784 -24.58 -47.31 2.42
CA ASP A 784 -25.72 -48.17 2.04
C ASP A 784 -25.69 -48.52 0.54
N CYS A 785 -24.71 -49.34 0.13
CA CYS A 785 -24.42 -49.63 -1.28
C CYS A 785 -24.83 -51.05 -1.75
N GLY A 786 -25.71 -51.74 -1.01
CA GLY A 786 -26.17 -53.09 -1.32
C GLY A 786 -25.09 -54.19 -1.34
N GLY A 787 -23.85 -53.88 -0.93
CA GLY A 787 -22.66 -54.73 -1.09
C GLY A 787 -21.95 -54.61 -2.45
N LEU A 788 -22.48 -53.81 -3.37
CA LEU A 788 -21.94 -53.64 -4.73
C LEU A 788 -20.81 -52.59 -4.79
N SER A 789 -20.72 -51.72 -3.78
CA SER A 789 -19.51 -50.96 -3.48
C SER A 789 -19.28 -50.93 -1.97
N ASP A 790 -18.02 -50.80 -1.57
CA ASP A 790 -17.61 -50.60 -0.17
C ASP A 790 -17.20 -49.13 0.08
N VAL A 791 -17.43 -48.24 -0.90
CA VAL A 791 -17.01 -46.83 -0.88
C VAL A 791 -18.16 -45.94 -1.34
N CYS A 792 -18.45 -44.90 -0.57
CA CYS A 792 -19.38 -43.83 -0.91
C CYS A 792 -18.77 -42.46 -0.64
N ASP A 793 -19.40 -41.42 -1.22
CA ASP A 793 -19.07 -40.03 -0.96
C ASP A 793 -19.22 -39.68 0.53
N GLN A 794 -18.23 -39.01 1.10
CA GLN A 794 -18.10 -38.84 2.55
C GLN A 794 -19.09 -37.82 3.15
N GLU A 795 -19.72 -36.99 2.32
CA GLU A 795 -20.68 -35.96 2.74
C GLU A 795 -22.12 -36.38 2.38
N SER A 796 -22.35 -36.89 1.17
CA SER A 796 -23.68 -37.21 0.65
C SER A 796 -24.08 -38.69 0.72
N GLY A 797 -23.16 -39.59 1.09
CA GLY A 797 -23.42 -41.04 1.19
C GLY A 797 -23.67 -41.75 -0.14
N VAL A 798 -23.39 -41.09 -1.27
CA VAL A 798 -23.66 -41.64 -2.61
C VAL A 798 -22.56 -42.62 -3.02
N CYS A 799 -22.95 -43.84 -3.37
CA CYS A 799 -22.00 -44.92 -3.68
C CYS A 799 -21.15 -44.63 -4.92
N LEU A 800 -19.85 -44.88 -4.78
CA LEU A 800 -18.83 -44.67 -5.81
C LEU A 800 -18.38 -46.03 -6.37
N ASP A 801 -17.96 -46.06 -7.64
CA ASP A 801 -17.36 -47.23 -8.31
C ASP A 801 -18.12 -48.56 -8.09
N CYS A 802 -19.45 -48.52 -8.29
CA CYS A 802 -20.33 -49.69 -8.24
C CYS A 802 -19.84 -50.85 -9.12
N ARG A 803 -19.65 -52.02 -8.50
CA ARG A 803 -19.19 -53.26 -9.16
C ARG A 803 -20.33 -53.96 -9.91
N ASP A 804 -20.01 -55.07 -10.58
CA ASP A 804 -20.95 -55.96 -11.29
C ASP A 804 -21.90 -55.26 -12.28
N HIS A 805 -21.38 -54.20 -12.91
CA HIS A 805 -22.09 -53.31 -13.83
C HIS A 805 -23.35 -52.65 -13.24
N ALA A 806 -23.39 -52.44 -11.91
CA ALA A 806 -24.40 -51.65 -11.23
C ALA A 806 -24.10 -50.13 -11.28
N ALA A 807 -25.09 -49.32 -10.92
CA ALA A 807 -25.11 -47.86 -10.92
C ALA A 807 -26.29 -47.34 -10.08
N GLY A 808 -26.43 -46.02 -9.94
CA GLY A 808 -27.43 -45.40 -9.07
C GLY A 808 -26.83 -44.96 -7.74
N ARG A 809 -27.61 -44.25 -6.91
CA ARG A 809 -27.08 -43.65 -5.67
C ARG A 809 -26.68 -44.68 -4.63
N ARG A 810 -27.23 -45.90 -4.72
CA ARG A 810 -26.94 -47.05 -3.83
C ARG A 810 -26.50 -48.31 -4.60
N CYS A 811 -25.95 -48.12 -5.81
CA CYS A 811 -25.70 -49.21 -6.77
C CYS A 811 -26.97 -50.03 -7.09
N ASP A 812 -28.12 -49.36 -7.07
CA ASP A 812 -29.47 -49.90 -7.03
C ASP A 812 -30.12 -50.22 -8.40
N ARG A 813 -29.41 -49.95 -9.51
CA ARG A 813 -29.85 -50.21 -10.89
C ARG A 813 -28.69 -50.65 -11.78
N CYS A 814 -28.93 -51.26 -12.93
CA CYS A 814 -27.85 -51.60 -13.87
C CYS A 814 -27.31 -50.39 -14.64
N LEU A 815 -26.08 -50.50 -15.15
CA LEU A 815 -25.51 -49.59 -16.14
C LEU A 815 -26.31 -49.65 -17.45
N GLU A 816 -26.50 -48.49 -18.07
CA GLU A 816 -27.25 -48.34 -19.31
C GLU A 816 -26.61 -49.12 -20.47
N GLY A 817 -27.33 -50.10 -21.02
CA GLY A 817 -26.81 -51.12 -21.93
C GLY A 817 -26.69 -52.51 -21.28
N TYR A 818 -27.02 -52.64 -19.99
CA TYR A 818 -27.14 -53.88 -19.24
C TYR A 818 -28.53 -53.96 -18.57
N TYR A 819 -29.05 -55.17 -18.36
CA TYR A 819 -30.32 -55.46 -17.70
C TYR A 819 -30.12 -56.40 -16.49
N GLY A 820 -31.00 -56.30 -15.50
CA GLY A 820 -30.92 -57.05 -14.23
C GLY A 820 -31.48 -56.23 -13.07
N ASN A 821 -31.34 -56.74 -11.85
CA ASN A 821 -31.77 -56.06 -10.63
C ASN A 821 -30.73 -56.27 -9.51
N PRO A 822 -29.82 -55.29 -9.27
CA PRO A 822 -28.75 -55.46 -8.29
C PRO A 822 -29.27 -55.57 -6.85
N VAL A 823 -30.39 -54.91 -6.53
CA VAL A 823 -31.00 -54.91 -5.18
C VAL A 823 -31.49 -56.31 -4.80
N SER A 824 -31.97 -57.10 -5.77
CA SER A 824 -32.30 -58.52 -5.59
C SER A 824 -31.16 -59.47 -5.94
N ARG A 825 -29.91 -58.98 -6.02
CA ARG A 825 -28.69 -59.73 -6.41
C ARG A 825 -28.78 -60.45 -7.77
N GLN A 826 -29.61 -59.97 -8.69
CA GLN A 826 -29.61 -60.45 -10.07
C GLN A 826 -28.53 -59.70 -10.86
N PRO A 827 -27.49 -60.39 -11.37
CA PRO A 827 -26.33 -59.73 -11.99
C PRO A 827 -26.73 -58.99 -13.27
N CYS A 828 -26.12 -57.83 -13.51
CA CYS A 828 -26.37 -57.02 -14.69
C CYS A 828 -25.72 -57.65 -15.93
N GLN A 829 -26.53 -58.09 -16.89
CA GLN A 829 -26.10 -58.74 -18.14
C GLN A 829 -26.20 -57.79 -19.34
N PRO A 830 -25.28 -57.82 -20.32
CA PRO A 830 -25.28 -56.87 -21.43
C PRO A 830 -26.42 -57.12 -22.43
N CYS A 831 -27.06 -56.05 -22.89
CA CYS A 831 -28.03 -56.05 -23.99
C CYS A 831 -27.35 -56.38 -25.33
N MET A 832 -28.00 -57.19 -26.18
CA MET A 832 -27.55 -57.54 -27.53
C MET A 832 -28.53 -57.01 -28.60
N CYS A 833 -28.32 -55.76 -29.04
CA CYS A 833 -29.30 -54.96 -29.77
C CYS A 833 -28.70 -54.12 -30.93
N PRO A 834 -28.26 -54.72 -32.05
CA PRO A 834 -28.15 -56.16 -32.30
C PRO A 834 -26.86 -56.80 -31.78
N ASP A 835 -25.77 -56.03 -31.64
CA ASP A 835 -24.51 -56.40 -30.97
C ASP A 835 -24.49 -55.81 -29.54
N VAL A 836 -23.36 -55.85 -28.82
CA VAL A 836 -23.18 -55.20 -27.51
C VAL A 836 -22.72 -53.73 -27.65
N LYS A 837 -23.11 -52.91 -26.66
CA LYS A 837 -22.75 -51.49 -26.55
C LYS A 837 -21.23 -51.30 -26.45
N GLY A 838 -20.59 -51.04 -27.59
CA GLY A 838 -19.14 -50.91 -27.73
C GLY A 838 -18.59 -51.38 -29.08
N ARG A 839 -19.29 -52.29 -29.78
CA ARG A 839 -18.88 -52.81 -31.11
C ARG A 839 -19.39 -51.99 -32.31
N GLY A 840 -19.91 -50.79 -32.07
CA GLY A 840 -20.42 -49.89 -33.13
C GLY A 840 -21.75 -50.29 -33.78
N ARG A 841 -22.36 -51.42 -33.38
CA ARG A 841 -23.67 -51.89 -33.88
C ARG A 841 -24.65 -52.13 -32.73
N PHE A 842 -24.88 -51.07 -31.94
CA PHE A 842 -25.85 -51.05 -30.84
C PHE A 842 -26.84 -49.89 -31.05
N PHE A 843 -28.02 -50.22 -31.57
CA PHE A 843 -29.01 -49.26 -32.06
C PHE A 843 -30.23 -49.14 -31.13
N ALA A 844 -30.09 -49.59 -29.89
CA ALA A 844 -31.06 -49.43 -28.82
C ALA A 844 -30.68 -48.33 -27.82
N THR A 845 -31.64 -47.96 -26.97
CA THR A 845 -31.47 -47.10 -25.78
C THR A 845 -31.37 -47.96 -24.51
N SER A 846 -32.28 -48.93 -24.36
CA SER A 846 -32.32 -49.93 -23.30
C SER A 846 -32.76 -51.30 -23.85
N CYS A 847 -32.80 -52.32 -22.99
CA CYS A 847 -33.46 -53.57 -23.31
C CYS A 847 -34.16 -54.15 -22.06
N GLN A 848 -35.18 -54.97 -22.29
CA GLN A 848 -35.93 -55.66 -21.24
C GLN A 848 -35.91 -57.17 -21.49
N HIS A 849 -35.63 -57.95 -20.46
CA HIS A 849 -35.65 -59.41 -20.53
C HIS A 849 -37.08 -59.91 -20.27
N ASP A 850 -37.67 -60.61 -21.23
CA ASP A 850 -38.93 -61.33 -21.04
C ASP A 850 -38.66 -62.69 -20.34
N PRO A 851 -39.19 -62.94 -19.13
CA PRO A 851 -39.02 -64.22 -18.43
C PRO A 851 -39.60 -65.43 -19.16
N GLN A 852 -40.52 -65.27 -20.13
CA GLN A 852 -41.21 -66.38 -20.78
C GLN A 852 -40.53 -66.83 -22.08
N SER A 853 -40.08 -65.90 -22.93
CA SER A 853 -39.47 -66.23 -24.22
C SER A 853 -37.95 -66.42 -24.21
N LEU A 854 -37.26 -66.12 -23.08
CA LEU A 854 -35.79 -66.01 -23.01
C LEU A 854 -35.21 -64.97 -23.99
N SER A 855 -36.05 -64.08 -24.52
CA SER A 855 -35.67 -63.04 -25.47
C SER A 855 -35.41 -61.71 -24.76
N VAL A 856 -34.45 -60.97 -25.30
CA VAL A 856 -34.11 -59.61 -24.88
C VAL A 856 -34.80 -58.65 -25.86
N THR A 857 -35.86 -57.99 -25.40
CA THR A 857 -36.64 -57.02 -26.18
C THR A 857 -35.92 -55.67 -26.16
N CYS A 858 -35.35 -55.30 -27.30
CA CYS A 858 -34.60 -54.05 -27.46
C CYS A 858 -35.54 -52.86 -27.64
N HIS A 859 -35.30 -51.75 -26.92
CA HIS A 859 -35.99 -50.49 -27.16
C HIS A 859 -35.16 -49.66 -28.14
N CYS A 860 -35.61 -49.58 -29.39
CA CYS A 860 -34.84 -48.99 -30.48
C CYS A 860 -34.70 -47.47 -30.38
N ARG A 861 -33.70 -46.95 -31.07
CA ARG A 861 -33.54 -45.52 -31.35
C ARG A 861 -34.42 -45.14 -32.54
N ASP A 862 -34.74 -43.85 -32.62
CA ASP A 862 -35.53 -43.30 -33.72
C ASP A 862 -34.87 -43.60 -35.09
N GLY A 863 -35.68 -43.85 -36.10
CA GLY A 863 -35.23 -44.33 -37.42
C GLY A 863 -34.86 -45.82 -37.50
N HIS A 864 -34.70 -46.54 -36.37
CA HIS A 864 -34.37 -47.97 -36.33
C HIS A 864 -35.55 -48.84 -35.89
N SER A 865 -35.71 -50.02 -36.51
CA SER A 865 -36.81 -50.96 -36.27
C SER A 865 -36.35 -52.43 -36.20
N GLY A 866 -37.27 -53.32 -35.83
CA GLY A 866 -37.02 -54.76 -35.65
C GLY A 866 -36.71 -55.14 -34.20
N PRO A 867 -36.85 -56.44 -33.83
CA PRO A 867 -36.75 -56.89 -32.43
C PRO A 867 -35.36 -56.69 -31.81
N ARG A 868 -34.33 -56.48 -32.65
CA ARG A 868 -32.96 -56.13 -32.23
C ARG A 868 -32.48 -54.79 -32.78
N CYS A 869 -33.37 -53.97 -33.34
CA CYS A 869 -33.02 -52.70 -33.99
C CYS A 869 -32.07 -52.90 -35.19
N ASP A 870 -32.23 -54.04 -35.87
CA ASP A 870 -31.40 -54.55 -36.97
C ASP A 870 -31.77 -53.97 -38.36
N ARG A 871 -32.79 -53.11 -38.43
CA ARG A 871 -33.36 -52.57 -39.69
C ARG A 871 -33.67 -51.09 -39.55
N CYS A 872 -33.92 -50.41 -40.67
CA CYS A 872 -34.50 -49.08 -40.67
C CYS A 872 -36.03 -49.12 -40.51
N SER A 873 -36.59 -48.03 -40.01
CA SER A 873 -38.03 -47.77 -40.01
C SER A 873 -38.55 -47.45 -41.42
N PRO A 874 -39.87 -47.53 -41.68
CA PRO A 874 -40.47 -46.94 -42.88
C PRO A 874 -40.04 -45.47 -43.04
N GLY A 875 -39.81 -45.02 -44.27
CA GLY A 875 -39.29 -43.67 -44.57
C GLY A 875 -37.78 -43.45 -44.33
N PHE A 876 -37.05 -44.46 -43.83
CA PHE A 876 -35.60 -44.39 -43.58
C PHE A 876 -34.82 -45.46 -44.36
N TYR A 877 -33.59 -45.15 -44.77
CA TYR A 877 -32.66 -46.04 -45.47
C TYR A 877 -31.29 -46.11 -44.80
N GLY A 878 -30.53 -47.20 -45.02
CA GLY A 878 -29.13 -47.32 -44.61
C GLY A 878 -28.64 -48.74 -44.31
N ASP A 879 -27.36 -49.02 -44.61
CA ASP A 879 -26.76 -50.34 -44.40
C ASP A 879 -26.28 -50.56 -42.95
N LEU A 880 -27.17 -51.09 -42.11
CA LEU A 880 -26.87 -51.45 -40.72
C LEU A 880 -25.96 -52.69 -40.56
N THR A 881 -25.42 -53.27 -41.63
CA THR A 881 -24.37 -54.31 -41.52
C THR A 881 -23.01 -53.73 -41.12
N LEU A 882 -22.77 -52.45 -41.40
CA LEU A 882 -21.52 -51.75 -41.15
C LEU A 882 -21.42 -51.20 -39.71
N PRO A 883 -20.23 -51.24 -39.07
CA PRO A 883 -20.03 -50.61 -37.76
C PRO A 883 -20.16 -49.08 -37.84
N GLY A 884 -21.00 -48.50 -36.99
CA GLY A 884 -21.23 -47.05 -36.92
C GLY A 884 -22.26 -46.51 -37.92
N ALA A 885 -22.83 -47.35 -38.79
CA ALA A 885 -23.93 -46.93 -39.67
C ALA A 885 -25.23 -46.71 -38.89
N SER A 886 -26.04 -45.76 -39.35
CA SER A 886 -27.37 -45.44 -38.81
C SER A 886 -28.35 -45.23 -39.95
N CYS A 887 -29.64 -45.34 -39.65
CA CYS A 887 -30.70 -45.06 -40.62
C CYS A 887 -30.87 -43.54 -40.82
N ALA A 888 -30.96 -43.11 -42.07
CA ALA A 888 -31.21 -41.72 -42.47
C ALA A 888 -32.56 -41.60 -43.18
N GLU A 889 -33.22 -40.45 -43.09
CA GLU A 889 -34.50 -40.19 -43.77
C GLU A 889 -34.33 -40.19 -45.29
N CYS A 890 -35.27 -40.80 -46.02
CA CYS A 890 -35.22 -40.85 -47.48
C CYS A 890 -35.35 -39.45 -48.10
N PRO A 891 -34.46 -39.03 -49.04
CA PRO A 891 -34.39 -37.68 -49.59
C PRO A 891 -35.48 -37.36 -50.64
N CYS A 892 -36.74 -37.67 -50.30
CA CYS A 892 -37.90 -37.61 -51.19
C CYS A 892 -38.68 -36.29 -51.09
N ASN A 893 -38.09 -35.25 -50.51
CA ASN A 893 -38.70 -33.93 -50.30
C ASN A 893 -40.10 -33.99 -49.64
N ASN A 894 -40.28 -34.95 -48.72
CA ASN A 894 -41.55 -35.28 -48.06
C ASN A 894 -42.72 -35.66 -48.99
N ASN A 895 -42.48 -35.87 -50.29
CA ASN A 895 -43.49 -36.18 -51.30
C ASN A 895 -43.82 -37.68 -51.37
N ILE A 896 -43.67 -38.38 -50.26
CA ILE A 896 -43.93 -39.81 -50.09
C ILE A 896 -44.67 -40.03 -48.76
N ASP A 897 -45.23 -41.20 -48.58
CA ASP A 897 -45.82 -41.61 -47.31
C ASP A 897 -44.73 -42.17 -46.39
N PRO A 898 -44.38 -41.53 -45.25
CA PRO A 898 -43.31 -42.01 -44.40
C PRO A 898 -43.65 -43.37 -43.74
N ASP A 899 -44.93 -43.76 -43.64
CA ASP A 899 -45.34 -45.06 -43.11
C ASP A 899 -45.38 -46.18 -44.17
N ASP A 900 -45.32 -45.86 -45.48
CA ASP A 900 -45.26 -46.86 -46.55
C ASP A 900 -43.83 -47.42 -46.69
N ARG A 901 -43.70 -48.73 -46.49
CA ARG A 901 -42.41 -49.43 -46.54
C ARG A 901 -41.77 -49.53 -47.93
N ASP A 902 -42.53 -49.27 -48.99
CA ASP A 902 -41.99 -49.21 -50.36
C ASP A 902 -42.04 -47.78 -50.94
N ALA A 903 -42.20 -46.76 -50.09
CA ALA A 903 -42.16 -45.35 -50.48
C ALA A 903 -40.81 -44.94 -51.10
N CYS A 904 -39.73 -45.46 -50.52
CA CYS A 904 -38.35 -45.32 -50.95
C CYS A 904 -37.61 -46.65 -50.76
N ASP A 905 -36.53 -46.88 -51.50
CA ASP A 905 -35.70 -48.06 -51.30
C ASP A 905 -34.89 -47.98 -49.99
N SER A 906 -35.10 -48.95 -49.10
CA SER A 906 -34.52 -48.98 -47.75
C SER A 906 -32.99 -49.15 -47.67
N LEU A 907 -32.28 -49.31 -48.79
CA LEU A 907 -30.81 -49.41 -48.84
C LEU A 907 -30.16 -48.22 -49.56
N THR A 908 -30.83 -47.66 -50.57
CA THR A 908 -30.29 -46.62 -51.48
C THR A 908 -30.99 -45.26 -51.36
N GLY A 909 -32.20 -45.21 -50.80
CA GLY A 909 -32.95 -43.97 -50.57
C GLY A 909 -33.71 -43.42 -51.79
N GLU A 910 -33.67 -44.06 -52.96
CA GLU A 910 -34.40 -43.60 -54.15
C GLU A 910 -35.92 -43.72 -53.97
N CYS A 911 -36.66 -42.71 -54.44
CA CYS A 911 -38.07 -42.51 -54.12
C CYS A 911 -38.98 -43.16 -55.18
N LEU A 912 -39.71 -44.20 -54.77
CA LEU A 912 -40.42 -45.11 -55.69
C LEU A 912 -41.90 -44.77 -55.88
N ARG A 913 -42.52 -44.03 -54.94
CA ARG A 913 -43.97 -43.73 -54.93
C ARG A 913 -44.27 -42.25 -54.63
N CYS A 914 -43.87 -41.37 -55.53
CA CYS A 914 -44.16 -39.94 -55.43
C CYS A 914 -45.68 -39.64 -55.36
N ARG A 915 -46.07 -38.82 -54.40
CA ARG A 915 -47.42 -38.27 -54.21
C ARG A 915 -47.47 -36.78 -54.57
N HIS A 916 -48.60 -36.12 -54.32
CA HIS A 916 -48.80 -34.68 -54.56
C HIS A 916 -48.52 -34.26 -56.02
N ASP A 917 -48.81 -35.17 -56.94
CA ASP A 917 -48.68 -34.99 -58.38
C ASP A 917 -47.25 -34.62 -58.85
N THR A 918 -46.27 -35.08 -58.07
CA THR A 918 -44.83 -34.94 -58.30
C THR A 918 -44.21 -36.18 -58.97
N ILE A 919 -43.01 -36.02 -59.52
CA ILE A 919 -42.24 -37.05 -60.24
C ILE A 919 -40.73 -36.77 -60.14
N GLY A 920 -39.91 -37.81 -60.31
CA GLY A 920 -38.44 -37.79 -60.27
C GLY A 920 -37.87 -38.67 -59.15
N PRO A 921 -36.56 -39.00 -59.18
CA PRO A 921 -35.94 -39.91 -58.20
C PRO A 921 -35.92 -39.39 -56.76
N GLY A 922 -36.15 -38.08 -56.57
CA GLY A 922 -36.41 -37.44 -55.28
C GLY A 922 -37.79 -36.78 -55.23
N CYS A 923 -38.71 -37.14 -56.13
CA CYS A 923 -40.04 -36.54 -56.28
C CYS A 923 -40.02 -35.00 -56.47
N GLN A 924 -39.02 -34.50 -57.20
CA GLN A 924 -38.60 -33.09 -57.19
C GLN A 924 -39.16 -32.21 -58.34
N SER A 925 -40.16 -32.67 -59.10
CA SER A 925 -40.77 -31.91 -60.20
C SER A 925 -42.25 -32.24 -60.37
N CYS A 926 -43.06 -31.32 -60.91
CA CYS A 926 -44.50 -31.57 -61.16
C CYS A 926 -44.72 -32.46 -62.38
N ARG A 927 -45.81 -33.23 -62.42
CA ARG A 927 -46.21 -34.01 -63.60
C ARG A 927 -46.62 -33.10 -64.78
N PRO A 928 -46.48 -33.53 -66.05
CA PRO A 928 -46.95 -32.75 -67.19
C PRO A 928 -48.43 -32.39 -67.12
N GLY A 929 -48.78 -31.16 -67.52
CA GLY A 929 -50.13 -30.59 -67.33
C GLY A 929 -50.37 -29.99 -65.95
N TYR A 930 -49.39 -30.08 -65.04
CA TYR A 930 -49.42 -29.47 -63.71
C TYR A 930 -48.18 -28.58 -63.53
N TYR A 931 -48.33 -27.47 -62.82
CA TYR A 931 -47.29 -26.46 -62.62
C TYR A 931 -47.13 -26.06 -61.16
N GLY A 932 -45.98 -25.48 -60.82
CA GLY A 932 -45.70 -24.93 -59.49
C GLY A 932 -44.44 -25.55 -58.89
N ASN A 933 -44.45 -25.78 -57.57
CA ASN A 933 -43.28 -26.26 -56.85
C ASN A 933 -43.54 -27.59 -56.12
N ALA A 934 -42.99 -28.65 -56.70
CA ALA A 934 -43.03 -30.00 -56.15
C ALA A 934 -42.40 -30.11 -54.75
N LEU A 935 -41.37 -29.32 -54.43
CA LEU A 935 -40.69 -29.36 -53.12
C LEU A 935 -41.58 -28.90 -51.95
N VAL A 936 -42.71 -28.27 -52.25
CA VAL A 936 -43.76 -27.86 -51.29
C VAL A 936 -45.14 -28.39 -51.68
N GLN A 937 -45.18 -29.52 -52.42
CA GLN A 937 -46.41 -30.25 -52.79
C GLN A 937 -47.43 -29.45 -53.62
N ASN A 938 -47.02 -28.29 -54.15
CA ASN A 938 -47.90 -27.30 -54.75
C ASN A 938 -47.88 -27.41 -56.29
N CYS A 939 -48.22 -28.59 -56.80
CA CYS A 939 -48.37 -28.87 -58.23
C CYS A 939 -49.85 -28.75 -58.61
N LYS A 940 -50.25 -27.65 -59.26
CA LYS A 940 -51.65 -27.33 -59.64
C LYS A 940 -51.91 -27.61 -61.13
N GLU A 941 -53.12 -28.00 -61.51
CA GLU A 941 -53.46 -28.32 -62.91
C GLU A 941 -53.61 -27.07 -63.81
N CYS A 942 -53.01 -27.12 -65.00
CA CYS A 942 -53.06 -26.07 -66.03
C CYS A 942 -54.49 -25.83 -66.56
N SER A 943 -55.10 -24.71 -66.13
CA SER A 943 -56.51 -24.40 -66.39
C SER A 943 -56.71 -23.22 -67.38
N CYS A 944 -56.03 -23.29 -68.53
CA CYS A 944 -56.10 -22.24 -69.57
C CYS A 944 -57.50 -22.08 -70.20
N ASP A 945 -57.94 -20.85 -70.46
CA ASP A 945 -59.18 -20.60 -71.22
C ASP A 945 -58.96 -20.89 -72.71
N ARG A 946 -59.73 -21.86 -73.21
CA ARG A 946 -59.66 -22.35 -74.60
C ARG A 946 -60.11 -21.32 -75.65
N ARG A 947 -60.77 -20.24 -75.25
CA ARG A 947 -61.20 -19.13 -76.12
C ARG A 947 -60.01 -18.28 -76.54
N GLY A 948 -59.19 -17.84 -75.60
CA GLY A 948 -58.02 -17.00 -75.85
C GLY A 948 -56.68 -17.74 -75.97
N THR A 949 -56.58 -19.00 -75.50
CA THR A 949 -55.39 -19.86 -75.70
C THR A 949 -55.30 -20.39 -77.14
N GLU A 950 -54.09 -20.65 -77.65
CA GLU A 950 -53.89 -21.35 -78.93
C GLU A 950 -54.55 -22.75 -78.95
N VAL A 951 -55.38 -23.02 -79.96
CA VAL A 951 -56.19 -24.26 -80.08
C VAL A 951 -55.33 -25.54 -80.00
N THR A 952 -54.13 -25.53 -80.60
CA THR A 952 -53.20 -26.66 -80.61
C THR A 952 -52.55 -26.98 -79.26
N ARG A 953 -52.74 -26.15 -78.23
CA ARG A 953 -52.18 -26.32 -76.87
C ARG A 953 -53.23 -26.72 -75.82
N CYS A 954 -54.51 -26.70 -76.20
CA CYS A 954 -55.64 -27.17 -75.41
C CYS A 954 -56.47 -28.23 -76.18
N PRO A 955 -56.06 -29.51 -76.19
CA PRO A 955 -56.80 -30.56 -76.89
C PRO A 955 -58.23 -30.75 -76.36
N LEU A 956 -59.16 -31.06 -77.25
CA LEU A 956 -60.55 -31.35 -76.90
C LEU A 956 -60.68 -32.71 -76.18
N GLY A 957 -60.52 -32.69 -74.85
CA GLY A 957 -60.73 -33.85 -73.98
C GLY A 957 -59.71 -34.00 -72.84
N SER A 958 -58.62 -33.23 -72.83
CA SER A 958 -57.61 -33.23 -71.76
C SER A 958 -57.48 -31.84 -71.12
N SER A 959 -56.76 -31.76 -69.99
CA SER A 959 -56.18 -30.49 -69.51
C SER A 959 -55.26 -29.86 -70.56
N CYS A 960 -55.05 -28.55 -70.42
CA CYS A 960 -54.21 -27.77 -71.33
C CYS A 960 -52.73 -27.87 -70.93
N PHE A 961 -51.82 -27.54 -71.85
CA PHE A 961 -50.39 -27.49 -71.55
C PHE A 961 -49.93 -26.05 -71.29
N CYS A 962 -49.60 -25.75 -70.04
CA CYS A 962 -49.00 -24.49 -69.57
C CYS A 962 -47.53 -24.69 -69.14
N ASP A 963 -46.80 -23.61 -68.86
CA ASP A 963 -45.43 -23.71 -68.34
C ASP A 963 -45.40 -24.36 -66.95
N ALA A 964 -44.52 -25.35 -66.77
CA ALA A 964 -44.45 -26.19 -65.57
C ALA A 964 -43.97 -25.49 -64.28
N ARG A 965 -43.51 -24.22 -64.36
CA ARG A 965 -43.14 -23.41 -63.20
C ARG A 965 -44.03 -22.19 -63.02
N THR A 966 -44.33 -21.45 -64.10
CA THR A 966 -45.08 -20.18 -64.02
C THR A 966 -46.58 -20.33 -64.23
N GLY A 967 -47.04 -21.45 -64.78
CA GLY A 967 -48.45 -21.66 -65.12
C GLY A 967 -48.94 -20.92 -66.37
N GLN A 968 -48.07 -20.15 -67.03
CA GLN A 968 -48.45 -19.32 -68.18
C GLN A 968 -48.95 -20.18 -69.35
N CYS A 969 -50.13 -19.82 -69.85
CA CYS A 969 -50.74 -20.37 -71.04
C CYS A 969 -50.34 -19.57 -72.31
N PRO A 970 -50.30 -20.19 -73.50
CA PRO A 970 -49.93 -19.53 -74.75
C PRO A 970 -51.13 -18.80 -75.41
N CYS A 971 -51.15 -17.47 -75.30
CA CYS A 971 -52.29 -16.64 -75.68
C CYS A 971 -52.28 -16.16 -77.14
N ARG A 972 -53.47 -15.85 -77.67
CA ARG A 972 -53.67 -15.25 -79.00
C ARG A 972 -53.44 -13.73 -78.97
N THR A 973 -53.19 -13.14 -80.14
CA THR A 973 -52.97 -11.69 -80.31
C THR A 973 -54.14 -10.86 -79.76
N GLY A 974 -53.85 -9.82 -78.96
CA GLY A 974 -54.86 -8.97 -78.32
C GLY A 974 -55.55 -9.62 -77.10
N VAL A 975 -55.05 -10.76 -76.63
CA VAL A 975 -55.48 -11.46 -75.41
C VAL A 975 -54.30 -11.57 -74.46
N VAL A 976 -54.53 -11.28 -73.18
CA VAL A 976 -53.52 -11.27 -72.11
C VAL A 976 -53.99 -12.12 -70.92
N GLY A 977 -53.23 -12.09 -69.82
CA GLY A 977 -53.49 -12.89 -68.63
C GLY A 977 -52.71 -14.22 -68.61
N VAL A 978 -52.63 -14.84 -67.43
CA VAL A 978 -51.86 -16.08 -67.24
C VAL A 978 -52.59 -17.28 -67.86
N LEU A 979 -53.94 -17.23 -67.93
CA LEU A 979 -54.79 -18.27 -68.49
C LEU A 979 -55.33 -17.95 -69.89
N CYS A 980 -54.98 -16.79 -70.46
CA CYS A 980 -55.45 -16.28 -71.75
C CYS A 980 -56.96 -16.04 -71.82
N ASP A 981 -57.45 -15.36 -70.78
CA ASP A 981 -58.85 -15.18 -70.43
C ASP A 981 -59.33 -13.72 -70.53
N ASP A 982 -58.43 -12.75 -70.63
CA ASP A 982 -58.75 -11.30 -70.67
C ASP A 982 -58.28 -10.61 -71.97
N CYS A 983 -58.98 -9.55 -72.37
CA CYS A 983 -58.58 -8.73 -73.52
C CYS A 983 -57.46 -7.74 -73.15
N GLU A 984 -56.57 -7.44 -74.10
CA GLU A 984 -55.55 -6.39 -73.92
C GLU A 984 -56.21 -5.01 -73.80
N ASP A 985 -55.61 -4.08 -73.04
CA ASP A 985 -56.24 -2.80 -72.72
C ASP A 985 -56.61 -1.99 -73.98
N GLY A 986 -57.85 -1.49 -74.00
CA GLY A 986 -58.46 -0.91 -75.19
C GLY A 986 -59.14 -1.92 -76.12
N TYR A 987 -59.24 -3.20 -75.76
CA TYR A 987 -59.99 -4.25 -76.47
C TYR A 987 -61.10 -4.90 -75.61
N TRP A 988 -62.09 -5.51 -76.27
CA TRP A 988 -63.29 -6.16 -75.72
C TRP A 988 -63.68 -7.39 -76.56
N ASN A 989 -64.68 -8.15 -76.10
CA ASN A 989 -65.31 -9.26 -76.84
C ASN A 989 -64.39 -10.46 -77.16
N LEU A 990 -63.90 -11.13 -76.11
CA LEU A 990 -63.11 -12.37 -76.18
C LEU A 990 -63.83 -13.51 -76.95
N ASP A 991 -65.16 -13.57 -76.90
CA ASP A 991 -65.97 -14.61 -77.56
C ASP A 991 -66.07 -14.46 -79.09
N GLY A 992 -65.42 -13.43 -79.68
CA GLY A 992 -65.26 -13.32 -81.12
C GLY A 992 -64.44 -14.48 -81.72
N PRO A 993 -64.73 -14.93 -82.96
CA PRO A 993 -64.05 -16.08 -83.57
C PRO A 993 -62.54 -15.88 -83.82
N SER A 994 -62.06 -14.64 -83.69
CA SER A 994 -60.65 -14.23 -83.77
C SER A 994 -60.06 -13.73 -82.44
N GLY A 995 -60.82 -13.78 -81.34
CA GLY A 995 -60.50 -13.07 -80.10
C GLY A 995 -60.89 -11.58 -80.14
N CYS A 996 -60.31 -10.81 -79.21
CA CYS A 996 -60.73 -9.45 -78.86
C CYS A 996 -60.58 -8.41 -79.98
N GLN A 997 -61.40 -7.35 -79.89
CA GLN A 997 -61.54 -6.24 -80.85
C GLN A 997 -61.47 -4.90 -80.09
N PRO A 998 -61.12 -3.74 -80.67
CA PRO A 998 -60.92 -2.50 -79.88
C PRO A 998 -62.21 -1.77 -79.41
N CYS A 999 -62.24 -1.18 -78.19
CA CYS A 999 -63.32 -0.30 -77.65
C CYS A 999 -62.89 0.46 -76.36
N SER A 1000 -63.80 1.26 -75.77
CA SER A 1000 -63.56 2.17 -74.63
C SER A 1000 -64.64 2.06 -73.53
N CYS A 1001 -64.21 2.12 -72.27
CA CYS A 1001 -65.02 2.04 -71.03
C CYS A 1001 -65.88 3.32 -70.81
N ASP A 1002 -66.98 3.34 -70.05
CA ASP A 1002 -67.67 2.29 -69.26
C ASP A 1002 -69.20 2.44 -69.38
N PRO A 1003 -69.92 1.36 -69.77
CA PRO A 1003 -71.21 1.05 -69.14
C PRO A 1003 -71.41 -0.46 -68.81
N VAL A 1004 -70.31 -1.20 -68.62
CA VAL A 1004 -70.27 -2.66 -68.35
C VAL A 1004 -69.12 -3.07 -67.40
N THR A 1005 -68.11 -2.22 -67.14
CA THR A 1005 -66.77 -2.62 -66.68
C THR A 1005 -66.64 -2.98 -65.21
N GLY A 1006 -67.75 -3.19 -64.50
CA GLY A 1006 -67.80 -4.00 -63.27
C GLY A 1006 -66.99 -3.51 -62.07
N GLN A 1007 -66.54 -2.24 -62.04
CA GLN A 1007 -65.61 -1.76 -61.03
C GLN A 1007 -66.31 -1.45 -59.69
N CYS A 1008 -66.12 -2.33 -58.70
CA CYS A 1008 -66.55 -2.13 -57.31
C CYS A 1008 -65.48 -1.41 -56.46
N GLN A 1009 -65.84 -0.97 -55.25
CA GLN A 1009 -64.97 -0.22 -54.32
C GLN A 1009 -64.85 -0.92 -52.97
N CYS A 1010 -63.64 -0.90 -52.39
CA CYS A 1010 -63.25 -1.69 -51.22
C CYS A 1010 -62.93 -0.86 -49.96
N ARG A 1011 -62.63 -1.54 -48.84
CA ARG A 1011 -62.27 -0.91 -47.55
C ARG A 1011 -60.75 -0.72 -47.41
N PRO A 1012 -60.25 0.25 -46.63
CA PRO A 1012 -58.83 0.58 -46.61
C PRO A 1012 -57.91 -0.57 -46.21
N GLU A 1013 -58.34 -1.42 -45.26
CA GLU A 1013 -57.55 -2.58 -44.83
C GLU A 1013 -57.75 -3.85 -45.69
N PHE A 1014 -58.47 -3.79 -46.82
CA PHE A 1014 -58.71 -4.91 -47.75
C PHE A 1014 -58.60 -4.52 -49.25
N GLY A 1015 -57.71 -5.18 -49.98
CA GLY A 1015 -57.35 -4.93 -51.38
C GLY A 1015 -58.11 -5.78 -52.42
N GLY A 1016 -57.65 -5.73 -53.67
CA GLY A 1016 -58.21 -6.51 -54.78
C GLY A 1016 -59.46 -5.91 -55.45
N ARG A 1017 -59.83 -6.45 -56.63
CA ARG A 1017 -61.05 -6.02 -57.37
C ARG A 1017 -62.35 -6.57 -56.75
N GLN A 1018 -62.27 -7.52 -55.81
CA GLN A 1018 -63.43 -8.06 -55.07
C GLN A 1018 -63.34 -7.86 -53.55
N CYS A 1019 -62.34 -7.11 -53.06
CA CYS A 1019 -62.14 -6.78 -51.65
C CYS A 1019 -61.69 -7.97 -50.77
N ASP A 1020 -60.97 -8.92 -51.37
CA ASP A 1020 -60.61 -10.25 -50.87
C ASP A 1020 -59.11 -10.41 -50.51
N GLU A 1021 -58.28 -9.39 -50.77
CA GLU A 1021 -56.87 -9.32 -50.34
C GLU A 1021 -56.73 -8.49 -49.05
N CYS A 1022 -55.61 -8.56 -48.33
CA CYS A 1022 -55.28 -7.52 -47.34
C CYS A 1022 -54.91 -6.20 -48.06
N GLY A 1023 -55.22 -5.06 -47.44
CA GLY A 1023 -54.89 -3.74 -47.99
C GLY A 1023 -53.38 -3.46 -48.02
N GLU A 1024 -52.96 -2.47 -48.81
CA GLU A 1024 -51.53 -2.11 -48.95
C GLU A 1024 -50.87 -1.84 -47.58
N ASN A 1025 -49.61 -2.26 -47.44
CA ASN A 1025 -48.82 -2.25 -46.20
C ASN A 1025 -49.42 -3.03 -45.01
N HIS A 1026 -50.33 -3.99 -45.26
CA HIS A 1026 -50.82 -4.92 -44.25
C HIS A 1026 -50.50 -6.38 -44.63
N PHE A 1027 -50.14 -7.18 -43.63
CA PHE A 1027 -49.75 -8.60 -43.76
C PHE A 1027 -50.67 -9.51 -42.92
N GLY A 1028 -50.65 -10.81 -43.20
CA GLY A 1028 -51.46 -11.81 -42.51
C GLY A 1028 -52.57 -12.41 -43.37
N ASN A 1029 -53.53 -13.09 -42.75
CA ASN A 1029 -54.56 -13.85 -43.46
C ASN A 1029 -55.88 -13.05 -43.54
N PRO A 1030 -56.40 -12.71 -44.74
CA PRO A 1030 -57.63 -11.94 -44.90
C PRO A 1030 -58.87 -12.56 -44.24
N ASP A 1031 -58.99 -13.90 -44.17
CA ASP A 1031 -60.11 -14.60 -43.53
C ASP A 1031 -60.06 -14.57 -42.00
N LEU A 1032 -58.98 -14.06 -41.40
CA LEU A 1032 -58.78 -14.02 -39.95
C LEU A 1032 -58.51 -12.59 -39.44
N GLN A 1033 -57.42 -11.96 -39.87
CA GLN A 1033 -57.07 -10.56 -39.59
C GLN A 1033 -55.84 -10.11 -40.41
N CYS A 1034 -55.92 -8.91 -41.00
CA CYS A 1034 -54.78 -8.18 -41.57
C CYS A 1034 -54.13 -7.25 -40.50
N ILE A 1035 -52.81 -7.09 -40.54
CA ILE A 1035 -51.97 -6.40 -39.54
C ILE A 1035 -51.03 -5.41 -40.25
N SER A 1036 -50.85 -4.17 -39.77
CA SER A 1036 -49.98 -3.15 -40.41
C SER A 1036 -48.49 -3.45 -40.30
N CYS A 1037 -47.69 -2.98 -41.28
CA CYS A 1037 -46.24 -3.09 -41.34
C CYS A 1037 -45.50 -1.74 -41.19
N ASP A 1038 -44.81 -1.55 -40.07
CA ASP A 1038 -44.11 -0.30 -39.73
C ASP A 1038 -42.59 -0.35 -40.03
N CYS A 1039 -42.21 -0.52 -41.30
CA CYS A 1039 -40.80 -0.62 -41.73
C CYS A 1039 -40.03 0.72 -41.68
N ASN A 1040 -38.74 0.70 -41.27
CA ASN A 1040 -37.86 1.87 -41.29
C ASN A 1040 -37.34 2.16 -42.71
N LEU A 1041 -37.69 3.34 -43.23
CA LEU A 1041 -37.38 3.80 -44.59
C LEU A 1041 -35.89 4.04 -44.88
N GLU A 1042 -35.05 4.28 -43.87
CA GLU A 1042 -33.62 4.53 -44.12
C GLU A 1042 -32.82 3.24 -44.26
N GLY A 1043 -33.28 2.15 -43.65
CA GLY A 1043 -32.57 0.87 -43.63
C GLY A 1043 -33.22 -0.23 -44.47
N THR A 1044 -34.49 -0.08 -44.86
CA THR A 1044 -35.08 -0.87 -45.95
C THR A 1044 -34.59 -0.40 -47.33
N GLU A 1045 -34.71 -1.26 -48.34
CA GLU A 1045 -34.61 -0.82 -49.74
C GLU A 1045 -35.96 -0.31 -50.28
N ARG A 1046 -37.09 -0.70 -49.68
CA ARG A 1046 -38.46 -0.25 -50.02
C ARG A 1046 -39.39 -0.24 -48.79
N PRO A 1047 -40.46 0.58 -48.76
CA PRO A 1047 -41.36 0.74 -47.60
C PRO A 1047 -42.23 -0.49 -47.22
N SER A 1048 -42.02 -1.64 -47.84
CA SER A 1048 -42.92 -2.79 -47.81
C SER A 1048 -42.32 -3.96 -47.04
N CYS A 1049 -43.08 -4.52 -46.11
CA CYS A 1049 -42.85 -5.86 -45.57
C CYS A 1049 -43.20 -6.95 -46.58
N ASP A 1050 -42.84 -8.18 -46.26
CA ASP A 1050 -43.42 -9.38 -46.86
C ASP A 1050 -44.88 -9.61 -46.36
N PRO A 1051 -45.89 -9.75 -47.26
CA PRO A 1051 -47.31 -9.84 -46.85
C PRO A 1051 -47.75 -11.12 -46.12
N GLU A 1052 -46.95 -12.18 -46.06
CA GLU A 1052 -47.27 -13.39 -45.27
C GLU A 1052 -46.54 -13.42 -43.91
N THR A 1053 -45.33 -12.85 -43.84
CA THR A 1053 -44.45 -12.95 -42.65
C THR A 1053 -44.27 -11.64 -41.87
N GLY A 1054 -44.50 -10.48 -42.50
CA GLY A 1054 -44.40 -9.15 -41.88
C GLY A 1054 -42.98 -8.63 -41.69
N GLU A 1055 -41.94 -9.34 -42.15
CA GLU A 1055 -40.55 -8.92 -42.03
C GLU A 1055 -40.18 -7.91 -43.15
N CYS A 1056 -39.40 -6.88 -42.81
CA CYS A 1056 -39.03 -5.81 -43.72
C CYS A 1056 -37.76 -6.12 -44.53
N LEU A 1057 -37.69 -5.63 -45.78
CA LEU A 1057 -36.57 -5.92 -46.69
C LEU A 1057 -35.37 -4.96 -46.47
N CYS A 1058 -34.44 -5.39 -45.61
CA CYS A 1058 -33.27 -4.59 -45.21
C CYS A 1058 -32.20 -4.51 -46.31
N ARG A 1059 -31.59 -3.32 -46.46
CA ARG A 1059 -30.47 -3.08 -47.35
C ARG A 1059 -29.18 -3.72 -46.82
N THR A 1060 -28.23 -4.00 -47.72
CA THR A 1060 -26.96 -4.64 -47.34
C THR A 1060 -26.22 -3.81 -46.27
N GLY A 1061 -25.82 -4.45 -45.17
CA GLY A 1061 -25.22 -3.80 -44.00
C GLY A 1061 -26.21 -3.46 -42.87
N VAL A 1062 -27.53 -3.63 -43.09
CA VAL A 1062 -28.61 -3.42 -42.09
C VAL A 1062 -29.20 -4.76 -41.62
N SER A 1063 -29.90 -4.77 -40.49
CA SER A 1063 -30.68 -5.89 -39.93
C SER A 1063 -31.74 -5.39 -38.93
N GLY A 1064 -32.53 -6.32 -38.38
CA GLY A 1064 -33.67 -6.06 -37.50
C GLY A 1064 -34.99 -6.18 -38.28
N ILE A 1065 -36.07 -6.62 -37.64
CA ILE A 1065 -37.33 -6.94 -38.35
C ILE A 1065 -37.98 -5.73 -39.02
N PHE A 1066 -37.65 -4.51 -38.58
CA PHE A 1066 -38.04 -3.24 -39.20
C PHE A 1066 -36.89 -2.53 -39.93
N CYS A 1067 -35.70 -3.14 -40.00
CA CYS A 1067 -34.50 -2.65 -40.67
C CYS A 1067 -33.94 -1.32 -40.12
N ASP A 1068 -33.65 -1.30 -38.82
CA ASP A 1068 -33.24 -0.11 -38.07
C ASP A 1068 -31.87 -0.23 -37.36
N GLU A 1069 -31.18 -1.37 -37.47
CA GLU A 1069 -29.84 -1.61 -36.88
C GLU A 1069 -28.81 -2.02 -37.97
N CYS A 1070 -27.50 -1.79 -37.77
CA CYS A 1070 -26.48 -2.36 -38.67
C CYS A 1070 -26.22 -3.84 -38.37
N SER A 1071 -26.05 -4.68 -39.40
CA SER A 1071 -25.81 -6.12 -39.21
C SER A 1071 -24.46 -6.44 -38.57
N LEU A 1072 -24.44 -7.50 -37.74
CA LEU A 1072 -23.25 -8.01 -37.05
C LEU A 1072 -22.14 -8.42 -38.03
N GLY A 1073 -21.18 -7.51 -38.21
CA GLY A 1073 -20.15 -7.61 -39.26
C GLY A 1073 -19.82 -6.25 -39.87
N TYR A 1074 -20.70 -5.26 -39.71
CA TYR A 1074 -20.52 -3.88 -40.16
C TYR A 1074 -20.36 -2.93 -38.95
N SER A 1075 -19.88 -1.71 -39.19
CA SER A 1075 -19.78 -0.65 -38.17
C SER A 1075 -21.18 -0.27 -37.66
N SER A 1076 -21.36 -0.08 -36.35
CA SER A 1076 -22.66 0.22 -35.72
C SER A 1076 -23.21 1.64 -35.97
N ALA A 1077 -22.91 2.23 -37.12
CA ALA A 1077 -23.29 3.58 -37.53
C ALA A 1077 -24.37 3.50 -38.62
N PHE A 1078 -25.61 3.28 -38.20
CA PHE A 1078 -26.77 3.33 -39.08
C PHE A 1078 -26.97 4.77 -39.60
N PRO A 1079 -27.37 4.98 -40.87
CA PRO A 1079 -27.66 3.97 -41.90
C PRO A 1079 -26.45 3.57 -42.77
N ALA A 1080 -25.24 4.05 -42.49
CA ALA A 1080 -24.07 3.93 -43.38
C ALA A 1080 -23.40 2.53 -43.37
N CYS A 1081 -23.31 1.89 -42.19
CA CYS A 1081 -22.94 0.48 -41.98
C CYS A 1081 -21.80 -0.07 -42.89
N GLU A 1082 -20.52 0.27 -42.61
CA GLU A 1082 -19.36 -0.17 -43.41
C GLU A 1082 -18.69 -1.47 -42.89
N ASP A 1083 -18.08 -2.28 -43.78
CA ASP A 1083 -17.52 -3.61 -43.48
C ASP A 1083 -16.43 -3.62 -42.38
N CYS A 1084 -16.64 -4.45 -41.35
CA CYS A 1084 -15.66 -4.76 -40.29
C CYS A 1084 -15.01 -6.14 -40.48
N HIS A 1085 -13.76 -6.27 -40.03
CA HIS A 1085 -12.92 -7.43 -40.36
C HIS A 1085 -13.37 -8.71 -39.63
N PRO A 1086 -13.28 -9.94 -40.22
CA PRO A 1086 -14.09 -11.11 -39.80
C PRO A 1086 -13.72 -11.83 -38.48
N CYS A 1087 -13.31 -11.09 -37.44
CA CYS A 1087 -12.83 -11.65 -36.18
C CYS A 1087 -13.61 -11.16 -34.94
N THR A 1088 -14.90 -10.85 -35.06
CA THR A 1088 -15.73 -10.20 -34.02
C THR A 1088 -16.98 -10.95 -33.50
N ALA A 1089 -17.32 -12.18 -33.93
CA ALA A 1089 -18.44 -13.01 -33.40
C ALA A 1089 -18.40 -13.33 -31.86
N VAL A 1090 -18.04 -14.54 -31.40
CA VAL A 1090 -17.81 -15.02 -29.99
C VAL A 1090 -18.19 -14.12 -28.77
N TRP A 1091 -17.59 -12.92 -28.57
CA TRP A 1091 -17.90 -11.93 -27.52
C TRP A 1091 -19.30 -11.27 -27.64
N ALA A 1092 -20.30 -11.97 -28.18
CA ALA A 1092 -21.63 -11.43 -28.48
C ALA A 1092 -22.81 -12.28 -27.94
N GLU A 1093 -22.55 -13.29 -27.10
CA GLU A 1093 -23.59 -14.18 -26.54
C GLU A 1093 -23.58 -14.19 -24.99
N SER A 1094 -23.33 -13.02 -24.39
CA SER A 1094 -23.52 -12.78 -22.93
C SER A 1094 -23.82 -11.31 -22.58
N VAL A 1095 -24.08 -10.43 -23.56
CA VAL A 1095 -24.07 -8.97 -23.35
C VAL A 1095 -25.23 -8.22 -24.04
N THR A 1096 -26.31 -8.90 -24.48
CA THR A 1096 -27.50 -8.21 -25.03
C THR A 1096 -28.62 -7.93 -24.02
N ASP A 1097 -28.68 -8.66 -22.89
CA ASP A 1097 -29.45 -8.21 -21.71
C ASP A 1097 -28.86 -6.91 -21.14
N VAL A 1098 -27.52 -6.79 -21.13
CA VAL A 1098 -26.83 -5.55 -20.79
C VAL A 1098 -27.14 -4.46 -21.81
N GLN A 1099 -27.22 -4.77 -23.10
CA GLN A 1099 -27.46 -3.76 -24.15
C GLN A 1099 -28.89 -3.20 -24.10
N ARG A 1100 -29.91 -4.06 -23.91
CA ARG A 1100 -31.32 -3.62 -23.74
C ARG A 1100 -31.58 -2.94 -22.38
N ALA A 1101 -30.81 -3.25 -21.34
CA ALA A 1101 -30.83 -2.48 -20.08
C ALA A 1101 -30.09 -1.13 -20.20
N ALA A 1102 -28.92 -1.11 -20.84
CA ALA A 1102 -28.02 0.04 -20.84
C ALA A 1102 -28.31 1.09 -21.92
N GLN A 1103 -28.92 0.76 -23.06
CA GLN A 1103 -29.44 1.81 -23.96
C GLN A 1103 -30.55 2.64 -23.30
N THR A 1104 -31.29 2.04 -22.36
CA THR A 1104 -32.26 2.73 -21.49
C THR A 1104 -31.60 3.73 -20.51
N MET A 1105 -30.27 3.66 -20.32
CA MET A 1105 -29.48 4.62 -19.53
C MET A 1105 -28.17 5.04 -20.21
N ARG A 1106 -28.16 5.09 -21.56
CA ARG A 1106 -27.12 5.81 -22.32
C ARG A 1106 -27.68 6.86 -23.28
N THR A 1107 -28.79 7.45 -22.87
CA THR A 1107 -28.74 8.90 -22.65
C THR A 1107 -27.45 9.22 -21.86
N PHE A 1108 -26.65 10.15 -22.37
CA PHE A 1108 -25.33 10.60 -21.87
C PHE A 1108 -24.06 9.86 -22.38
N ILE A 1109 -23.56 10.41 -23.50
CA ILE A 1109 -22.15 10.79 -23.77
C ILE A 1109 -21.14 9.70 -24.28
N PRO A 1110 -20.48 9.94 -25.42
CA PRO A 1110 -19.41 9.10 -26.01
C PRO A 1110 -18.01 9.78 -26.16
N ARG A 1111 -16.94 8.96 -26.35
CA ARG A 1111 -15.84 9.07 -27.37
C ARG A 1111 -14.39 8.74 -26.93
N HIS A 1112 -13.65 8.23 -27.92
CA HIS A 1112 -12.21 8.33 -28.25
C HIS A 1112 -11.14 7.35 -27.71
N GLY A 1113 -10.41 6.77 -28.69
CA GLY A 1113 -9.10 6.09 -28.61
C GLY A 1113 -9.12 4.63 -28.13
N ASP A 1114 -8.59 3.62 -28.83
CA ASP A 1114 -8.10 3.44 -30.22
C ASP A 1114 -8.52 1.98 -30.64
N ASP A 1115 -8.29 1.38 -31.82
CA ASP A 1115 -7.03 1.14 -32.54
C ASP A 1115 -7.27 0.46 -33.93
N LEU A 1116 -6.23 0.31 -34.76
CA LEU A 1116 -6.30 -0.16 -36.16
C LEU A 1116 -5.85 -1.63 -36.37
N ARG A 1117 -6.82 -2.49 -36.77
CA ARG A 1117 -6.76 -3.66 -37.71
C ARG A 1117 -5.48 -4.55 -37.80
N PRO A 1118 -5.58 -5.90 -37.94
CA PRO A 1118 -6.65 -6.87 -37.64
C PRO A 1118 -6.10 -8.07 -36.78
N GLY A 1119 -6.37 -9.40 -36.85
CA GLY A 1119 -7.19 -10.35 -37.65
C GLY A 1119 -6.40 -11.65 -38.04
N VAL A 1120 -6.97 -12.85 -38.29
CA VAL A 1120 -8.33 -13.43 -38.16
C VAL A 1120 -8.24 -14.97 -38.11
N ASP A 1121 -9.07 -15.67 -37.29
CA ASP A 1121 -9.60 -17.02 -37.63
C ASP A 1121 -10.88 -17.40 -36.82
N ARG A 1122 -11.89 -16.52 -36.75
CA ARG A 1122 -13.11 -16.73 -35.89
C ARG A 1122 -14.21 -17.57 -36.56
N TYR A 1123 -13.91 -18.23 -37.69
CA TYR A 1123 -14.84 -19.10 -38.41
C TYR A 1123 -14.74 -20.57 -37.96
N ARG A 1124 -13.54 -21.01 -37.53
CA ARG A 1124 -13.30 -22.40 -37.15
C ARG A 1124 -13.82 -22.70 -35.73
N GLN A 1125 -15.12 -23.02 -35.67
CA GLN A 1125 -15.84 -23.68 -34.56
C GLN A 1125 -16.16 -22.79 -33.33
N ARG A 1126 -17.32 -22.13 -33.17
CA ARG A 1126 -18.66 -22.27 -33.79
C ARG A 1126 -19.18 -23.71 -33.99
N LEU A 1127 -18.67 -24.64 -33.17
CA LEU A 1127 -19.00 -26.07 -33.23
C LEU A 1127 -18.88 -26.72 -31.85
N SER A 1128 -17.87 -26.37 -31.04
CA SER A 1128 -17.73 -26.86 -29.66
C SER A 1128 -18.86 -26.42 -28.72
N GLN A 1129 -19.37 -25.18 -28.89
CA GLN A 1129 -20.49 -24.66 -28.09
C GLN A 1129 -21.87 -25.22 -28.54
N MET A 1130 -21.94 -25.96 -29.65
CA MET A 1130 -23.18 -26.62 -30.11
C MET A 1130 -23.26 -28.12 -29.78
N HIS A 1131 -22.20 -28.75 -29.25
CA HIS A 1131 -22.26 -30.17 -28.85
C HIS A 1131 -22.21 -30.42 -27.34
N SER A 1132 -21.63 -29.51 -26.54
CA SER A 1132 -21.68 -29.63 -25.07
C SER A 1132 -23.13 -29.74 -24.55
N ASP A 1133 -24.03 -28.94 -25.12
CA ASP A 1133 -25.47 -28.92 -24.80
C ASP A 1133 -26.28 -30.07 -25.41
N TRP A 1134 -25.66 -30.96 -26.20
CA TRP A 1134 -26.22 -32.30 -26.43
C TRP A 1134 -25.36 -33.49 -26.00
N THR A 1135 -24.36 -33.26 -25.14
CA THR A 1135 -24.20 -34.11 -23.95
C THR A 1135 -25.17 -33.70 -22.85
N ARG A 1136 -26.47 -33.78 -23.18
CA ARG A 1136 -27.44 -34.27 -22.21
C ARG A 1136 -26.93 -35.60 -21.65
N GLY A 1137 -27.46 -35.93 -20.48
CA GLY A 1137 -27.58 -37.32 -20.07
C GLY A 1137 -28.28 -38.20 -21.13
N LYS A 1138 -28.45 -39.50 -20.88
CA LYS A 1138 -28.82 -40.08 -19.58
C LYS A 1138 -29.89 -39.27 -18.83
N ASN A 1139 -31.08 -39.06 -19.37
CA ASN A 1139 -31.61 -39.12 -20.74
C ASN A 1139 -32.92 -38.29 -20.70
N PHE A 1140 -33.52 -37.83 -21.79
CA PHE A 1140 -34.51 -38.58 -22.60
C PHE A 1140 -35.43 -39.55 -21.83
N VAL A 1141 -36.67 -39.68 -22.30
CA VAL A 1141 -37.75 -40.56 -21.77
C VAL A 1141 -38.42 -40.10 -20.46
N SER A 1142 -39.50 -39.31 -20.66
CA SER A 1142 -40.75 -39.26 -19.87
C SER A 1142 -40.72 -38.89 -18.36
N GLY A 1143 -41.73 -38.24 -17.77
CA GLY A 1143 -43.10 -38.01 -18.26
C GLY A 1143 -44.10 -39.05 -17.71
N LEU A 1144 -45.19 -38.58 -17.09
CA LEU A 1144 -46.45 -39.31 -16.84
C LEU A 1144 -46.36 -40.80 -16.41
N GLY A 1145 -46.27 -41.05 -15.10
CA GLY A 1145 -46.34 -42.42 -14.56
C GLY A 1145 -46.23 -42.50 -13.02
N LYS A 1146 -46.90 -41.64 -12.25
CA LYS A 1146 -48.27 -41.94 -11.78
C LYS A 1146 -48.46 -43.37 -11.23
N SER A 1147 -47.74 -43.69 -10.16
CA SER A 1147 -48.42 -44.20 -8.95
C SER A 1147 -48.66 -43.00 -8.03
N PHE A 1148 -49.66 -42.18 -8.32
CA PHE A 1148 -51.00 -42.26 -7.71
C PHE A 1148 -51.01 -42.00 -6.20
N PHE A 1149 -51.64 -40.87 -5.86
CA PHE A 1149 -52.77 -40.73 -4.94
C PHE A 1149 -52.56 -41.31 -3.52
N LEU A 1150 -52.83 -40.55 -2.46
CA LEU A 1150 -54.07 -39.81 -2.28
C LEU A 1150 -53.89 -38.29 -2.06
N LEU A 1151 -54.89 -37.55 -2.56
CA LEU A 1151 -55.71 -36.55 -1.83
C LEU A 1151 -55.06 -35.77 -0.65
N ARG A 1152 -55.24 -34.45 -0.54
CA ARG A 1152 -56.15 -33.56 -1.29
C ARG A 1152 -55.77 -32.08 -1.13
N HIS A 1153 -56.25 -31.30 -2.12
CA HIS A 1153 -56.76 -29.93 -2.03
C HIS A 1153 -56.23 -28.95 -0.96
N ILE A 1154 -55.96 -27.74 -1.45
CA ILE A 1154 -56.62 -26.49 -1.01
C ILE A 1154 -56.98 -26.45 0.48
N HIS A 1155 -56.14 -25.81 1.28
CA HIS A 1155 -56.60 -24.90 2.33
C HIS A 1155 -55.38 -24.19 2.95
N THR A 1156 -55.07 -22.89 2.75
CA THR A 1156 -55.46 -21.84 1.76
C THR A 1156 -54.50 -20.62 1.97
N LEU A 1157 -54.64 -19.33 1.60
CA LEU A 1157 -55.69 -18.41 1.08
C LEU A 1157 -56.88 -18.08 2.04
N LYS A 1158 -56.66 -18.29 3.34
CA LYS A 1158 -57.56 -18.75 4.44
C LYS A 1158 -56.76 -19.87 5.16
N ARG A 1159 -57.12 -20.32 6.37
CA ARG A 1159 -56.41 -21.42 7.07
C ARG A 1159 -56.08 -22.59 6.12
N CYS A 1160 -54.85 -23.12 5.99
CA CYS A 1160 -53.55 -22.78 6.61
C CYS A 1160 -52.51 -22.48 5.50
N CYS A 1161 -51.52 -21.57 5.59
CA CYS A 1161 -50.61 -21.12 6.66
C CYS A 1161 -49.33 -21.99 6.87
N LEU A 1162 -48.16 -21.30 6.88
CA LEU A 1162 -46.83 -21.63 7.45
C LEU A 1162 -45.64 -22.07 6.53
N LEU A 1163 -44.63 -21.17 6.46
CA LEU A 1163 -43.16 -21.37 6.57
C LEU A 1163 -42.29 -21.94 5.41
N SER A 1164 -40.96 -21.66 5.54
CA SER A 1164 -39.79 -21.83 4.63
C SER A 1164 -38.97 -23.12 5.00
N PRO A 1165 -37.71 -23.46 4.56
CA PRO A 1165 -36.75 -22.85 3.59
C PRO A 1165 -35.90 -23.86 2.70
N SER A 1166 -34.85 -23.37 1.98
CA SER A 1166 -33.56 -24.07 1.63
C SER A 1166 -33.51 -25.22 0.57
N ALA A 1167 -32.37 -25.69 0.00
CA ALA A 1167 -31.09 -25.05 -0.47
C ALA A 1167 -30.13 -26.05 -1.24
N SER A 1168 -29.10 -25.49 -1.93
CA SER A 1168 -27.72 -26.02 -2.19
C SER A 1168 -27.36 -27.26 -3.07
N ASN A 1169 -26.36 -27.04 -3.97
CA ASN A 1169 -25.14 -27.85 -4.29
C ASN A 1169 -25.02 -29.09 -5.26
N ILE A 1170 -24.16 -28.91 -6.28
CA ILE A 1170 -22.95 -29.72 -6.69
C ILE A 1170 -22.98 -30.85 -7.79
N LYS A 1171 -21.79 -30.98 -8.44
CA LYS A 1171 -21.32 -31.66 -9.70
C LYS A 1171 -21.11 -33.19 -9.62
N HIS A 1172 -20.80 -33.89 -10.75
CA HIS A 1172 -19.49 -34.60 -11.00
C HIS A 1172 -19.36 -35.39 -12.34
N ILE A 1173 -18.15 -35.99 -12.58
CA ILE A 1173 -17.72 -36.99 -13.63
C ILE A 1173 -17.41 -36.37 -15.03
N TYR A 1174 -16.42 -36.74 -15.90
CA TYR A 1174 -15.12 -37.50 -15.95
C TYR A 1174 -14.44 -37.23 -17.36
N LYS A 1175 -13.29 -37.75 -17.86
CA LYS A 1175 -11.93 -38.25 -17.43
C LYS A 1175 -11.25 -38.93 -18.68
N VAL A 1176 -9.96 -39.39 -18.63
CA VAL A 1176 -9.29 -40.36 -19.58
C VAL A 1176 -8.94 -39.79 -21.00
N THR A 1177 -7.87 -40.07 -21.80
CA THR A 1177 -6.51 -40.75 -21.80
C THR A 1177 -5.72 -40.30 -23.09
N SER A 1178 -4.46 -40.59 -23.49
CA SER A 1178 -3.18 -41.21 -22.99
C SER A 1178 -2.04 -41.07 -24.06
N LEU A 1179 -0.84 -41.67 -23.83
CA LEU A 1179 0.34 -41.92 -24.72
C LEU A 1179 1.41 -40.79 -24.87
N SER A 1180 2.70 -41.10 -25.15
CA SER A 1180 3.74 -41.70 -24.26
C SER A 1180 5.06 -42.03 -24.99
N LEU A 1181 6.24 -41.77 -24.38
CA LEU A 1181 7.44 -42.66 -24.29
C LEU A 1181 8.66 -41.97 -23.62
N SER A 1182 9.63 -42.76 -23.13
CA SER A 1182 10.88 -42.36 -22.41
C SER A 1182 12.08 -43.25 -22.78
N PRO A 1183 13.34 -42.93 -22.39
CA PRO A 1183 13.99 -43.41 -21.13
C PRO A 1183 14.75 -42.29 -20.34
N LEU A 1184 14.92 -42.31 -19.00
CA LEU A 1184 15.97 -42.98 -18.16
C LEU A 1184 17.43 -42.55 -18.49
N GLU A 1185 18.35 -42.17 -17.56
CA GLU A 1185 18.48 -42.46 -16.10
C GLU A 1185 18.98 -41.29 -15.18
N VAL A 1186 18.36 -41.18 -13.99
CA VAL A 1186 18.91 -41.27 -12.60
C VAL A 1186 20.19 -40.49 -12.14
N ARG A 1187 20.02 -39.33 -11.46
CA ARG A 1187 20.31 -39.13 -10.00
C ARG A 1187 19.94 -37.73 -9.46
N THR A 1188 19.08 -37.72 -8.42
CA THR A 1188 19.10 -36.92 -7.16
C THR A 1188 19.99 -35.65 -7.08
N HIS A 1189 19.59 -34.49 -6.53
CA HIS A 1189 18.37 -33.95 -5.87
C HIS A 1189 18.59 -32.41 -5.77
N SER A 1190 17.67 -31.47 -5.47
CA SER A 1190 16.22 -31.38 -5.23
C SER A 1190 15.83 -29.91 -5.57
N LEU A 1191 14.64 -29.43 -5.96
CA LEU A 1191 13.21 -29.74 -5.75
C LEU A 1191 12.69 -29.45 -4.33
N GLN A 1192 11.64 -28.64 -4.08
CA GLN A 1192 10.75 -27.76 -4.91
C GLN A 1192 10.14 -26.71 -3.94
N ASN A 1193 9.96 -25.41 -4.23
CA ASN A 1193 9.16 -24.69 -5.24
C ASN A 1193 7.69 -24.40 -4.81
N ILE A 1194 7.12 -23.29 -5.32
CA ILE A 1194 5.69 -22.85 -5.35
C ILE A 1194 5.13 -21.99 -4.17
N LYS A 1195 4.65 -20.79 -4.55
CA LYS A 1195 3.78 -19.81 -3.85
C LYS A 1195 2.28 -20.13 -4.08
N PRO A 1196 1.27 -19.40 -3.51
CA PRO A 1196 1.12 -18.78 -2.18
C PRO A 1196 -0.27 -19.09 -1.52
N HIS A 1197 -0.54 -18.41 -0.40
CA HIS A 1197 -1.83 -18.12 0.25
C HIS A 1197 -2.64 -19.19 1.04
N ASN A 1198 -2.81 -18.83 2.32
CA ASN A 1198 -3.98 -18.95 3.20
C ASN A 1198 -4.68 -20.31 3.38
N TYR A 1199 -4.36 -20.96 4.50
CA TYR A 1199 -5.28 -21.84 5.24
C TYR A 1199 -4.89 -21.90 6.73
N ARG A 1200 -5.89 -22.08 7.62
CA ARG A 1200 -5.83 -22.29 9.10
C ARG A 1200 -6.10 -21.00 9.93
N LYS A 1201 -6.70 -21.06 11.13
CA LYS A 1201 -7.25 -22.17 11.97
C LYS A 1201 -8.72 -21.85 12.35
N LEU A 1202 -9.61 -22.82 12.56
CA LEU A 1202 -9.82 -23.63 13.80
C LEU A 1202 -9.87 -22.78 15.09
N LYS A 1203 -10.98 -22.71 15.85
CA LYS A 1203 -11.87 -23.74 16.42
C LYS A 1203 -11.37 -24.18 17.80
N GLU A 1204 -11.94 -23.55 18.82
CA GLU A 1204 -12.08 -24.08 20.18
C GLU A 1204 -13.43 -24.83 20.29
N ALA A 1205 -13.65 -25.54 21.40
CA ALA A 1205 -14.77 -26.48 21.54
C ALA A 1205 -16.10 -25.86 22.03
N ILE A 1206 -17.19 -26.52 21.65
CA ILE A 1206 -18.52 -26.50 22.28
C ILE A 1206 -18.49 -27.67 23.30
N ASP A 1207 -19.05 -27.68 24.52
CA ASP A 1207 -20.22 -27.05 25.19
C ASP A 1207 -19.97 -27.17 26.74
N PRO A 1208 -20.94 -27.17 27.68
CA PRO A 1208 -22.22 -26.46 27.76
C PRO A 1208 -22.43 -25.70 29.10
N ASN A 1209 -23.15 -24.58 29.06
CA ASN A 1209 -24.36 -24.33 29.89
C ASN A 1209 -24.96 -22.94 29.64
N MET A 1210 -25.91 -22.91 28.70
CA MET A 1210 -27.09 -22.03 28.57
C MET A 1210 -27.53 -21.29 29.87
N ILE A 1211 -28.14 -20.10 29.86
CA ILE A 1211 -29.40 -19.78 29.14
C ILE A 1211 -29.48 -18.31 28.65
N LEU A 1212 -29.88 -18.19 27.37
CA LEU A 1212 -30.68 -17.15 26.67
C LEU A 1212 -31.17 -15.89 27.41
N ILE A 1213 -31.22 -14.78 26.65
CA ILE A 1213 -32.49 -14.20 26.13
C ILE A 1213 -32.21 -13.41 24.83
N ASP A 1214 -33.02 -13.65 23.80
CA ASP A 1214 -33.22 -12.79 22.62
C ASP A 1214 -34.54 -12.03 22.82
N PRO A 1215 -34.66 -10.77 22.34
CA PRO A 1215 -35.68 -10.57 21.32
C PRO A 1215 -35.33 -9.51 20.24
N SER A 1216 -34.92 -10.03 19.08
CA SER A 1216 -35.56 -9.76 17.79
C SER A 1216 -35.30 -8.39 17.08
N PRO A 1217 -35.56 -8.30 15.75
CA PRO A 1217 -34.83 -7.39 14.86
C PRO A 1217 -35.68 -6.23 14.30
N LEU A 1218 -35.05 -5.32 13.53
CA LEU A 1218 -35.52 -4.87 12.20
C LEU A 1218 -34.54 -3.87 11.51
N LEU A 1219 -34.51 -3.96 10.16
CA LEU A 1219 -34.26 -2.89 9.17
C LEU A 1219 -32.86 -2.28 8.92
N ASN A 1220 -32.72 -1.86 7.65
CA ASN A 1220 -31.79 -0.89 7.03
C ASN A 1220 -30.29 -1.21 6.92
N THR A 1221 -29.93 -1.83 5.79
CA THR A 1221 -28.60 -1.77 5.17
C THR A 1221 -28.31 -0.38 4.59
N GLU A 1222 -27.97 0.60 5.44
CA GLU A 1222 -27.66 1.97 4.96
C GLU A 1222 -26.57 2.73 5.75
N ILE A 1223 -25.92 2.11 6.74
CA ILE A 1223 -25.03 2.83 7.69
C ILE A 1223 -23.53 2.63 7.43
N ASP A 1224 -23.06 1.46 6.99
CA ASP A 1224 -21.60 1.21 6.94
C ASP A 1224 -20.92 1.70 5.66
N ASN A 1225 -21.64 1.86 4.54
CA ASN A 1225 -21.16 2.67 3.40
C ASN A 1225 -21.11 4.16 3.76
N ILE A 1226 -22.00 4.64 4.65
CA ILE A 1226 -21.86 5.99 5.23
C ILE A 1226 -20.59 6.02 6.09
N ARG A 1227 -20.34 5.05 6.98
CA ARG A 1227 -19.12 5.06 7.82
C ARG A 1227 -17.81 5.10 7.03
N LEU A 1228 -17.71 4.46 5.86
CA LEU A 1228 -16.46 4.47 5.10
C LEU A 1228 -16.19 5.82 4.39
N GLU A 1229 -17.22 6.50 3.87
CA GLU A 1229 -17.09 7.87 3.34
C GLU A 1229 -17.01 8.91 4.47
N PHE A 1230 -17.79 8.75 5.54
CA PHE A 1230 -17.77 9.61 6.72
C PHE A 1230 -16.43 9.55 7.45
N LYS A 1231 -15.71 8.41 7.38
CA LYS A 1231 -14.32 8.33 7.87
C LYS A 1231 -13.35 9.10 6.96
N LYS A 1232 -13.44 8.97 5.63
CA LYS A 1232 -12.64 9.81 4.71
C LYS A 1232 -12.91 11.31 4.90
N LEU A 1233 -14.16 11.68 5.16
CA LEU A 1233 -14.56 13.06 5.50
C LEU A 1233 -14.04 13.50 6.87
N LEU A 1234 -14.01 12.62 7.87
CA LEU A 1234 -13.39 12.91 9.17
C LEU A 1234 -11.88 13.11 9.05
N ASP A 1235 -11.19 12.21 8.35
CA ASP A 1235 -9.75 12.25 8.19
C ASP A 1235 -9.36 13.50 7.36
N SER A 1236 -10.12 13.81 6.29
CA SER A 1236 -10.01 15.07 5.52
C SER A 1236 -10.41 16.36 6.27
N LEU A 1237 -11.04 16.26 7.45
CA LEU A 1237 -11.33 17.40 8.32
C LEU A 1237 -10.36 17.50 9.51
N LYS A 1238 -9.69 16.39 9.88
CA LYS A 1238 -8.64 16.39 10.91
C LYS A 1238 -7.33 16.99 10.40
N GLU A 1239 -6.93 16.71 9.17
CA GLU A 1239 -5.69 17.27 8.58
C GLU A 1239 -5.77 18.77 8.21
N LYS A 1240 -6.78 19.51 8.71
CA LYS A 1240 -6.92 20.97 8.51
C LYS A 1240 -7.32 21.77 9.76
N MET A 1241 -7.17 21.23 10.96
CA MET A 1241 -7.28 22.00 12.20
C MET A 1241 -6.18 21.68 13.22
N ILE A 1242 -5.14 22.53 13.19
CA ILE A 1242 -4.17 22.82 14.25
C ILE A 1242 -3.00 21.82 14.40
N GLU A 1243 -1.85 22.39 14.77
CA GLU A 1243 -0.51 21.81 14.80
C GLU A 1243 -0.14 21.17 16.16
N ASP A 1244 0.98 20.46 16.18
CA ASP A 1244 1.71 19.94 17.36
C ASP A 1244 2.07 21.04 18.40
N PRO A 1245 2.52 20.69 19.63
CA PRO A 1245 1.88 19.83 20.65
C PRO A 1245 1.97 20.52 22.06
N TYR A 1246 1.92 19.74 23.16
CA TYR A 1246 2.00 20.18 24.58
C TYR A 1246 0.76 20.95 25.09
N ASP A 1247 0.31 20.84 26.35
CA ASP A 1247 0.55 19.90 27.46
C ASP A 1247 -0.75 19.86 28.34
N GLU A 1248 -0.80 19.06 29.41
CA GLU A 1248 -1.69 19.30 30.58
C GLU A 1248 -0.84 19.21 31.87
N ASP A 1249 -0.14 20.32 32.12
CA ASP A 1249 0.14 21.00 33.40
C ASP A 1249 0.28 20.21 34.72
N ASP A 1250 1.45 20.39 35.36
CA ASP A 1250 1.56 20.49 36.83
C ASP A 1250 1.21 21.94 37.24
N ASP A 1251 -0.04 22.18 37.66
CA ASP A 1251 -0.45 23.34 38.48
C ASP A 1251 0.20 23.25 39.89
N GLU A 1252 0.47 24.31 40.68
CA GLU A 1252 0.25 25.77 40.59
C GLU A 1252 1.20 26.45 41.61
N GLU A 1253 1.70 27.67 41.32
CA GLU A 1253 2.06 28.78 42.26
C GLU A 1253 2.96 28.51 43.53
N GLU A 1254 3.45 29.47 44.35
CA GLU A 1254 3.38 30.95 44.38
C GLU A 1254 4.74 31.56 44.89
N GLU A 1255 4.74 32.75 45.50
CA GLU A 1255 5.94 33.56 45.79
C GLU A 1255 6.68 33.34 47.14
N ASN A 1256 7.97 33.71 47.13
CA ASN A 1256 8.72 34.47 48.16
C ASN A 1256 8.99 33.94 49.61
N MET A 1257 10.27 34.13 49.97
CA MET A 1257 10.86 34.40 51.30
C MET A 1257 11.18 33.27 52.31
N GLU A 1258 12.34 33.48 52.96
CA GLU A 1258 12.97 32.75 54.08
C GLU A 1258 13.29 31.25 53.84
N GLY A 1259 14.39 30.69 54.34
CA GLY A 1259 15.53 31.28 55.04
C GLY A 1259 16.13 30.34 56.09
N THR A 1260 17.42 29.99 55.97
CA THR A 1260 18.18 29.10 56.90
C THR A 1260 17.63 27.65 57.00
N GLU A 1261 18.36 26.64 57.48
CA GLU A 1261 19.68 26.58 58.14
C GLU A 1261 20.46 25.29 57.78
N MET A 1262 21.78 25.32 58.00
CA MET A 1262 22.75 24.21 58.24
C MET A 1262 22.26 22.74 58.14
N CYS A 1263 22.94 21.81 57.45
CA CYS A 1263 24.40 21.59 57.32
C CYS A 1263 24.80 21.00 55.96
#